data_AF-A2ABV5-F1
#
_entry.id   AF-A2ABV5-F1
#
_cell.length_a   1.000
_cell.length_b   1.000
_cell.length_c   1.000
_cell.angle_alpha   90.00
_cell.angle_beta   90.00
_cell.angle_gamma   90.00
#
_symmetry.space_group_name_H-M   'P 1'
#
loop_
_entity.id
_entity.type
_entity.pdbx_description
1 polymer ?
#
loop_
_entity_poly.entity_id
_entity_poly.type
_entity_poly.pdbx_seq_one_letter_code
_entity_poly.pdbx_strand_id
1 'polypeptide(L)'
;MAPVQLDNHQLIPPGGGGGSSGGGGSSSGSASAPAPPPPAAAVAAAAAAAASPGYRLSTLIEFLLHRAYSELMVLTDLLPRKSDVERKIEIVQFASRTRQLFVRLLALVKWANDAGKVEKCAMISSFLDQQAILFVDTADRLASLARDALVHARLPSFAIPYAIDVLTTGSYPRLPTCIRDKIIPPDPITKIEKQATLHQLNQILRHRLVTTDLPPQLANLTVANGRVKFRVEGEFEATLTVMGDDPEVPWRLLKLEILVEDKETGDGRALVHSMQIDFIHQLVQSRLFADEKPLQDMYNCLHCFCLSLQLEVLHSQTLMLIRERWGDLVQVERYHAGKSLSLSVWNQQVLGRKTGTASVHKVTIKIDENDVSKPLQIFHDPPLPASDSKLVERAMKIDHLSIEKLLIDSVHARAHQRLQELKAILRSFNANESSSIETALPALIVPILEPCGNSECLHIFVDLHSGMFQLMLYGLDPATLEDMEKSLNDDMKRIIPWIQQLKFWLGQQRCKQSIKHLPTITTETLQLANYSTHPIGSLSKNKLFIKLTRLPQYYIVVEMLEVPNKPTQLSYNYYFMSVSTADREDSPVMALLLQQFKDNIQDLMSYTKTGKQTRTGTKHKLSDDPCPIDSKKAKRSGEMCAFNKVLAHFVAMCDTNMPFVGLRLELSNLEIPHQGVQVEGDGFNHAIRLLKIPPCKGISEETQKALDRSLLDCTFRLQGRNNRTWVAELVFANCPLNGTSTREQGPSRHVYLTYENLLSEPVGGRKVVEMFLNDWSSIARLYECVLEFARSLPEIPAHLNIFSEVRVYNYRKLILCYGTTKGSSISIQWNSIHQKFHIALGTVGPNSGCSNCHNTILHQLQEMFNKTPNVVQLLQVLFDTQAPLNAINKLPTVPMLGLTQRTNTAYQCFSILPQSSTHIRLAFRNMYCIDIYCRSRGVVAIRDGAYSLFDNSKLVEGFYPAPGLKTFLNMFVDSNQDARRRSVNEDDNPPSPIGGDMMDSLISQLQPPQQQPFPKQPGTSGAYPLTSPPTSYHSTVNQSPSMMHTQSPGNLHAASSPSGALRAPSPASFVPTPPPSSHGISIGPGASFASPHGTLDPSSPYTMVSPSGRAGNWPGSPQVSGPSPATRLPGMSPANPSLHSPVPDVSHSPRAGTSSQTMPTNMPPPRKLPQRSWAASIPTILTHSALNILLLPSPTPGLVPGLAGSYLCSPLERFLGSVIMRRHLQRIIQQETLQLINSNEPGVIMFKTDALKCRVALSPKTNQTLQLKVTPENAGQWKPDELQVLEKFFETRVAGPPFKANTLIAFTKLLGAPTHILRDCVHIMKLELFPDQATQLKWNVQFCLTIPPSAPPIAPPGTPAVVLKSKMLFFLQLTQKTSVPPQEPVSIIVPIIYDMASGTTQQADIPRQQNSSVAAPMMVSNILKRFAEMNPPRQGECTIFAAVRDLMANLTLPPGGRP
;
A
#
# COMPACT_ATOMS: atom_id res chain seq x y z
N MET A 1 12.60 -0.82 -10.98
CA MET A 1 13.83 -0.01 -10.79
C MET A 1 13.73 0.63 -9.42
N ALA A 2 14.78 0.82 -8.61
CA ALA A 2 16.12 0.20 -8.49
C ALA A 2 16.76 0.77 -7.16
N PRO A 3 17.91 0.28 -6.63
CA PRO A 3 17.90 -0.23 -5.25
C PRO A 3 19.04 0.23 -4.30
N VAL A 4 18.86 -0.06 -3.00
CA VAL A 4 19.92 -0.27 -1.96
C VAL A 4 19.34 -1.34 -0.98
N GLN A 5 19.96 -2.44 -0.49
CA GLN A 5 21.32 -2.79 0.02
C GLN A 5 21.66 -2.11 1.38
N LEU A 6 22.28 -2.74 2.39
CA LEU A 6 22.99 -4.04 2.55
C LEU A 6 22.69 -4.74 3.91
N ASP A 7 22.95 -6.06 4.00
CA ASP A 7 23.70 -6.91 4.99
C ASP A 7 23.82 -6.50 6.50
N ASN A 8 24.20 -7.35 7.48
CA ASN A 8 24.83 -8.69 7.46
C ASN A 8 24.72 -9.50 8.80
N HIS A 9 25.15 -10.78 8.79
CA HIS A 9 25.57 -11.68 9.91
C HIS A 9 24.56 -12.13 11.01
N GLN A 10 24.76 -13.24 11.75
CA GLN A 10 25.15 -14.64 11.42
C GLN A 10 25.08 -15.57 12.69
N LEU A 11 25.23 -16.90 12.51
CA LEU A 11 25.35 -17.97 13.55
C LEU A 11 24.08 -18.27 14.41
N ILE A 12 23.87 -19.48 14.98
CA ILE A 12 23.83 -20.88 14.47
C ILE A 12 23.08 -21.75 15.54
N PRO A 13 22.28 -22.79 15.18
CA PRO A 13 21.51 -23.62 16.14
C PRO A 13 22.23 -24.98 16.43
N PRO A 14 21.73 -25.89 17.33
CA PRO A 14 20.72 -26.90 16.92
C PRO A 14 19.81 -27.52 18.05
N GLY A 15 18.87 -28.39 17.65
CA GLY A 15 18.21 -29.40 18.52
C GLY A 15 16.74 -29.12 18.89
N GLY A 16 15.84 -30.11 19.01
CA GLY A 16 15.95 -31.55 18.69
C GLY A 16 14.70 -32.35 19.11
N GLY A 17 14.32 -33.39 18.36
CA GLY A 17 13.10 -34.21 18.59
C GLY A 17 11.81 -33.56 18.03
N GLY A 18 10.77 -34.28 17.57
CA GLY A 18 10.50 -35.73 17.58
C GLY A 18 9.46 -36.12 18.65
N GLY A 19 8.38 -36.85 18.37
CA GLY A 19 7.90 -37.43 17.09
C GLY A 19 6.66 -38.33 17.32
N SER A 20 6.33 -39.20 16.34
CA SER A 20 5.44 -40.40 16.46
C SER A 20 3.94 -40.19 16.84
N SER A 21 2.94 -40.58 16.03
CA SER A 21 2.50 -41.94 15.60
C SER A 21 1.73 -42.73 16.68
N GLY A 22 0.68 -43.50 16.38
CA GLY A 22 0.02 -43.82 15.10
C GLY A 22 -0.80 -45.13 15.18
N GLY A 23 -1.35 -45.61 14.05
CA GLY A 23 -2.00 -46.94 13.91
C GLY A 23 -3.16 -46.97 12.90
N GLY A 24 -3.39 -48.02 12.12
CA GLY A 24 -2.58 -49.24 11.93
C GLY A 24 -3.15 -50.20 10.84
N GLY A 25 -2.29 -51.09 10.31
CA GLY A 25 -2.60 -52.14 9.29
C GLY A 25 -2.69 -51.63 7.82
N SER A 26 -2.38 -52.40 6.76
CA SER A 26 -1.74 -53.72 6.55
C SER A 26 -1.43 -53.88 5.02
N SER A 27 -0.68 -54.83 4.43
CA SER A 27 0.34 -55.82 4.88
C SER A 27 1.05 -56.49 3.67
N SER A 28 2.38 -56.72 3.78
CA SER A 28 3.21 -57.83 3.22
C SER A 28 3.25 -58.24 1.72
N GLY A 29 4.48 -58.37 1.16
CA GLY A 29 4.80 -59.18 -0.04
C GLY A 29 6.24 -58.94 -0.60
N SER A 30 7.03 -59.99 -0.88
CA SER A 30 8.45 -59.95 -1.37
C SER A 30 8.89 -61.31 -1.98
N ALA A 31 10.08 -61.60 -2.53
CA ALA A 31 11.38 -60.90 -2.72
C ALA A 31 12.07 -61.37 -4.05
N SER A 32 13.26 -60.92 -4.48
CA SER A 32 14.59 -61.50 -4.15
C SER A 32 15.68 -61.04 -5.18
N ALA A 33 16.98 -61.24 -4.92
CA ALA A 33 18.10 -60.89 -5.83
C ALA A 33 19.41 -61.72 -5.60
N PRO A 34 20.30 -61.92 -6.61
CA PRO A 34 21.62 -62.58 -6.50
C PRO A 34 22.85 -61.63 -6.56
N ALA A 35 24.07 -62.15 -6.35
CA ALA A 35 25.26 -61.39 -5.87
C ALA A 35 26.56 -61.44 -6.74
N PRO A 36 27.55 -60.54 -6.49
CA PRO A 36 28.89 -60.49 -7.15
C PRO A 36 30.03 -61.23 -6.38
N PRO A 37 31.29 -61.31 -6.91
CA PRO A 37 32.22 -62.44 -6.68
C PRO A 37 33.46 -62.13 -5.75
N PRO A 38 34.53 -62.99 -5.62
CA PRO A 38 35.31 -63.22 -4.37
C PRO A 38 36.48 -62.24 -4.03
N PRO A 39 37.03 -62.29 -2.77
CA PRO A 39 37.70 -61.13 -2.15
C PRO A 39 39.24 -61.01 -2.31
N ALA A 40 39.92 -61.88 -3.05
CA ALA A 40 41.39 -62.00 -3.01
C ALA A 40 42.18 -60.69 -3.28
N ALA A 41 41.65 -59.80 -4.13
CA ALA A 41 42.30 -58.53 -4.46
C ALA A 41 42.19 -57.45 -3.35
N ALA A 42 41.19 -57.55 -2.46
CA ALA A 42 40.93 -56.51 -1.46
C ALA A 42 41.99 -56.48 -0.35
N VAL A 43 42.56 -57.64 0.01
CA VAL A 43 43.51 -57.78 1.13
C VAL A 43 44.81 -57.00 0.86
N ALA A 44 45.33 -57.06 -0.37
CA ALA A 44 46.53 -56.32 -0.77
C ALA A 44 46.33 -54.80 -0.76
N ALA A 45 45.13 -54.31 -1.13
CA ALA A 45 44.79 -52.90 -1.10
C ALA A 45 44.59 -52.39 0.34
N ALA A 46 43.97 -53.17 1.21
CA ALA A 46 43.75 -52.82 2.62
C ALA A 46 45.07 -52.70 3.40
N ALA A 47 46.04 -53.59 3.15
CA ALA A 47 47.35 -53.57 3.82
C ALA A 47 48.13 -52.26 3.57
N ALA A 48 47.94 -51.61 2.41
CA ALA A 48 48.62 -50.36 2.08
C ALA A 48 48.07 -49.12 2.81
N ALA A 49 46.87 -49.21 3.41
CA ALA A 49 46.18 -48.09 4.04
C ALA A 49 46.42 -47.97 5.56
N ALA A 50 47.02 -48.97 6.20
CA ALA A 50 47.14 -49.09 7.65
C ALA A 50 48.44 -48.53 8.27
N ALA A 51 49.25 -47.81 7.49
CA ALA A 51 50.54 -47.28 7.94
C ALA A 51 50.38 -46.10 8.92
N SER A 52 50.54 -46.38 10.21
CA SER A 52 50.60 -45.38 11.29
C SER A 52 51.69 -44.32 11.03
N PRO A 53 51.48 -43.03 11.36
CA PRO A 53 52.38 -41.94 10.97
C PRO A 53 53.73 -41.93 11.73
N GLY A 54 54.65 -42.78 11.30
CA GLY A 54 56.04 -42.80 11.76
C GLY A 54 56.87 -41.64 11.18
N TYR A 55 57.65 -40.97 12.04
CA TYR A 55 58.62 -39.95 11.61
C TYR A 55 59.93 -40.59 11.15
N ARG A 56 60.47 -40.16 10.00
CA ARG A 56 61.74 -40.67 9.47
C ARG A 56 62.92 -40.20 10.32
N LEU A 57 63.78 -41.15 10.72
CA LEU A 57 64.97 -40.90 11.54
C LEU A 57 65.94 -39.90 10.88
N SER A 58 66.12 -39.96 9.56
CA SER A 58 66.98 -39.03 8.82
C SER A 58 66.57 -37.57 9.04
N THR A 59 65.28 -37.27 8.85
CA THR A 59 64.71 -35.93 9.07
C THR A 59 64.84 -35.47 10.52
N LEU A 60 64.78 -36.41 11.48
CA LEU A 60 65.00 -36.14 12.90
C LEU A 60 66.47 -35.81 13.22
N ILE A 61 67.42 -36.47 12.54
CA ILE A 61 68.86 -36.17 12.60
C ILE A 61 69.14 -34.80 11.96
N GLU A 62 68.61 -34.53 10.77
CA GLU A 62 68.76 -33.26 10.04
C GLU A 62 68.26 -32.08 10.86
N PHE A 63 67.04 -32.14 11.41
CA PHE A 63 66.52 -31.08 12.27
C PHE A 63 67.37 -30.87 13.53
N LEU A 64 67.93 -31.93 14.13
CA LEU A 64 68.78 -31.77 15.32
C LEU A 64 70.12 -31.11 14.98
N LEU A 65 70.76 -31.51 13.88
CA LEU A 65 72.01 -30.91 13.39
C LEU A 65 71.79 -29.44 13.02
N HIS A 66 70.75 -29.14 12.25
CA HIS A 66 70.45 -27.78 11.80
C HIS A 66 70.06 -26.87 12.97
N ARG A 67 69.39 -27.40 13.99
CA ARG A 67 69.12 -26.70 15.25
C ARG A 67 70.40 -26.45 16.05
N ALA A 68 71.23 -27.47 16.27
CA ALA A 68 72.47 -27.34 17.05
C ALA A 68 73.47 -26.36 16.40
N TYR A 69 73.55 -26.36 15.06
CA TYR A 69 74.34 -25.39 14.31
C TYR A 69 73.77 -23.97 14.44
N SER A 70 72.45 -23.80 14.32
CA SER A 70 71.80 -22.49 14.48
C SER A 70 71.97 -21.92 15.88
N GLU A 71 71.75 -22.72 16.94
CA GLU A 71 71.99 -22.30 18.32
C GLU A 71 73.48 -21.97 18.58
N LEU A 72 74.42 -22.67 17.95
CA LEU A 72 75.86 -22.37 18.04
C LEU A 72 76.24 -21.05 17.32
N MET A 73 75.69 -20.78 16.14
CA MET A 73 75.92 -19.52 15.42
C MET A 73 75.38 -18.33 16.23
N VAL A 74 74.16 -18.43 16.75
CA VAL A 74 73.56 -17.39 17.62
C VAL A 74 74.39 -17.19 18.89
N LEU A 75 74.96 -18.25 19.48
CA LEU A 75 75.92 -18.10 20.57
C LEU A 75 77.15 -17.31 20.12
N THR A 76 77.73 -17.66 18.96
CA THR A 76 78.97 -17.07 18.45
C THR A 76 78.87 -15.55 18.25
N ASP A 77 77.72 -15.04 17.81
CA ASP A 77 77.47 -13.59 17.67
C ASP A 77 77.25 -12.86 19.01
N LEU A 78 76.72 -13.55 20.03
CA LEU A 78 76.37 -12.96 21.33
C LEU A 78 77.53 -13.01 22.35
N LEU A 79 78.33 -14.09 22.33
CA LEU A 79 79.43 -14.31 23.26
C LEU A 79 80.45 -13.16 23.33
N PRO A 80 80.85 -12.48 22.23
CA PRO A 80 81.78 -11.34 22.27
C PRO A 80 81.32 -10.17 23.15
N ARG A 81 80.00 -9.99 23.29
CA ARG A 81 79.39 -8.86 24.03
C ARG A 81 79.12 -9.13 25.51
N LYS A 82 79.19 -10.39 25.94
CA LYS A 82 78.98 -10.81 27.34
C LYS A 82 80.30 -10.84 28.11
N SER A 83 80.22 -10.66 29.44
CA SER A 83 81.38 -10.77 30.33
C SER A 83 81.97 -12.18 30.27
N ASP A 84 83.24 -12.34 30.66
CA ASP A 84 83.93 -13.64 30.63
C ASP A 84 83.19 -14.73 31.43
N VAL A 85 82.58 -14.37 32.57
CA VAL A 85 81.81 -15.30 33.41
C VAL A 85 80.51 -15.73 32.71
N GLU A 86 79.72 -14.79 32.19
CA GLU A 86 78.50 -15.08 31.44
C GLU A 86 78.79 -15.89 30.17
N ARG A 87 79.86 -15.53 29.45
CA ARG A 87 80.35 -16.22 28.25
C ARG A 87 80.64 -17.69 28.54
N LYS A 88 81.32 -17.98 29.65
CA LYS A 88 81.59 -19.35 30.11
C LYS A 88 80.30 -20.08 30.51
N ILE A 89 79.40 -19.42 31.23
CA ILE A 89 78.11 -20.00 31.63
C ILE A 89 77.28 -20.40 30.42
N GLU A 90 77.13 -19.54 29.41
CA GLU A 90 76.30 -19.85 28.24
C GLU A 90 76.90 -20.93 27.33
N ILE A 91 78.22 -20.98 27.16
CA ILE A 91 78.89 -22.09 26.46
C ILE A 91 78.60 -23.43 27.17
N VAL A 92 78.68 -23.45 28.51
CA VAL A 92 78.40 -24.67 29.31
C VAL A 92 76.90 -25.04 29.25
N GLN A 93 75.99 -24.06 29.30
CA GLN A 93 74.55 -24.31 29.17
C GLN A 93 74.17 -24.84 27.77
N PHE A 94 74.72 -24.25 26.71
CA PHE A 94 74.55 -24.75 25.34
C PHE A 94 75.11 -26.17 25.19
N ALA A 95 76.36 -26.41 25.61
CA ALA A 95 76.98 -27.74 25.54
C ALA A 95 76.15 -28.78 26.32
N SER A 96 75.60 -28.42 27.47
CA SER A 96 74.73 -29.30 28.27
C SER A 96 73.40 -29.60 27.56
N ARG A 97 72.67 -28.60 27.07
CA ARG A 97 71.41 -28.79 26.32
C ARG A 97 71.62 -29.61 25.04
N THR A 98 72.61 -29.24 24.25
CA THR A 98 72.96 -29.91 22.99
C THR A 98 73.38 -31.36 23.25
N ARG A 99 74.18 -31.63 24.28
CA ARG A 99 74.50 -33.01 24.72
C ARG A 99 73.25 -33.79 25.13
N GLN A 100 72.32 -33.21 25.88
CA GLN A 100 71.06 -33.90 26.23
C GLN A 100 70.23 -34.25 24.99
N LEU A 101 70.16 -33.36 24.01
CA LEU A 101 69.50 -33.60 22.73
C LEU A 101 70.17 -34.74 21.94
N PHE A 102 71.50 -34.73 21.81
CA PHE A 102 72.24 -35.81 21.14
C PHE A 102 72.19 -37.14 21.91
N VAL A 103 72.07 -37.14 23.24
CA VAL A 103 71.85 -38.37 24.03
C VAL A 103 70.46 -38.95 23.77
N ARG A 104 69.42 -38.12 23.62
CA ARG A 104 68.08 -38.57 23.22
C ARG A 104 68.07 -39.12 21.78
N LEU A 105 68.79 -38.47 20.87
CA LEU A 105 68.96 -38.98 19.50
C LEU A 105 69.74 -40.29 19.48
N LEU A 106 70.79 -40.44 20.29
CA LEU A 106 71.54 -41.69 20.43
C LEU A 106 70.66 -42.84 20.97
N ALA A 107 69.73 -42.54 21.88
CA ALA A 107 68.74 -43.53 22.33
C ALA A 107 67.80 -43.96 21.19
N LEU A 108 67.28 -43.00 20.41
CA LEU A 108 66.46 -43.28 19.22
C LEU A 108 67.22 -44.07 18.14
N VAL A 109 68.49 -43.72 17.86
CA VAL A 109 69.35 -44.44 16.90
C VAL A 109 69.64 -45.86 17.37
N LYS A 110 69.84 -46.09 18.68
CA LYS A 110 69.95 -47.44 19.24
C LYS A 110 68.66 -48.25 19.08
N TRP A 111 67.50 -47.64 19.29
CA TRP A 111 66.19 -48.27 19.08
C TRP A 111 65.86 -48.49 17.60
N ALA A 112 66.42 -47.70 16.68
CA ALA A 112 66.18 -47.80 15.25
C ALA A 112 66.63 -49.14 14.64
N ASN A 113 67.62 -49.82 15.23
CA ASN A 113 67.99 -51.20 14.85
C ASN A 113 66.84 -52.20 15.00
N ASP A 114 65.91 -51.95 15.93
CA ASP A 114 64.72 -52.78 16.15
C ASP A 114 63.46 -52.23 15.46
N ALA A 115 63.53 -51.05 14.82
CA ALA A 115 62.37 -50.43 14.17
C ALA A 115 61.72 -51.34 13.11
N GLY A 116 62.52 -52.04 12.30
CA GLY A 116 62.02 -53.02 11.32
C GLY A 116 61.38 -54.29 11.92
N LYS A 117 61.53 -54.51 13.24
CA LYS A 117 60.76 -55.51 14.01
C LYS A 117 59.48 -54.87 14.54
N VAL A 118 59.58 -53.68 15.15
CA VAL A 118 58.44 -52.92 15.68
C VAL A 118 57.39 -52.62 14.61
N GLU A 119 57.81 -52.24 13.41
CA GLU A 119 56.93 -51.95 12.26
C GLU A 119 56.18 -53.21 11.78
N LYS A 120 56.85 -54.38 11.80
CA LYS A 120 56.18 -55.68 11.55
C LYS A 120 55.21 -56.05 12.67
N CYS A 121 55.58 -55.85 13.94
CA CYS A 121 54.68 -56.05 15.07
C CYS A 121 53.47 -55.11 15.03
N ALA A 122 53.63 -53.86 14.57
CA ALA A 122 52.55 -52.92 14.39
C ALA A 122 51.59 -53.34 13.26
N MET A 123 52.11 -53.80 12.11
CA MET A 123 51.28 -54.37 11.04
C MET A 123 50.54 -55.64 11.50
N ILE A 124 51.20 -56.52 12.27
CA ILE A 124 50.57 -57.72 12.84
C ILE A 124 49.49 -57.34 13.87
N SER A 125 49.74 -56.38 14.77
CA SER A 125 48.72 -55.88 15.70
C SER A 125 47.52 -55.31 14.93
N SER A 126 47.76 -54.39 13.99
CA SER A 126 46.69 -53.80 13.19
C SER A 126 45.84 -54.84 12.43
N PHE A 127 46.45 -55.94 11.96
CA PHE A 127 45.71 -57.04 11.35
C PHE A 127 44.91 -57.84 12.40
N LEU A 128 45.50 -58.16 13.55
CA LEU A 128 44.81 -58.87 14.65
C LEU A 128 43.66 -58.05 15.23
N ASP A 129 43.83 -56.74 15.39
CA ASP A 129 42.81 -55.79 15.82
C ASP A 129 41.64 -55.75 14.81
N GLN A 130 41.93 -55.74 13.50
CA GLN A 130 40.90 -55.86 12.46
C GLN A 130 40.16 -57.21 12.51
N GLN A 131 40.86 -58.33 12.73
CA GLN A 131 40.21 -59.64 12.90
C GLN A 131 39.34 -59.68 14.16
N ALA A 132 39.81 -59.11 15.28
CA ALA A 132 39.05 -59.02 16.52
C ALA A 132 37.76 -58.20 16.35
N ILE A 133 37.83 -57.06 15.66
CA ILE A 133 36.65 -56.24 15.32
C ILE A 133 35.67 -57.05 14.46
N LEU A 134 36.13 -57.80 13.45
CA LEU A 134 35.26 -58.65 12.61
C LEU A 134 34.54 -59.76 13.40
N PHE A 135 35.17 -60.31 14.45
CA PHE A 135 34.49 -61.24 15.35
C PHE A 135 33.40 -60.56 16.20
N VAL A 136 33.68 -59.35 16.73
CA VAL A 136 32.68 -58.58 17.49
C VAL A 136 31.51 -58.16 16.61
N ASP A 137 31.77 -57.59 15.43
CA ASP A 137 30.75 -57.23 14.45
C ASP A 137 29.90 -58.46 14.07
N THR A 138 30.53 -59.63 13.83
CA THR A 138 29.78 -60.85 13.49
C THR A 138 28.92 -61.32 14.66
N ALA A 139 29.42 -61.26 15.89
CA ALA A 139 28.66 -61.62 17.09
C ALA A 139 27.48 -60.66 17.32
N ASP A 140 27.67 -59.35 17.16
CA ASP A 140 26.61 -58.34 17.29
C ASP A 140 25.55 -58.45 16.17
N ARG A 141 25.96 -58.79 14.93
CA ARG A 141 25.01 -59.06 13.84
C ARG A 141 24.18 -60.32 14.09
N LEU A 142 24.79 -61.38 14.62
CA LEU A 142 24.07 -62.60 15.02
C LEU A 142 23.17 -62.35 16.25
N ALA A 143 23.61 -61.54 17.20
CA ALA A 143 22.82 -61.15 18.37
C ALA A 143 21.61 -60.29 17.98
N SER A 144 21.78 -59.33 17.06
CA SER A 144 20.68 -58.55 16.46
C SER A 144 19.73 -59.44 15.67
N LEU A 145 20.23 -60.37 14.85
CA LEU A 145 19.37 -61.35 14.15
C LEU A 145 18.55 -62.19 15.14
N ALA A 146 19.14 -62.61 16.26
CA ALA A 146 18.49 -63.41 17.29
C ALA A 146 17.48 -62.62 18.15
N ARG A 147 17.79 -61.37 18.50
CA ARG A 147 16.97 -60.51 19.38
C ARG A 147 15.90 -59.72 18.64
N ASP A 148 16.18 -59.29 17.41
CA ASP A 148 15.31 -58.39 16.65
C ASP A 148 14.52 -59.21 15.61
N ALA A 149 15.22 -59.83 14.66
CA ALA A 149 14.58 -60.50 13.52
C ALA A 149 13.85 -61.80 13.92
N LEU A 150 14.50 -62.68 14.69
CA LEU A 150 13.91 -63.98 15.10
C LEU A 150 12.83 -63.83 16.18
N VAL A 151 12.84 -62.75 16.97
CA VAL A 151 11.73 -62.44 17.88
C VAL A 151 10.51 -61.97 17.10
N HIS A 152 10.68 -61.13 16.07
CA HIS A 152 9.58 -60.74 15.18
C HIS A 152 9.06 -61.89 14.29
N ALA A 153 9.84 -62.95 14.08
CA ALA A 153 9.38 -64.17 13.42
C ALA A 153 8.50 -65.09 14.29
N ARG A 154 8.41 -64.84 15.60
CA ARG A 154 7.51 -65.56 16.52
C ARG A 154 6.16 -64.85 16.63
N LEU A 155 5.08 -65.63 16.51
CA LEU A 155 3.72 -65.17 16.79
C LEU A 155 3.58 -64.79 18.29
N PRO A 156 3.15 -63.57 18.65
CA PRO A 156 2.90 -63.20 20.04
C PRO A 156 1.74 -63.99 20.66
N SER A 157 1.83 -64.30 21.96
CA SER A 157 0.72 -64.87 22.72
C SER A 157 -0.42 -63.86 22.85
N PHE A 158 -1.65 -64.25 22.47
CA PHE A 158 -2.82 -63.38 22.52
C PHE A 158 -3.18 -62.98 23.97
N ALA A 159 -2.89 -61.73 24.34
CA ALA A 159 -3.11 -61.21 25.69
C ALA A 159 -4.58 -60.77 25.92
N ILE A 160 -5.48 -61.75 26.04
CA ILE A 160 -6.94 -61.54 26.20
C ILE A 160 -7.31 -60.49 27.27
N PRO A 161 -6.68 -60.43 28.47
CA PRO A 161 -7.02 -59.41 29.48
C PRO A 161 -6.83 -57.97 28.98
N TYR A 162 -5.78 -57.71 28.20
CA TYR A 162 -5.52 -56.37 27.65
C TYR A 162 -6.49 -56.02 26.53
N ALA A 163 -6.93 -57.01 25.74
CA ALA A 163 -8.00 -56.82 24.76
C ALA A 163 -9.34 -56.48 25.45
N ILE A 164 -9.63 -57.07 26.61
CA ILE A 164 -10.81 -56.72 27.43
C ILE A 164 -10.70 -55.29 27.98
N ASP A 165 -9.56 -54.92 28.57
CA ASP A 165 -9.36 -53.56 29.11
C ASP A 165 -9.59 -52.48 28.01
N VAL A 166 -9.09 -52.72 26.79
CA VAL A 166 -9.28 -51.82 25.63
C VAL A 166 -10.71 -51.84 25.10
N LEU A 167 -11.35 -53.02 25.00
CA LEU A 167 -12.76 -53.13 24.59
C LEU A 167 -13.74 -52.46 25.55
N THR A 168 -13.43 -52.43 26.85
CA THR A 168 -14.31 -51.89 27.89
C THR A 168 -14.05 -50.42 28.23
N THR A 169 -12.79 -49.97 28.20
CA THR A 169 -12.42 -48.59 28.57
C THR A 169 -12.05 -47.69 27.39
N GLY A 170 -11.84 -48.24 26.20
CA GLY A 170 -11.28 -47.52 25.04
C GLY A 170 -9.80 -47.12 25.22
N SER A 171 -9.14 -47.55 26.30
CA SER A 171 -7.79 -47.16 26.69
C SER A 171 -6.97 -48.35 27.18
N TYR A 172 -5.69 -48.15 27.49
CA TYR A 172 -4.86 -49.17 28.14
C TYR A 172 -4.52 -48.77 29.58
N PRO A 173 -5.40 -49.05 30.56
CA PRO A 173 -5.24 -48.60 31.95
C PRO A 173 -4.05 -49.24 32.70
N ARG A 174 -3.43 -50.28 32.14
CA ARG A 174 -2.26 -50.96 32.73
C ARG A 174 -0.91 -50.48 32.17
N LEU A 175 -0.87 -49.35 31.45
CA LEU A 175 0.39 -48.79 30.94
C LEU A 175 1.34 -48.44 32.10
N PRO A 176 2.59 -48.97 32.14
CA PRO A 176 3.55 -48.60 33.17
C PRO A 176 3.84 -47.10 33.20
N THR A 177 3.76 -46.48 34.37
CA THR A 177 3.98 -45.03 34.57
C THR A 177 5.32 -44.57 34.02
N CYS A 178 6.38 -45.37 34.18
CA CYS A 178 7.71 -45.07 33.63
C CYS A 178 7.78 -44.88 32.10
N ILE A 179 6.79 -45.36 31.33
CA ILE A 179 6.65 -45.04 29.89
C ILE A 179 5.94 -43.69 29.73
N ARG A 180 4.86 -43.47 30.48
CA ARG A 180 4.07 -42.24 30.48
C ARG A 180 4.88 -41.02 30.92
N ASP A 181 5.81 -41.19 31.85
CA ASP A 181 6.57 -40.10 32.48
C ASP A 181 7.91 -39.80 31.77
N LYS A 182 8.37 -40.66 30.85
CA LYS A 182 9.66 -40.50 30.13
C LYS A 182 9.56 -40.40 28.61
N ILE A 183 8.55 -41.00 27.98
CA ILE A 183 8.46 -41.12 26.51
C ILE A 183 7.29 -40.29 25.95
N ILE A 184 6.20 -40.19 26.70
CA ILE A 184 5.04 -39.38 26.33
C ILE A 184 5.28 -37.97 26.90
N PRO A 185 5.30 -36.90 26.08
CA PRO A 185 5.32 -35.54 26.60
C PRO A 185 4.06 -35.29 27.46
N PRO A 186 4.16 -34.63 28.63
CA PRO A 186 2.97 -34.29 29.41
C PRO A 186 2.04 -33.41 28.58
N ASP A 187 0.73 -33.68 28.66
CA ASP A 187 -0.26 -33.00 27.83
C ASP A 187 -0.14 -31.47 27.93
N PRO A 188 -0.15 -30.75 26.80
CA PRO A 188 0.13 -29.32 26.80
C PRO A 188 -1.02 -28.56 27.47
N ILE A 189 -0.77 -28.08 28.70
CA ILE A 189 -1.72 -27.33 29.56
C ILE A 189 -2.64 -26.47 28.70
N THR A 190 -3.92 -26.82 28.67
CA THR A 190 -4.89 -26.17 27.81
C THR A 190 -4.99 -24.68 28.16
N LYS A 191 -5.48 -23.86 27.23
CA LYS A 191 -5.68 -22.43 27.49
C LYS A 191 -6.59 -22.18 28.71
N ILE A 192 -7.49 -23.10 29.02
CA ILE A 192 -8.44 -23.02 30.12
C ILE A 192 -7.83 -23.50 31.43
N GLU A 193 -7.09 -24.61 31.46
CA GLU A 193 -6.30 -24.98 32.64
C GLU A 193 -5.27 -23.89 32.96
N LYS A 194 -4.62 -23.30 31.94
CA LYS A 194 -3.72 -22.17 32.14
C LYS A 194 -4.45 -20.95 32.71
N GLN A 195 -5.63 -20.60 32.16
CA GLN A 195 -6.42 -19.48 32.70
C GLN A 195 -6.93 -19.76 34.12
N ALA A 196 -7.40 -20.98 34.42
CA ALA A 196 -7.88 -21.42 35.71
C ALA A 196 -6.75 -21.47 36.74
N THR A 197 -5.60 -22.05 36.41
CA THR A 197 -4.41 -22.08 37.28
C THR A 197 -3.90 -20.67 37.56
N LEU A 198 -3.89 -19.78 36.57
CA LEU A 198 -3.54 -18.37 36.81
C LEU A 198 -4.63 -17.64 37.61
N HIS A 199 -5.90 -18.02 37.52
CA HIS A 199 -6.98 -17.47 38.35
C HIS A 199 -6.92 -17.96 39.80
N GLN A 200 -6.61 -19.24 40.01
CA GLN A 200 -6.37 -19.84 41.31
C GLN A 200 -5.10 -19.22 41.93
N LEU A 201 -4.02 -19.06 41.16
CA LEU A 201 -2.83 -18.36 41.65
C LEU A 201 -3.12 -16.88 41.97
N ASN A 202 -4.00 -16.21 41.22
CA ASN A 202 -4.50 -14.88 41.59
C ASN A 202 -5.36 -14.90 42.88
N GLN A 203 -6.01 -16.01 43.24
CA GLN A 203 -6.73 -16.17 44.51
C GLN A 203 -5.76 -16.44 45.67
N ILE A 204 -4.82 -17.38 45.49
CA ILE A 204 -3.73 -17.68 46.45
C ILE A 204 -2.94 -16.41 46.78
N LEU A 205 -2.53 -15.65 45.76
CA LEU A 205 -1.84 -14.38 45.94
C LEU A 205 -2.69 -13.37 46.72
N ARG A 206 -3.97 -13.20 46.38
CA ARG A 206 -4.86 -12.29 47.15
C ARG A 206 -5.08 -12.76 48.58
N HIS A 207 -5.19 -14.06 48.82
CA HIS A 207 -5.32 -14.62 50.17
C HIS A 207 -4.08 -14.29 51.01
N ARG A 208 -2.87 -14.63 50.51
CA ARG A 208 -1.60 -14.27 51.16
C ARG A 208 -1.44 -12.77 51.41
N LEU A 209 -1.85 -11.92 50.49
CA LEU A 209 -1.75 -10.45 50.64
C LEU A 209 -2.77 -9.87 51.64
N VAL A 210 -3.84 -10.61 51.96
CA VAL A 210 -4.80 -10.24 53.02
C VAL A 210 -4.35 -10.77 54.39
N THR A 211 -3.57 -11.86 54.43
CA THR A 211 -3.03 -12.43 55.68
C THR A 211 -1.65 -11.91 56.08
N THR A 212 -0.95 -11.18 55.21
CA THR A 212 0.39 -10.62 55.48
C THR A 212 0.28 -9.14 55.86
N ASP A 213 0.95 -8.72 56.94
CA ASP A 213 1.15 -7.30 57.26
C ASP A 213 1.83 -6.59 56.07
N LEU A 214 1.09 -5.71 55.39
CA LEU A 214 1.58 -4.98 54.23
C LEU A 214 1.91 -3.53 54.61
N PRO A 215 3.08 -2.98 54.25
CA PRO A 215 3.35 -1.55 54.40
C PRO A 215 2.27 -0.72 53.68
N PRO A 216 1.75 0.36 54.26
CA PRO A 216 0.69 1.16 53.62
C PRO A 216 1.14 1.76 52.27
N GLN A 217 2.44 1.97 52.08
CA GLN A 217 3.05 2.40 50.81
C GLN A 217 2.95 1.32 49.70
N LEU A 218 2.89 0.03 50.06
CA LEU A 218 2.69 -1.08 49.10
C LEU A 218 1.21 -1.36 48.77
N ALA A 219 0.26 -0.61 49.36
CA ALA A 219 -1.18 -0.85 49.15
C ALA A 219 -1.64 -0.67 47.69
N ASN A 220 -0.90 0.09 46.87
CA ASN A 220 -1.11 0.17 45.42
C ASN A 220 -0.55 -1.08 44.72
N LEU A 221 -1.30 -2.19 44.85
CA LEU A 221 -0.94 -3.48 44.29
C LEU A 221 -1.95 -3.94 43.22
N THR A 222 -1.46 -4.68 42.22
CA THR A 222 -2.31 -5.33 41.22
C THR A 222 -1.99 -6.82 41.13
N VAL A 223 -3.01 -7.67 41.35
CA VAL A 223 -2.90 -9.13 41.22
C VAL A 223 -3.57 -9.57 39.93
N ALA A 224 -2.76 -10.00 38.96
CA ALA A 224 -3.22 -10.47 37.65
C ALA A 224 -2.24 -11.49 37.04
N ASN A 225 -2.75 -12.41 36.21
CA ASN A 225 -1.96 -13.40 35.47
C ASN A 225 -0.94 -14.18 36.34
N GLY A 226 -1.30 -14.54 37.57
CA GLY A 226 -0.47 -15.31 38.50
C GLY A 226 0.67 -14.52 39.14
N ARG A 227 0.56 -13.19 39.22
CA ARG A 227 1.59 -12.29 39.75
C ARG A 227 0.94 -11.17 40.57
N VAL A 228 1.63 -10.72 41.61
CA VAL A 228 1.39 -9.41 42.22
C VAL A 228 2.40 -8.43 41.67
N LYS A 229 1.95 -7.22 41.33
CA LYS A 229 2.82 -6.06 41.17
C LYS A 229 2.56 -5.10 42.31
N PHE A 230 3.59 -4.70 43.05
CA PHE A 230 3.55 -3.55 43.94
C PHE A 230 4.17 -2.36 43.22
N ARG A 231 3.56 -1.17 43.32
CA ARG A 231 4.07 0.06 42.70
C ARG A 231 4.08 1.21 43.72
N VAL A 232 5.27 1.63 44.12
CA VAL A 232 5.48 2.87 44.88
C VAL A 232 5.78 3.98 43.87
N GLU A 233 4.85 4.93 43.75
CA GLU A 233 4.92 6.00 42.75
C GLU A 233 6.19 6.85 42.91
N GLY A 234 6.97 6.99 41.83
CA GLY A 234 8.24 7.73 41.84
C GLY A 234 9.43 6.98 42.45
N GLU A 235 9.28 5.73 42.87
CA GLU A 235 10.35 4.94 43.48
C GLU A 235 10.62 3.59 42.79
N PHE A 236 9.68 2.64 42.80
CA PHE A 236 9.88 1.32 42.20
C PHE A 236 8.59 0.55 41.89
N GLU A 237 8.65 -0.34 40.89
CA GLU A 237 7.70 -1.43 40.68
C GLU A 237 8.38 -2.78 40.92
N ALA A 238 7.82 -3.59 41.81
CA ALA A 238 8.28 -4.95 42.10
C ALA A 238 7.20 -5.97 41.70
N THR A 239 7.53 -6.88 40.77
CA THR A 239 6.63 -7.98 40.36
C THR A 239 7.03 -9.25 41.09
N LEU A 240 6.15 -9.82 41.91
CA LEU A 240 6.36 -11.07 42.65
C LEU A 240 5.35 -12.16 42.30
N THR A 241 5.69 -13.40 42.62
CA THR A 241 4.80 -14.57 42.55
C THR A 241 5.12 -15.57 43.67
N VAL A 242 4.31 -16.61 43.77
CA VAL A 242 4.50 -17.76 44.68
C VAL A 242 4.37 -19.04 43.85
N MET A 243 5.16 -20.07 44.16
CA MET A 243 5.22 -21.32 43.38
C MET A 243 4.25 -22.41 43.87
N GLY A 244 3.36 -22.10 44.83
CA GLY A 244 2.41 -23.01 45.45
C GLY A 244 1.40 -22.26 46.33
N ASP A 245 0.48 -23.00 46.95
CA ASP A 245 -0.54 -22.46 47.87
C ASP A 245 0.00 -22.34 49.32
N ASP A 246 0.68 -23.40 49.76
CA ASP A 246 1.29 -23.57 51.09
C ASP A 246 2.00 -22.29 51.57
N PRO A 247 1.66 -21.75 52.77
CA PRO A 247 2.20 -20.50 53.29
C PRO A 247 3.73 -20.50 53.45
N GLU A 248 4.39 -21.64 53.63
CA GLU A 248 5.87 -21.69 53.75
C GLU A 248 6.60 -21.42 52.43
N VAL A 249 5.91 -21.47 51.27
CA VAL A 249 6.56 -21.19 49.99
C VAL A 249 7.02 -19.72 49.93
N PRO A 250 8.32 -19.42 49.80
CA PRO A 250 8.83 -18.05 49.81
C PRO A 250 8.41 -17.26 48.56
N TRP A 251 8.31 -15.95 48.71
CA TRP A 251 8.00 -15.03 47.63
C TRP A 251 9.15 -14.97 46.61
N ARG A 252 8.84 -15.15 45.31
CA ARG A 252 9.82 -14.97 44.23
C ARG A 252 9.61 -13.63 43.53
N LEU A 253 10.68 -12.84 43.48
CA LEU A 253 10.79 -11.67 42.64
C LEU A 253 10.99 -12.14 41.18
N LEU A 254 10.13 -11.64 40.28
CA LEU A 254 10.15 -11.95 38.84
C LEU A 254 10.67 -10.79 38.00
N LYS A 255 10.56 -9.57 38.53
CA LYS A 255 11.00 -8.31 37.89
C LYS A 255 11.09 -7.22 38.95
N LEU A 256 12.11 -6.38 38.82
CA LEU A 256 12.24 -5.13 39.58
C LEU A 256 12.52 -4.00 38.57
N GLU A 257 11.79 -2.90 38.69
CA GLU A 257 12.00 -1.68 37.91
C GLU A 257 12.09 -0.49 38.88
N ILE A 258 13.18 0.27 38.82
CA ILE A 258 13.32 1.52 39.59
C ILE A 258 12.62 2.63 38.80
N LEU A 259 11.67 3.32 39.45
CA LEU A 259 10.84 4.38 38.88
C LEU A 259 11.35 5.79 39.22
N VAL A 260 12.52 5.89 39.85
CA VAL A 260 13.26 7.15 40.00
C VAL A 260 13.79 7.57 38.62
N GLU A 261 13.10 8.50 37.98
CA GLU A 261 13.46 9.09 36.68
C GLU A 261 14.08 10.49 36.88
N ASP A 262 15.24 10.74 36.28
CA ASP A 262 15.66 12.10 35.92
C ASP A 262 15.32 12.35 34.44
N LYS A 263 14.73 13.51 34.14
CA LYS A 263 14.27 13.90 32.80
C LYS A 263 15.15 14.97 32.15
N GLU A 264 15.95 15.68 32.94
CA GLU A 264 17.04 16.52 32.42
C GLU A 264 18.26 15.62 32.18
N THR A 265 18.62 14.75 33.14
CA THR A 265 19.86 13.99 33.15
C THR A 265 19.68 12.53 32.72
N GLY A 266 19.79 12.25 31.41
CA GLY A 266 19.97 10.88 30.93
C GLY A 266 19.08 10.41 29.78
N ASP A 267 18.25 11.27 29.20
CA ASP A 267 17.51 10.98 27.95
C ASP A 267 16.57 9.76 28.07
N GLY A 268 15.97 9.57 29.26
CA GLY A 268 15.09 8.44 29.59
C GLY A 268 15.80 7.10 29.83
N ARG A 269 17.14 7.07 29.93
CA ARG A 269 17.89 5.87 30.36
C ARG A 269 17.69 5.61 31.85
N ALA A 270 17.72 4.34 32.24
CA ALA A 270 17.71 3.96 33.65
C ALA A 270 18.95 4.52 34.37
N LEU A 271 18.73 5.23 35.49
CA LEU A 271 19.79 5.77 36.34
C LEU A 271 20.67 4.69 36.99
N VAL A 272 20.15 3.47 37.09
CA VAL A 272 20.78 2.32 37.74
C VAL A 272 21.22 1.33 36.67
N HIS A 273 22.49 0.93 36.68
CA HIS A 273 23.05 0.00 35.70
C HIS A 273 22.46 -1.41 35.85
N SER A 274 22.35 -2.19 34.77
CA SER A 274 21.76 -3.54 34.81
C SER A 274 22.39 -4.43 35.89
N MET A 275 23.73 -4.49 35.95
CA MET A 275 24.47 -5.21 37.01
C MET A 275 24.10 -4.77 38.44
N GLN A 276 23.74 -3.50 38.65
CA GLN A 276 23.27 -3.01 39.95
C GLN A 276 21.82 -3.44 40.21
N ILE A 277 20.95 -3.41 39.19
CA ILE A 277 19.58 -3.94 39.29
C ILE A 277 19.61 -5.44 39.56
N ASP A 278 20.47 -6.21 38.90
CA ASP A 278 20.66 -7.65 39.14
C ASP A 278 21.20 -7.92 40.56
N PHE A 279 22.14 -7.11 41.05
CA PHE A 279 22.63 -7.19 42.43
C PHE A 279 21.52 -6.87 43.44
N ILE A 280 20.73 -5.82 43.23
CA ILE A 280 19.58 -5.47 44.08
C ILE A 280 18.50 -6.56 43.99
N HIS A 281 18.25 -7.14 42.81
CA HIS A 281 17.31 -8.23 42.63
C HIS A 281 17.78 -9.52 43.35
N GLN A 282 19.07 -9.82 43.38
CA GLN A 282 19.63 -10.92 44.18
C GLN A 282 19.56 -10.62 45.68
N LEU A 283 19.89 -9.40 46.10
CA LEU A 283 19.82 -8.95 47.49
C LEU A 283 18.38 -9.02 48.02
N VAL A 284 17.42 -8.40 47.33
CA VAL A 284 16.00 -8.43 47.68
C VAL A 284 15.47 -9.86 47.62
N GLN A 285 15.82 -10.66 46.61
CA GLN A 285 15.41 -12.06 46.57
C GLN A 285 15.98 -12.88 47.75
N SER A 286 17.20 -12.60 48.22
CA SER A 286 17.77 -13.24 49.42
C SER A 286 17.02 -12.84 50.70
N ARG A 287 16.57 -11.58 50.80
CA ARG A 287 15.72 -11.08 51.90
C ARG A 287 14.34 -11.72 51.89
N LEU A 288 13.71 -11.80 50.71
CA LEU A 288 12.43 -12.51 50.48
C LEU A 288 12.48 -14.02 50.79
N PHE A 289 13.68 -14.60 50.93
CA PHE A 289 13.89 -15.99 51.37
C PHE A 289 14.22 -16.14 52.87
N ALA A 290 14.57 -15.06 53.58
CA ALA A 290 15.25 -15.14 54.88
C ALA A 290 14.53 -14.41 56.03
N ASP A 291 13.86 -13.28 55.77
CA ASP A 291 13.28 -12.44 56.82
C ASP A 291 11.79 -12.80 57.08
N GLU A 292 11.34 -12.73 58.33
CA GLU A 292 9.96 -13.08 58.75
C GLU A 292 8.88 -12.18 58.14
N LYS A 293 9.22 -10.92 57.81
CA LYS A 293 8.33 -9.95 57.16
C LYS A 293 8.86 -9.56 55.78
N PRO A 294 8.93 -10.50 54.82
CA PRO A 294 9.71 -10.36 53.59
C PRO A 294 9.29 -9.15 52.73
N LEU A 295 8.01 -8.75 52.78
CA LEU A 295 7.50 -7.59 52.04
C LEU A 295 7.85 -6.24 52.72
N GLN A 296 8.01 -6.21 54.04
CA GLN A 296 8.46 -5.02 54.78
C GLN A 296 9.93 -4.75 54.50
N ASP A 297 10.80 -5.77 54.55
CA ASP A 297 12.23 -5.59 54.31
C ASP A 297 12.58 -5.40 52.83
N MET A 298 11.77 -5.95 51.92
CA MET A 298 11.75 -5.54 50.51
C MET A 298 11.47 -4.04 50.38
N TYR A 299 10.41 -3.53 51.02
CA TYR A 299 10.08 -2.09 50.99
C TYR A 299 11.19 -1.25 51.61
N ASN A 300 11.65 -1.58 52.82
CA ASN A 300 12.71 -0.85 53.53
C ASN A 300 13.98 -0.72 52.67
N CYS A 301 14.44 -1.84 52.09
CA CYS A 301 15.65 -1.90 51.27
C CYS A 301 15.53 -1.06 49.99
N LEU A 302 14.38 -1.13 49.29
CA LEU A 302 14.16 -0.39 48.05
C LEU A 302 13.88 1.10 48.30
N HIS A 303 13.11 1.44 49.32
CA HIS A 303 12.80 2.82 49.71
C HIS A 303 14.07 3.59 50.12
N CYS A 304 14.92 3.02 50.99
CA CYS A 304 16.18 3.65 51.40
C CYS A 304 17.13 3.87 50.20
N PHE A 305 17.18 2.91 49.27
CA PHE A 305 17.95 3.05 48.03
C PHE A 305 17.40 4.20 47.16
N CYS A 306 16.07 4.25 46.97
CA CYS A 306 15.42 5.30 46.19
C CYS A 306 15.58 6.70 46.82
N LEU A 307 15.44 6.87 48.14
CA LEU A 307 15.67 8.16 48.82
C LEU A 307 17.13 8.64 48.69
N SER A 308 18.10 7.73 48.78
CA SER A 308 19.51 8.07 48.59
C SER A 308 19.79 8.49 47.14
N LEU A 309 19.25 7.73 46.18
CA LEU A 309 19.35 8.04 44.75
C LEU A 309 18.70 9.39 44.41
N GLN A 310 17.53 9.70 45.00
CA GLN A 310 16.86 10.99 44.84
C GLN A 310 17.74 12.17 45.34
N LEU A 311 18.39 12.04 46.51
CA LEU A 311 19.31 13.06 47.01
C LEU A 311 20.59 13.21 46.17
N GLU A 312 21.11 12.12 45.61
CA GLU A 312 22.28 12.14 44.72
C GLU A 312 21.94 12.80 43.37
N VAL A 313 20.76 12.49 42.80
CA VAL A 313 20.22 13.16 41.61
C VAL A 313 20.03 14.66 41.86
N LEU A 314 19.36 15.07 42.94
CA LEU A 314 19.14 16.49 43.24
C LEU A 314 20.46 17.25 43.42
N HIS A 315 21.48 16.63 44.04
CA HIS A 315 22.81 17.23 44.14
C HIS A 315 23.53 17.32 42.78
N SER A 316 23.46 16.27 41.95
CA SER A 316 24.00 16.26 40.58
C SER A 316 23.37 17.36 39.72
N GLN A 317 22.03 17.44 39.72
CA GLN A 317 21.26 18.50 39.06
C GLN A 317 21.64 19.90 39.59
N THR A 318 21.95 20.04 40.87
CA THR A 318 22.38 21.33 41.44
C THR A 318 23.73 21.76 40.86
N LEU A 319 24.71 20.84 40.83
CA LEU A 319 26.02 21.12 40.25
C LEU A 319 25.92 21.42 38.74
N MET A 320 25.02 20.74 38.03
CA MET A 320 24.68 21.02 36.64
C MET A 320 24.05 22.41 36.48
N LEU A 321 23.04 22.76 37.29
CA LEU A 321 22.34 24.04 37.23
C LEU A 321 23.26 25.25 37.47
N ILE A 322 24.18 25.14 38.45
CA ILE A 322 25.21 26.15 38.72
C ILE A 322 26.17 26.24 37.52
N ARG A 323 26.62 25.10 36.99
CA ARG A 323 27.60 25.06 35.89
C ARG A 323 27.06 25.55 34.54
N GLU A 324 25.77 25.37 34.28
CA GLU A 324 25.17 25.58 32.95
C GLU A 324 24.28 26.82 32.83
N ARG A 325 23.52 27.19 33.88
CA ARG A 325 22.44 28.18 33.75
C ARG A 325 22.48 29.30 34.79
N TRP A 326 22.46 28.97 36.09
CA TRP A 326 22.26 29.98 37.14
C TRP A 326 23.58 30.59 37.66
N GLY A 327 24.73 29.93 37.46
CA GLY A 327 26.04 30.46 37.86
C GLY A 327 26.08 30.92 39.33
N ASP A 328 26.68 32.08 39.57
CA ASP A 328 26.83 32.68 40.91
C ASP A 328 25.51 33.03 41.62
N LEU A 329 24.36 32.94 40.92
CA LEU A 329 23.03 33.18 41.50
C LEU A 329 22.60 32.08 42.48
N VAL A 330 23.18 30.87 42.37
CA VAL A 330 22.95 29.72 43.25
C VAL A 330 24.29 29.20 43.77
N GLN A 331 24.35 28.85 45.05
CA GLN A 331 25.55 28.25 45.65
C GLN A 331 25.17 27.10 46.58
N VAL A 332 25.95 26.02 46.56
CA VAL A 332 25.82 24.92 47.54
C VAL A 332 26.56 25.32 48.82
N GLU A 333 25.87 25.37 49.96
CA GLU A 333 26.51 25.52 51.27
C GLU A 333 26.92 24.18 51.88
N ARG A 334 26.13 23.11 51.67
CA ARG A 334 26.36 21.80 52.29
C ARG A 334 25.72 20.66 51.51
N TYR A 335 26.43 19.55 51.33
CA TYR A 335 25.86 18.27 50.87
C TYR A 335 26.41 17.12 51.71
N HIS A 336 25.54 16.19 52.11
CA HIS A 336 25.86 14.94 52.81
C HIS A 336 25.12 13.79 52.10
N ALA A 337 25.87 12.89 51.47
CA ALA A 337 25.33 11.76 50.73
C ALA A 337 24.39 10.90 51.61
N GLY A 338 23.22 10.56 51.07
CA GLY A 338 22.18 9.84 51.81
C GLY A 338 21.58 10.57 53.01
N LYS A 339 21.79 11.90 53.17
CA LYS A 339 21.25 12.68 54.30
C LYS A 339 20.62 14.03 53.95
N SER A 340 21.37 14.96 53.34
CA SER A 340 20.91 16.36 53.19
C SER A 340 21.66 17.20 52.15
N LEU A 341 21.01 18.26 51.64
CA LEU A 341 21.52 19.23 50.66
C LEU A 341 21.02 20.66 51.02
N SER A 342 21.90 21.66 51.09
CA SER A 342 21.59 23.04 51.45
C SER A 342 22.17 24.04 50.43
N LEU A 343 21.31 24.95 49.94
CA LEU A 343 21.55 25.88 48.83
C LEU A 343 21.21 27.33 49.21
N SER A 344 21.83 28.31 48.54
CA SER A 344 21.43 29.72 48.55
C SER A 344 21.00 30.24 47.17
N VAL A 345 20.23 31.34 47.14
CA VAL A 345 19.63 31.97 45.95
C VAL A 345 19.61 33.50 46.04
N TRP A 346 19.56 34.16 44.85
CA TRP A 346 19.46 35.63 44.67
C TRP A 346 20.70 36.44 45.10
N ASN A 347 21.90 35.84 45.06
CA ASN A 347 23.16 36.48 45.45
C ASN A 347 23.44 37.83 44.75
N GLN A 348 22.96 38.05 43.52
CA GLN A 348 23.25 39.28 42.75
C GLN A 348 22.67 40.56 43.37
N GLN A 349 21.60 40.48 44.18
CA GLN A 349 21.09 41.65 44.92
C GLN A 349 22.08 42.16 45.97
N VAL A 350 22.99 41.29 46.44
CA VAL A 350 24.07 41.64 47.37
C VAL A 350 25.18 42.42 46.66
N LEU A 351 25.45 42.13 45.37
CA LEU A 351 26.44 42.87 44.57
C LEU A 351 25.88 44.19 44.02
N GLY A 352 24.60 44.24 43.65
CA GLY A 352 24.01 45.41 42.97
C GLY A 352 23.80 46.64 43.86
N ARG A 353 23.67 46.47 45.18
CA ARG A 353 23.41 47.58 46.11
C ARG A 353 24.68 48.09 46.78
N LYS A 354 24.96 49.40 46.60
CA LYS A 354 26.03 50.14 47.31
C LYS A 354 25.88 50.16 48.84
N THR A 355 24.76 49.68 49.37
CA THR A 355 24.47 49.45 50.79
C THR A 355 24.40 47.95 51.04
N GLY A 356 25.46 47.37 51.63
CA GLY A 356 25.64 45.91 51.80
C GLY A 356 24.75 45.26 52.87
N THR A 357 23.43 45.42 52.74
CA THR A 357 22.41 44.99 53.71
C THR A 357 21.30 44.16 53.06
N ALA A 358 21.63 43.39 52.02
CA ALA A 358 20.68 42.51 51.33
C ALA A 358 20.61 41.14 52.05
N SER A 359 19.39 40.63 52.26
CA SER A 359 19.15 39.32 52.88
C SER A 359 19.42 38.19 51.88
N VAL A 360 20.36 37.31 52.20
CA VAL A 360 20.57 36.06 51.46
C VAL A 360 19.39 35.12 51.71
N HIS A 361 18.94 34.41 50.67
CA HIS A 361 17.85 33.45 50.76
C HIS A 361 18.39 32.02 50.61
N LYS A 362 17.91 31.07 51.42
CA LYS A 362 18.39 29.69 51.49
C LYS A 362 17.26 28.66 51.41
N VAL A 363 17.59 27.47 50.90
CA VAL A 363 16.70 26.29 50.77
C VAL A 363 17.47 25.04 51.20
N THR A 364 16.87 24.16 52.00
CA THR A 364 17.51 22.91 52.48
C THR A 364 16.58 21.72 52.34
N ILE A 365 17.12 20.61 51.84
CA ILE A 365 16.45 19.33 51.61
C ILE A 365 17.10 18.26 52.49
N LYS A 366 16.33 17.39 53.16
CA LYS A 366 16.86 16.27 53.97
C LYS A 366 15.89 15.09 54.09
N ILE A 367 16.42 13.91 54.46
CA ILE A 367 15.60 12.80 54.98
C ILE A 367 15.12 13.18 56.40
N ASP A 368 13.92 12.73 56.80
CA ASP A 368 13.47 12.82 58.20
C ASP A 368 14.12 11.71 59.04
N GLU A 369 15.06 12.09 59.91
CA GLU A 369 15.77 11.15 60.80
C GLU A 369 14.84 10.51 61.86
N ASN A 370 13.60 11.00 62.02
CA ASN A 370 12.60 10.45 62.95
C ASN A 370 11.68 9.40 62.29
N ASP A 371 11.52 9.43 60.97
CA ASP A 371 10.61 8.56 60.22
C ASP A 371 11.14 8.37 58.79
N VAL A 372 11.93 7.31 58.64
CA VAL A 372 12.60 6.94 57.37
C VAL A 372 11.60 6.41 56.32
N SER A 373 10.30 6.36 56.61
CA SER A 373 9.24 6.02 55.65
C SER A 373 8.57 7.22 54.99
N LYS A 374 9.02 8.45 55.32
CA LYS A 374 8.60 9.70 54.69
C LYS A 374 9.49 10.08 53.51
N PRO A 375 8.93 10.74 52.48
CA PRO A 375 9.72 11.38 51.43
C PRO A 375 10.56 12.56 51.97
N LEU A 376 11.51 13.02 51.15
CA LEU A 376 12.41 14.14 51.44
C LEU A 376 11.66 15.42 51.87
N GLN A 377 12.19 16.08 52.91
CA GLN A 377 11.63 17.26 53.57
C GLN A 377 12.39 18.54 53.18
N ILE A 378 11.68 19.68 53.09
CA ILE A 378 12.20 20.96 52.57
C ILE A 378 12.02 22.10 53.60
N PHE A 379 13.02 22.98 53.72
CA PHE A 379 13.06 24.13 54.64
C PHE A 379 13.62 25.39 53.97
N HIS A 380 13.13 26.58 54.35
CA HIS A 380 13.53 27.88 53.78
C HIS A 380 13.94 28.89 54.86
N ASP A 381 14.95 29.70 54.58
CA ASP A 381 15.45 30.76 55.45
C ASP A 381 15.77 32.03 54.62
N PRO A 382 15.25 33.23 54.95
CA PRO A 382 14.11 33.47 55.85
C PRO A 382 12.84 32.75 55.35
N PRO A 383 11.89 32.42 56.24
CA PRO A 383 10.67 31.68 55.89
C PRO A 383 9.84 32.38 54.79
N LEU A 384 9.06 31.60 54.05
CA LEU A 384 8.23 32.11 52.95
C LEU A 384 7.04 32.94 53.46
N PRO A 385 6.65 34.03 52.78
CA PRO A 385 5.56 34.89 53.22
C PRO A 385 4.19 34.19 53.10
N ALA A 386 3.35 34.32 54.13
CA ALA A 386 2.01 33.71 54.20
C ALA A 386 0.97 34.31 53.23
N SER A 387 1.40 35.09 52.24
CA SER A 387 0.54 35.84 51.31
C SER A 387 -0.21 34.99 50.27
N ASP A 388 0.27 33.78 49.96
CA ASP A 388 -0.49 32.77 49.21
C ASP A 388 -0.10 31.35 49.64
N SER A 389 -1.00 30.70 50.38
CA SER A 389 -0.80 29.34 50.91
C SER A 389 -0.47 28.29 49.83
N LYS A 390 -0.90 28.51 48.57
CA LYS A 390 -0.68 27.54 47.49
C LYS A 390 0.72 27.62 46.89
N LEU A 391 1.36 28.78 46.95
CA LEU A 391 2.75 28.94 46.54
C LEU A 391 3.68 28.35 47.61
N VAL A 392 3.36 28.59 48.89
CA VAL A 392 4.10 28.00 50.03
C VAL A 392 4.02 26.47 50.03
N GLU A 393 2.82 25.89 49.80
CA GLU A 393 2.66 24.43 49.72
C GLU A 393 3.48 23.78 48.59
N ARG A 394 3.63 24.45 47.44
CA ARG A 394 4.45 23.92 46.32
C ARG A 394 5.93 23.97 46.63
N ALA A 395 6.41 25.11 47.13
CA ALA A 395 7.81 25.28 47.52
C ALA A 395 8.26 24.28 48.60
N MET A 396 7.32 23.67 49.35
CA MET A 396 7.59 22.67 50.39
C MET A 396 7.32 21.21 49.98
N LYS A 397 7.06 20.90 48.70
CA LYS A 397 6.79 19.51 48.22
C LYS A 397 7.63 19.14 47.01
N ILE A 398 8.25 17.96 47.03
CA ILE A 398 8.96 17.39 45.86
C ILE A 398 7.99 16.53 45.05
N ASP A 399 7.10 17.16 44.27
CA ASP A 399 6.22 16.45 43.33
C ASP A 399 7.01 15.78 42.19
N HIS A 400 8.14 16.39 41.79
CA HIS A 400 9.03 15.94 40.72
C HIS A 400 10.49 16.13 41.17
N LEU A 401 11.36 15.21 40.76
CA LEU A 401 12.78 15.23 41.09
C LEU A 401 13.55 16.22 40.20
N SER A 402 13.33 17.52 40.43
CA SER A 402 13.99 18.63 39.72
C SER A 402 14.34 19.74 40.72
N ILE A 403 15.64 19.98 40.93
CA ILE A 403 16.08 21.06 41.81
C ILE A 403 15.72 22.44 41.24
N GLU A 404 15.75 22.61 39.91
CA GLU A 404 15.40 23.87 39.25
C GLU A 404 13.93 24.22 39.49
N LYS A 405 13.01 23.24 39.38
CA LYS A 405 11.60 23.45 39.72
C LYS A 405 11.43 23.88 41.19
N LEU A 406 12.12 23.20 42.12
CA LEU A 406 12.02 23.53 43.55
C LEU A 406 12.53 24.94 43.87
N LEU A 407 13.65 25.34 43.25
CA LEU A 407 14.19 26.69 43.39
C LEU A 407 13.24 27.72 42.76
N ILE A 408 12.67 27.44 41.59
CA ILE A 408 11.65 28.29 40.94
C ILE A 408 10.42 28.47 41.82
N ASP A 409 9.79 27.40 42.34
CA ASP A 409 8.60 27.52 43.21
C ASP A 409 8.92 28.33 44.49
N SER A 410 10.14 28.18 45.05
CA SER A 410 10.64 28.94 46.20
C SER A 410 10.85 30.43 45.91
N VAL A 411 11.40 30.74 44.73
CA VAL A 411 11.71 32.09 44.23
C VAL A 411 10.44 32.83 43.81
N HIS A 412 9.51 32.14 43.15
CA HIS A 412 8.23 32.66 42.66
C HIS A 412 7.36 33.21 43.79
N ALA A 413 7.35 32.54 44.94
CA ALA A 413 6.70 33.01 46.16
C ALA A 413 7.25 34.37 46.65
N ARG A 414 8.56 34.61 46.52
CA ARG A 414 9.21 35.88 46.88
C ARG A 414 8.99 36.96 45.82
N ALA A 415 9.03 36.60 44.53
CA ALA A 415 8.76 37.50 43.42
C ALA A 415 7.33 38.10 43.48
N HIS A 416 6.34 37.29 43.85
CA HIS A 416 4.96 37.73 44.06
C HIS A 416 4.84 38.80 45.17
N GLN A 417 5.65 38.74 46.23
CA GLN A 417 5.67 39.75 47.30
C GLN A 417 6.10 41.13 46.76
N ARG A 418 7.22 41.22 46.02
CA ARG A 418 7.74 42.49 45.48
C ARG A 418 6.75 43.22 44.56
N LEU A 419 5.84 42.49 43.92
CA LEU A 419 4.80 43.06 43.07
C LEU A 419 3.59 43.59 43.86
N GLN A 420 3.31 43.04 45.05
CA GLN A 420 2.31 43.61 45.97
C GLN A 420 2.77 44.99 46.49
N GLU A 421 4.06 45.14 46.74
CA GLU A 421 4.69 46.41 47.11
C GLU A 421 4.54 47.45 45.98
N LEU A 422 4.83 47.09 44.72
CA LEU A 422 4.66 48.00 43.57
C LEU A 422 3.20 48.38 43.31
N LYS A 423 2.27 47.43 43.48
CA LYS A 423 0.83 47.68 43.32
C LYS A 423 0.28 48.66 44.37
N ALA A 424 0.89 48.74 45.56
CA ALA A 424 0.51 49.74 46.55
C ALA A 424 0.84 51.18 46.09
N ILE A 425 1.89 51.36 45.28
CA ILE A 425 2.34 52.67 44.78
C ILE A 425 1.40 53.19 43.68
N LEU A 426 1.07 52.39 42.67
CA LEU A 426 0.24 52.84 41.54
C LEU A 426 -1.18 53.29 41.99
N ARG A 427 -1.75 52.59 42.97
CA ARG A 427 -3.03 52.95 43.62
C ARG A 427 -3.07 54.35 44.25
N SER A 428 -1.91 54.93 44.56
CA SER A 428 -1.83 56.30 45.09
C SER A 428 -1.97 57.38 44.01
N PHE A 429 -1.77 57.04 42.73
CA PHE A 429 -1.92 57.97 41.60
C PHE A 429 -3.32 57.94 40.97
N ASN A 430 -3.94 56.77 40.91
CA ASN A 430 -5.32 56.61 40.44
C ASN A 430 -6.11 55.76 41.43
N ALA A 431 -7.07 56.36 42.14
CA ALA A 431 -7.91 55.64 43.10
C ALA A 431 -8.79 54.55 42.43
N ASN A 432 -9.08 54.70 41.13
CA ASN A 432 -9.82 53.74 40.32
C ASN A 432 -8.88 52.83 39.50
N GLU A 433 -7.62 52.64 39.92
CA GLU A 433 -6.67 51.77 39.21
C GLU A 433 -7.12 50.31 39.22
N SER A 434 -7.33 49.77 38.01
CA SER A 434 -7.85 48.43 37.73
C SER A 434 -6.76 47.34 37.63
N SER A 435 -5.54 47.59 38.13
CA SER A 435 -4.40 46.67 37.99
C SER A 435 -4.55 45.35 38.74
N SER A 436 -3.91 44.30 38.24
CA SER A 436 -3.96 42.94 38.80
C SER A 436 -2.59 42.30 38.82
N ILE A 437 -2.27 41.58 39.89
CA ILE A 437 -1.09 40.70 39.92
C ILE A 437 -1.54 39.33 39.43
N GLU A 438 -0.84 38.80 38.43
CA GLU A 438 -1.00 37.43 37.96
C GLU A 438 -0.14 36.49 38.82
N THR A 439 -0.70 35.33 39.18
CA THR A 439 -0.05 34.35 40.09
C THR A 439 0.67 33.21 39.35
N ALA A 440 0.46 33.07 38.04
CA ALA A 440 1.04 31.99 37.22
C ALA A 440 2.45 32.32 36.72
N LEU A 441 2.68 33.59 36.38
CA LEU A 441 3.99 34.24 36.28
C LEU A 441 3.87 35.51 37.12
N PRO A 442 4.86 35.89 37.98
CA PRO A 442 4.72 37.06 38.83
C PRO A 442 4.77 38.31 37.95
N ALA A 443 3.59 38.87 37.65
CA ALA A 443 3.43 40.02 36.78
C ALA A 443 2.35 40.96 37.34
N LEU A 444 2.68 42.24 37.52
CA LEU A 444 1.71 43.31 37.79
C LEU A 444 1.26 43.89 36.45
N ILE A 445 -0.03 43.71 36.13
CA ILE A 445 -0.65 44.14 34.88
C ILE A 445 -1.34 45.48 35.10
N VAL A 446 -0.88 46.53 34.40
CA VAL A 446 -1.32 47.93 34.56
C VAL A 446 -1.99 48.42 33.26
N PRO A 447 -3.32 48.65 33.24
CA PRO A 447 -4.03 49.04 32.01
C PRO A 447 -3.88 50.53 31.69
N ILE A 448 -3.56 50.85 30.44
CA ILE A 448 -3.27 52.24 30.01
C ILE A 448 -4.49 52.94 29.40
N LEU A 449 -5.31 52.22 28.61
CA LEU A 449 -6.50 52.75 27.92
C LEU A 449 -7.69 51.80 28.04
N GLU A 450 -8.74 52.23 28.72
CA GLU A 450 -9.91 51.39 29.01
C GLU A 450 -11.04 51.59 27.97
N PRO A 451 -11.69 50.51 27.49
CA PRO A 451 -11.37 49.10 27.77
C PRO A 451 -10.09 48.66 27.03
N CYS A 452 -9.24 47.90 27.71
CA CYS A 452 -7.96 47.39 27.19
C CYS A 452 -8.00 45.88 26.90
N GLY A 453 -7.25 45.45 25.89
CA GLY A 453 -6.78 44.06 25.82
C GLY A 453 -5.52 43.81 26.67
N ASN A 454 -5.14 42.56 26.92
CA ASN A 454 -3.89 42.23 27.63
C ASN A 454 -2.64 42.80 26.94
N SER A 455 -2.67 43.00 25.61
CA SER A 455 -1.60 43.63 24.84
C SER A 455 -1.45 45.14 25.07
N GLU A 456 -2.43 45.76 25.72
CA GLU A 456 -2.53 47.20 25.96
C GLU A 456 -2.35 47.56 27.45
N CYS A 457 -1.93 46.58 28.23
CA CYS A 457 -1.46 46.76 29.59
C CYS A 457 0.07 46.80 29.58
N LEU A 458 0.65 47.66 30.42
CA LEU A 458 2.05 47.54 30.82
C LEU A 458 2.15 46.37 31.80
N HIS A 459 2.95 45.37 31.47
CA HIS A 459 3.25 44.25 32.36
C HIS A 459 4.56 44.54 33.08
N ILE A 460 4.57 44.31 34.39
CA ILE A 460 5.76 44.50 35.23
C ILE A 460 6.08 43.18 35.91
N PHE A 461 7.16 42.55 35.49
CA PHE A 461 7.62 41.27 36.01
C PHE A 461 8.65 41.49 37.13
N VAL A 462 8.92 40.43 37.90
CA VAL A 462 10.15 40.29 38.65
C VAL A 462 10.92 39.12 38.05
N ASP A 463 12.13 39.36 37.56
CA ASP A 463 13.01 38.30 37.06
C ASP A 463 13.27 37.29 38.18
N LEU A 464 13.03 36.02 37.91
CA LEU A 464 13.20 34.95 38.89
C LEU A 464 14.68 34.69 39.22
N HIS A 465 15.62 35.10 38.37
CA HIS A 465 17.05 34.80 38.54
C HIS A 465 17.77 35.85 39.42
N SER A 466 17.60 37.15 39.10
CA SER A 466 18.17 38.28 39.85
C SER A 466 17.22 38.89 40.89
N GLY A 467 15.90 38.67 40.75
CA GLY A 467 14.86 39.30 41.55
C GLY A 467 14.64 40.80 41.25
N MET A 468 15.15 41.32 40.14
CA MET A 468 14.97 42.71 39.68
C MET A 468 13.62 42.89 38.93
N PHE A 469 13.10 44.11 38.84
CA PHE A 469 11.91 44.39 38.05
C PHE A 469 12.23 44.47 36.55
N GLN A 470 11.36 43.88 35.73
CA GLN A 470 11.39 43.98 34.27
C GLN A 470 10.05 44.50 33.75
N LEU A 471 10.03 45.12 32.57
CA LEU A 471 8.86 45.75 31.97
C LEU A 471 8.56 45.15 30.60
N MET A 472 7.29 45.15 30.21
CA MET A 472 6.88 44.78 28.86
C MET A 472 5.62 45.53 28.44
N LEU A 473 5.69 46.19 27.28
CA LEU A 473 4.52 46.71 26.57
C LEU A 473 4.64 46.28 25.09
N TYR A 474 3.58 45.67 24.57
CA TYR A 474 3.63 45.05 23.24
C TYR A 474 3.75 46.10 22.12
N GLY A 475 4.88 46.06 21.43
CA GLY A 475 5.18 46.91 20.26
C GLY A 475 5.93 48.21 20.57
N LEU A 476 6.27 48.47 21.84
CA LEU A 476 7.14 49.59 22.22
C LEU A 476 8.60 49.32 21.83
N ASP A 477 9.40 50.38 21.63
CA ASP A 477 10.84 50.26 21.33
C ASP A 477 11.63 49.77 22.57
N PRO A 478 12.43 48.69 22.46
CA PRO A 478 13.26 48.19 23.56
C PRO A 478 14.13 49.25 24.25
N ALA A 479 14.64 50.26 23.52
CA ALA A 479 15.47 51.31 24.12
C ALA A 479 14.65 52.15 25.13
N THR A 480 13.40 52.48 24.79
CA THR A 480 12.50 53.19 25.70
C THR A 480 12.02 52.32 26.86
N LEU A 481 11.99 51.00 26.67
CA LEU A 481 11.64 50.02 27.71
C LEU A 481 12.77 49.90 28.76
N GLU A 482 14.03 49.78 28.33
CA GLU A 482 15.19 49.72 29.22
C GLU A 482 15.29 50.96 30.12
N ASP A 483 15.04 52.15 29.57
CA ASP A 483 15.11 53.40 30.33
C ASP A 483 13.98 53.52 31.36
N MET A 484 12.82 52.90 31.10
CA MET A 484 11.78 52.68 32.10
C MET A 484 12.23 51.67 33.17
N GLU A 485 12.91 50.57 32.82
CA GLU A 485 13.35 49.53 33.76
C GLU A 485 14.44 50.03 34.73
N LYS A 486 15.45 50.73 34.21
CA LYS A 486 16.50 51.39 35.02
C LYS A 486 15.86 52.35 36.02
N SER A 487 14.92 53.16 35.54
CA SER A 487 14.18 54.15 36.34
C SER A 487 13.32 53.49 37.44
N LEU A 488 12.67 52.37 37.15
CA LEU A 488 11.83 51.63 38.10
C LEU A 488 12.63 50.89 39.18
N ASN A 489 13.79 50.33 38.84
CA ASN A 489 14.65 49.61 39.79
C ASN A 489 15.40 50.53 40.75
N ASP A 490 15.69 51.78 40.33
CA ASP A 490 16.17 52.87 41.20
C ASP A 490 15.09 53.29 42.23
N ASP A 491 13.91 53.71 41.74
CA ASP A 491 12.79 54.15 42.56
C ASP A 491 11.46 53.76 41.89
N MET A 492 10.73 52.88 42.57
CA MET A 492 9.46 52.31 42.14
C MET A 492 8.36 53.36 41.84
N LYS A 493 8.53 54.61 42.27
CA LYS A 493 7.62 55.74 41.98
C LYS A 493 7.75 56.32 40.56
N ARG A 494 8.89 56.15 39.88
CA ARG A 494 9.19 56.86 38.61
C ARG A 494 8.36 56.41 37.39
N ILE A 495 7.49 55.41 37.55
CA ILE A 495 6.66 54.83 36.49
C ILE A 495 5.52 55.74 35.99
N ILE A 496 5.05 56.68 36.82
CA ILE A 496 3.82 57.47 36.56
C ILE A 496 3.87 58.31 35.26
N PRO A 497 4.93 59.09 34.94
CA PRO A 497 4.94 59.94 33.74
C PRO A 497 4.90 59.14 32.43
N TRP A 498 5.53 57.96 32.41
CA TRP A 498 5.56 57.10 31.23
C TRP A 498 4.17 56.62 30.81
N ILE A 499 3.31 56.26 31.77
CA ILE A 499 1.93 55.82 31.52
C ILE A 499 1.13 56.90 30.73
N GLN A 500 1.40 58.19 30.96
CA GLN A 500 0.72 59.28 30.27
C GLN A 500 1.11 59.39 28.79
N GLN A 501 2.39 59.19 28.44
CA GLN A 501 2.87 59.25 27.05
C GLN A 501 2.36 58.05 26.23
N LEU A 502 2.39 56.86 26.84
CA LEU A 502 1.99 55.60 26.20
C LEU A 502 0.52 55.58 25.77
N LYS A 503 -0.33 56.42 26.38
CA LYS A 503 -1.75 56.59 26.04
C LYS A 503 -1.98 56.96 24.57
N PHE A 504 -1.40 58.06 24.10
CA PHE A 504 -1.62 58.52 22.72
C PHE A 504 -1.05 57.54 21.70
N TRP A 505 0.11 56.95 22.02
CA TRP A 505 0.75 55.92 21.22
C TRP A 505 -0.16 54.68 21.04
N LEU A 506 -0.73 54.14 22.12
CA LEU A 506 -1.73 53.05 22.04
C LEU A 506 -2.93 53.42 21.16
N GLY A 507 -3.46 54.64 21.27
CA GLY A 507 -4.59 55.09 20.46
C GLY A 507 -4.30 55.02 18.95
N GLN A 508 -3.10 55.44 18.55
CA GLN A 508 -2.63 55.33 17.17
C GLN A 508 -2.47 53.86 16.74
N GLN A 509 -1.98 52.99 17.64
CA GLN A 509 -1.88 51.55 17.38
C GLN A 509 -3.26 50.87 17.28
N ARG A 510 -4.28 51.28 18.06
CA ARG A 510 -5.67 50.79 17.91
C ARG A 510 -6.18 51.04 16.50
N CYS A 511 -6.01 52.25 15.97
CA CYS A 511 -6.38 52.57 14.60
C CYS A 511 -5.64 51.70 13.58
N LYS A 512 -4.30 51.60 13.65
CA LYS A 512 -3.49 50.75 12.76
C LYS A 512 -3.89 49.27 12.81
N GLN A 513 -4.08 48.71 14.01
CA GLN A 513 -4.43 47.31 14.21
C GLN A 513 -5.85 46.98 13.72
N SER A 514 -6.79 47.93 13.81
CA SER A 514 -8.19 47.74 13.36
C SER A 514 -8.35 47.61 11.84
N ILE A 515 -7.37 48.10 11.08
CA ILE A 515 -7.36 48.08 9.60
C ILE A 515 -6.27 47.18 9.01
N LYS A 516 -5.42 46.57 9.85
CA LYS A 516 -4.28 45.70 9.47
C LYS A 516 -4.66 44.51 8.58
N HIS A 517 -5.90 44.04 8.67
CA HIS A 517 -6.43 42.93 7.87
C HIS A 517 -7.35 43.38 6.72
N LEU A 518 -7.56 44.69 6.57
CA LEU A 518 -8.36 45.29 5.51
C LEU A 518 -7.43 45.80 4.39
N PRO A 519 -7.91 45.97 3.14
CA PRO A 519 -7.07 46.32 2.00
C PRO A 519 -6.63 47.80 2.04
N THR A 520 -5.78 48.17 3.00
CA THR A 520 -5.36 49.56 3.28
C THR A 520 -3.87 49.69 3.56
N ILE A 521 -3.31 50.89 3.34
CA ILE A 521 -1.94 51.27 3.76
C ILE A 521 -2.05 52.45 4.73
N THR A 522 -1.30 52.40 5.83
CA THR A 522 -1.27 53.48 6.83
C THR A 522 -0.04 54.35 6.68
N THR A 523 -0.21 55.66 6.87
CA THR A 523 0.84 56.68 6.84
C THR A 523 0.55 57.73 7.91
N GLU A 524 1.57 58.15 8.64
CA GLU A 524 1.45 59.16 9.72
C GLU A 524 1.56 60.59 9.15
N THR A 525 2.32 60.73 8.06
CA THR A 525 2.51 61.96 7.30
C THR A 525 2.20 61.72 5.83
N LEU A 526 1.42 62.60 5.21
CA LEU A 526 1.14 62.58 3.76
C LEU A 526 1.57 63.92 3.14
N GLN A 527 2.46 63.89 2.15
CA GLN A 527 2.86 65.09 1.42
C GLN A 527 1.78 65.45 0.39
N LEU A 528 1.05 66.54 0.66
CA LEU A 528 0.00 67.07 -0.20
C LEU A 528 0.43 68.41 -0.78
N ALA A 529 0.32 68.58 -2.10
CA ALA A 529 0.68 69.82 -2.80
C ALA A 529 -0.08 71.05 -2.30
N ASN A 530 -1.28 70.85 -1.77
CA ASN A 530 -2.19 71.87 -1.26
C ASN A 530 -2.42 71.79 0.27
N TYR A 531 -1.48 71.24 1.05
CA TYR A 531 -1.65 71.01 2.50
C TYR A 531 -2.04 72.28 3.30
N SER A 532 -1.53 73.46 2.92
CA SER A 532 -1.80 74.73 3.61
C SER A 532 -3.11 75.41 3.20
N THR A 533 -3.69 75.06 2.06
CA THR A 533 -4.93 75.67 1.53
C THR A 533 -6.14 74.73 1.61
N HIS A 534 -5.91 73.42 1.79
CA HIS A 534 -6.94 72.40 1.93
C HIS A 534 -7.31 72.17 3.41
N PRO A 535 -8.58 71.86 3.77
CA PRO A 535 -9.04 71.71 5.17
C PRO A 535 -8.34 70.60 6.00
N ILE A 536 -7.43 69.84 5.41
CA ILE A 536 -6.58 68.85 6.11
C ILE A 536 -5.56 69.49 7.06
N GLY A 537 -5.19 70.76 6.81
CA GLY A 537 -4.18 71.49 7.57
C GLY A 537 -4.58 71.82 9.00
N SER A 538 -5.89 71.98 9.28
CA SER A 538 -6.42 72.38 10.60
C SER A 538 -6.63 71.23 11.60
N LEU A 539 -6.53 69.97 11.16
CA LEU A 539 -6.64 68.81 12.06
C LEU A 539 -5.41 68.69 12.98
N SER A 540 -5.61 68.15 14.18
CA SER A 540 -4.61 68.09 15.27
C SER A 540 -3.31 67.35 14.91
N LYS A 541 -2.31 67.44 15.80
CA LYS A 541 -1.03 66.71 15.65
C LYS A 541 -1.21 65.19 15.69
N ASN A 542 -2.25 64.68 16.36
CA ASN A 542 -2.46 63.25 16.57
C ASN A 542 -3.41 62.70 15.50
N LYS A 543 -2.92 62.54 14.26
CA LYS A 543 -3.72 62.07 13.12
C LYS A 543 -3.05 60.96 12.30
N LEU A 544 -3.85 60.19 11.58
CA LEU A 544 -3.44 59.02 10.79
C LEU A 544 -4.14 59.04 9.42
N PHE A 545 -3.38 58.80 8.35
CA PHE A 545 -3.89 58.70 6.97
C PHE A 545 -3.92 57.23 6.52
N ILE A 546 -4.99 56.83 5.83
CA ILE A 546 -5.28 55.45 5.47
C ILE A 546 -5.66 55.37 3.99
N LYS A 547 -4.73 54.95 3.13
CA LYS A 547 -4.97 54.76 1.69
C LYS A 547 -5.76 53.47 1.44
N LEU A 548 -6.77 53.50 0.57
CA LEU A 548 -7.48 52.30 0.12
C LEU A 548 -6.69 51.62 -1.03
N THR A 549 -6.21 50.38 -0.85
CA THR A 549 -5.28 49.75 -1.82
C THR A 549 -5.94 49.35 -3.14
N ARG A 550 -7.19 48.86 -3.11
CA ARG A 550 -7.97 48.58 -4.34
C ARG A 550 -8.39 49.85 -5.09
N LEU A 551 -8.26 51.02 -4.45
CA LEU A 551 -8.87 52.29 -4.84
C LEU A 551 -7.87 53.44 -4.57
N PRO A 552 -6.69 53.44 -5.21
CA PRO A 552 -5.51 54.21 -4.79
C PRO A 552 -5.67 55.74 -4.82
N GLN A 553 -6.75 56.25 -5.42
CA GLN A 553 -7.15 57.67 -5.44
C GLN A 553 -7.93 58.09 -4.18
N TYR A 554 -8.22 57.18 -3.24
CA TYR A 554 -9.07 57.43 -2.09
C TYR A 554 -8.41 57.05 -0.75
N TYR A 555 -8.68 57.87 0.27
CA TYR A 555 -8.10 57.80 1.60
C TYR A 555 -9.18 58.02 2.67
N ILE A 556 -8.94 57.47 3.87
CA ILE A 556 -9.64 57.80 5.11
C ILE A 556 -8.63 58.48 6.05
N VAL A 557 -9.05 59.51 6.77
CA VAL A 557 -8.23 60.24 7.75
C VAL A 557 -8.88 60.11 9.13
N VAL A 558 -8.06 59.84 10.15
CA VAL A 558 -8.49 59.70 11.55
C VAL A 558 -7.75 60.73 12.40
N GLU A 559 -8.46 61.39 13.31
CA GLU A 559 -7.91 62.34 14.30
C GLU A 559 -8.21 61.84 15.72
N MET A 560 -7.28 62.04 16.66
CA MET A 560 -7.36 61.52 18.04
C MET A 560 -7.27 62.64 19.08
N LEU A 561 -8.21 62.66 20.02
CA LEU A 561 -8.38 63.74 21.02
C LEU A 561 -8.46 63.18 22.46
N GLU A 562 -8.03 63.98 23.44
CA GLU A 562 -8.05 63.61 24.86
C GLU A 562 -9.42 63.85 25.53
N VAL A 563 -9.77 63.02 26.52
CA VAL A 563 -11.01 63.13 27.30
C VAL A 563 -10.72 63.65 28.72
N PRO A 564 -11.18 64.86 29.09
CA PRO A 564 -10.99 65.39 30.44
C PRO A 564 -11.54 64.48 31.55
N ASN A 565 -10.90 64.52 32.72
CA ASN A 565 -11.24 63.75 33.92
C ASN A 565 -11.25 62.21 33.76
N LYS A 566 -10.77 61.67 32.63
CA LYS A 566 -10.67 60.23 32.39
C LYS A 566 -9.29 59.88 31.84
N PRO A 567 -8.29 59.62 32.70
CA PRO A 567 -6.91 59.39 32.25
C PRO A 567 -6.78 58.19 31.30
N THR A 568 -7.72 57.23 31.35
CA THR A 568 -7.75 56.01 30.53
C THR A 568 -8.63 56.10 29.28
N GLN A 569 -8.98 57.28 28.73
CA GLN A 569 -9.84 57.40 27.52
C GLN A 569 -9.34 58.40 26.44
N LEU A 570 -9.76 58.16 25.18
CA LEU A 570 -9.52 58.98 23.98
C LEU A 570 -10.78 59.03 23.09
N SER A 571 -10.91 60.10 22.28
CA SER A 571 -11.96 60.29 21.26
C SER A 571 -11.38 60.29 19.83
N TYR A 572 -12.21 60.03 18.82
CA TYR A 572 -11.80 59.83 17.42
C TYR A 572 -12.76 60.46 16.39
N ASN A 573 -12.24 61.26 15.45
CA ASN A 573 -12.99 61.81 14.29
C ASN A 573 -12.58 61.12 12.97
N TYR A 574 -13.47 61.08 11.96
CA TYR A 574 -13.22 60.37 10.68
C TYR A 574 -13.62 61.18 9.44
N TYR A 575 -12.75 61.19 8.44
CA TYR A 575 -12.96 61.90 7.17
C TYR A 575 -12.63 61.01 5.96
N PHE A 576 -13.37 61.16 4.87
CA PHE A 576 -13.07 60.58 3.55
C PHE A 576 -12.39 61.64 2.67
N MET A 577 -11.35 61.24 1.93
CA MET A 577 -10.56 62.13 1.08
C MET A 577 -10.29 61.49 -0.29
N SER A 578 -10.39 62.27 -1.36
CA SER A 578 -9.95 61.87 -2.70
C SER A 578 -8.76 62.71 -3.17
N VAL A 579 -7.90 62.12 -4.00
CA VAL A 579 -6.72 62.78 -4.57
C VAL A 579 -6.63 62.56 -6.07
N SER A 580 -6.12 63.56 -6.81
CA SER A 580 -5.65 63.38 -8.18
C SER A 580 -4.18 62.99 -8.20
N THR A 581 -3.85 62.08 -9.11
CA THR A 581 -2.49 61.85 -9.60
C THR A 581 -2.39 62.55 -10.94
N ALA A 582 -1.41 63.45 -11.10
CA ALA A 582 -1.11 64.05 -12.40
C ALA A 582 -0.24 63.09 -13.23
N ASP A 583 -0.17 63.27 -14.55
CA ASP A 583 0.51 62.37 -15.51
C ASP A 583 2.06 62.35 -15.42
N ARG A 584 2.63 62.61 -14.24
CA ARG A 584 4.08 62.53 -13.93
C ARG A 584 4.28 61.87 -12.57
N GLU A 585 4.98 60.74 -12.58
CA GLU A 585 5.09 59.79 -11.46
C GLU A 585 5.65 60.39 -10.16
N ASP A 586 6.49 61.44 -10.23
CA ASP A 586 7.11 62.12 -9.08
C ASP A 586 6.30 63.32 -8.51
N SER A 587 5.08 63.57 -8.97
CA SER A 587 4.31 64.75 -8.54
C SER A 587 3.62 64.54 -7.19
N PRO A 588 3.73 65.47 -6.20
CA PRO A 588 3.01 65.36 -4.94
C PRO A 588 1.49 65.41 -5.17
N VAL A 589 0.76 64.47 -4.56
CA VAL A 589 -0.69 64.33 -4.73
C VAL A 589 -1.44 65.59 -4.28
N MET A 590 -2.48 65.94 -5.05
CA MET A 590 -3.38 67.06 -4.75
C MET A 590 -4.66 66.50 -4.14
N ALA A 591 -5.05 66.99 -2.96
CA ALA A 591 -6.34 66.62 -2.35
C ALA A 591 -7.48 67.40 -3.00
N LEU A 592 -8.53 66.69 -3.44
CA LEU A 592 -9.68 67.24 -4.18
C LEU A 592 -10.91 67.46 -3.31
N LEU A 593 -11.12 66.58 -2.33
CA LEU A 593 -12.28 66.57 -1.45
C LEU A 593 -11.85 66.11 -0.06
N LEU A 594 -12.41 66.72 0.99
CA LEU A 594 -12.42 66.17 2.35
C LEU A 594 -13.85 66.24 2.88
N GLN A 595 -14.43 65.10 3.24
CA GLN A 595 -15.80 65.02 3.75
C GLN A 595 -15.82 64.21 5.05
N GLN A 596 -16.28 64.82 6.14
CA GLN A 596 -16.47 64.12 7.41
C GLN A 596 -17.58 63.07 7.28
N PHE A 597 -17.37 61.87 7.83
CA PHE A 597 -18.44 60.90 7.95
C PHE A 597 -19.45 61.34 9.03
N LYS A 598 -20.75 61.17 8.78
CA LYS A 598 -21.82 61.58 9.72
C LYS A 598 -21.90 60.63 10.92
N ASP A 599 -22.12 61.18 12.11
CA ASP A 599 -22.06 60.45 13.38
C ASP A 599 -23.19 59.42 13.61
N ASN A 600 -24.32 59.54 12.89
CA ASN A 600 -25.53 58.70 13.00
C ASN A 600 -25.34 57.20 12.65
N ILE A 601 -24.11 56.72 12.47
CA ILE A 601 -23.80 55.30 12.22
C ILE A 601 -23.85 54.46 13.51
N GLN A 602 -23.79 55.10 14.69
CA GLN A 602 -24.04 54.39 15.95
C GLN A 602 -25.48 53.83 16.01
N ASP A 603 -26.47 54.59 15.55
CA ASP A 603 -27.87 54.15 15.50
C ASP A 603 -28.05 52.90 14.61
N LEU A 604 -27.34 52.83 13.47
CA LEU A 604 -27.38 51.68 12.56
C LEU A 604 -26.84 50.39 13.19
N MET A 605 -25.88 50.48 14.12
CA MET A 605 -25.33 49.31 14.81
C MET A 605 -26.28 48.71 15.87
N SER A 606 -27.18 49.51 16.43
CA SER A 606 -28.12 49.09 17.49
C SER A 606 -29.25 48.15 17.04
N TYR A 607 -29.67 48.20 15.78
CA TYR A 607 -30.90 47.51 15.32
C TYR A 607 -30.84 45.98 15.29
N THR A 608 -29.69 45.36 15.57
CA THR A 608 -29.48 43.91 15.46
C THR A 608 -30.06 43.05 16.61
N LYS A 609 -30.78 43.64 17.58
CA LYS A 609 -31.25 42.91 18.79
C LYS A 609 -32.71 43.12 19.26
N THR A 610 -33.63 43.66 18.45
CA THR A 610 -35.06 43.74 18.81
C THR A 610 -35.98 43.30 17.67
N GLY A 611 -36.59 42.10 17.78
CA GLY A 611 -37.35 41.48 16.69
C GLY A 611 -38.42 40.47 17.12
N LYS A 612 -39.11 40.68 18.26
CA LYS A 612 -40.28 39.86 18.66
C LYS A 612 -41.46 40.72 19.15
N GLN A 613 -42.40 40.92 18.24
CA GLN A 613 -43.85 41.12 18.44
C GLN A 613 -44.30 41.83 19.74
N THR A 614 -44.64 43.11 19.61
CA THR A 614 -45.52 43.81 20.55
C THR A 614 -46.94 43.24 20.49
N ARG A 615 -47.47 42.70 21.60
CA ARG A 615 -48.91 42.45 21.75
C ARG A 615 -49.40 42.75 23.17
N THR A 616 -50.05 43.90 23.28
CA THR A 616 -50.97 44.38 24.35
C THR A 616 -51.18 43.46 25.58
N GLY A 617 -50.71 43.91 26.75
CA GLY A 617 -51.07 43.36 28.07
C GLY A 617 -50.61 44.28 29.19
N THR A 618 -51.53 44.84 29.98
CA THR A 618 -51.23 45.81 31.04
C THR A 618 -51.10 45.13 32.41
N LYS A 619 -50.09 45.54 33.21
CA LYS A 619 -50.26 46.10 34.58
C LYS A 619 -48.95 46.15 35.39
N HIS A 620 -48.87 47.18 36.26
CA HIS A 620 -47.95 47.41 37.40
C HIS A 620 -46.43 47.51 37.16
N LYS A 621 -45.66 48.16 38.04
CA LYS A 621 -45.76 49.52 38.66
C LYS A 621 -44.37 49.87 39.22
N LEU A 622 -43.99 51.14 39.21
CA LEU A 622 -42.71 51.66 39.75
C LEU A 622 -42.60 51.52 41.28
N SER A 623 -41.37 51.25 41.76
CA SER A 623 -40.76 51.87 42.96
C SER A 623 -39.24 51.64 42.93
N ASP A 624 -38.46 52.65 43.33
CA ASP A 624 -37.03 52.53 43.60
C ASP A 624 -36.78 52.02 45.04
N ASP A 625 -35.65 51.33 45.26
CA ASP A 625 -34.68 51.62 46.34
C ASP A 625 -33.35 50.85 46.06
N PRO A 626 -32.13 51.39 46.29
CA PRO A 626 -30.89 50.75 45.85
C PRO A 626 -30.01 50.17 46.97
N CYS A 627 -29.72 48.87 46.92
CA CYS A 627 -28.58 48.26 47.64
C CYS A 627 -28.00 47.04 46.88
N PRO A 628 -26.74 46.62 47.17
CA PRO A 628 -25.91 45.92 46.20
C PRO A 628 -26.20 44.42 46.08
N ILE A 629 -26.04 43.88 44.86
CA ILE A 629 -26.07 42.45 44.56
C ILE A 629 -24.67 41.99 44.13
N ASP A 630 -24.24 40.83 44.62
CA ASP A 630 -22.87 40.33 44.54
C ASP A 630 -22.26 40.28 43.14
N SER A 631 -20.95 40.59 43.08
CA SER A 631 -20.12 40.58 41.88
C SER A 631 -19.83 39.16 41.35
N LYS A 632 -20.85 38.48 40.84
CA LYS A 632 -20.69 37.20 40.12
C LYS A 632 -19.83 37.40 38.88
N LYS A 633 -18.61 36.83 38.94
CA LYS A 633 -17.53 36.85 37.93
C LYS A 633 -18.03 37.13 36.51
N ALA A 634 -17.84 38.36 36.04
CA ALA A 634 -18.03 38.71 34.64
C ALA A 634 -17.07 37.87 33.79
N LYS A 635 -17.64 36.98 32.96
CA LYS A 635 -16.90 36.09 32.08
C LYS A 635 -16.17 36.94 31.04
N ARG A 636 -14.86 37.21 31.25
CA ARG A 636 -13.98 37.93 30.30
C ARG A 636 -13.77 37.11 29.02
N SER A 637 -14.82 37.00 28.20
CA SER A 637 -14.70 36.58 26.80
C SER A 637 -13.95 37.67 26.03
N GLY A 638 -12.82 37.29 25.42
CA GLY A 638 -11.90 38.21 24.74
C GLY A 638 -12.42 38.78 23.42
N GLU A 639 -13.55 39.49 23.44
CA GLU A 639 -13.89 40.40 22.35
C GLU A 639 -12.84 41.52 22.27
N MET A 640 -12.50 41.93 21.06
CA MET A 640 -11.33 42.78 20.78
C MET A 640 -11.53 44.22 21.27
N CYS A 641 -11.25 44.51 22.55
CA CYS A 641 -11.40 45.87 23.13
C CYS A 641 -10.55 46.93 22.43
N ALA A 642 -9.42 46.54 21.81
CA ALA A 642 -8.58 47.39 20.99
C ALA A 642 -9.18 47.78 19.61
N PHE A 643 -10.29 47.16 19.19
CA PHE A 643 -10.79 47.25 17.82
C PHE A 643 -11.77 48.40 17.61
N ASN A 644 -11.33 49.37 16.81
CA ASN A 644 -12.13 50.49 16.34
C ASN A 644 -13.14 50.02 15.28
N LYS A 645 -14.29 49.53 15.76
CA LYS A 645 -15.41 49.02 14.95
C LYS A 645 -15.89 50.03 13.90
N VAL A 646 -15.91 51.33 14.24
CA VAL A 646 -16.36 52.41 13.36
C VAL A 646 -15.41 52.57 12.17
N LEU A 647 -14.10 52.65 12.41
CA LEU A 647 -13.09 52.74 11.36
C LEU A 647 -13.13 51.53 10.41
N ALA A 648 -13.22 50.32 10.96
CA ALA A 648 -13.30 49.09 10.18
C ALA A 648 -14.58 49.02 9.33
N HIS A 649 -15.71 49.53 9.85
CA HIS A 649 -16.97 49.61 9.09
C HIS A 649 -16.86 50.56 7.89
N PHE A 650 -16.24 51.73 8.05
CA PHE A 650 -16.00 52.65 6.92
C PHE A 650 -15.18 52.02 5.80
N VAL A 651 -14.06 51.37 6.15
CA VAL A 651 -13.21 50.68 5.18
C VAL A 651 -13.97 49.53 4.48
N ALA A 652 -14.76 48.75 5.23
CA ALA A 652 -15.56 47.66 4.67
C ALA A 652 -16.67 48.16 3.72
N MET A 653 -17.35 49.26 4.06
CA MET A 653 -18.39 49.88 3.21
C MET A 653 -17.82 50.38 1.87
N CYS A 654 -16.60 50.92 1.86
CA CYS A 654 -15.90 51.24 0.61
C CYS A 654 -15.61 49.97 -0.21
N ASP A 655 -15.17 48.89 0.44
CA ASP A 655 -14.76 47.64 -0.21
C ASP A 655 -15.94 46.78 -0.74
N THR A 656 -17.17 46.98 -0.24
CA THR A 656 -18.39 46.33 -0.76
C THR A 656 -18.99 47.06 -1.95
N ASN A 657 -18.99 48.40 -1.94
CA ASN A 657 -19.83 49.17 -2.84
C ASN A 657 -19.09 49.58 -4.14
N MET A 658 -17.78 49.85 -4.06
CA MET A 658 -16.98 50.28 -5.22
C MET A 658 -16.87 49.25 -6.36
N PRO A 659 -16.83 47.91 -6.15
CA PRO A 659 -16.82 46.93 -7.24
C PRO A 659 -17.98 47.05 -8.23
N PHE A 660 -19.16 47.47 -7.77
CA PHE A 660 -20.33 47.68 -8.63
C PHE A 660 -20.18 48.92 -9.52
N VAL A 661 -19.43 49.94 -9.07
CA VAL A 661 -19.08 51.09 -9.91
C VAL A 661 -18.14 50.65 -11.04
N GLY A 662 -17.14 49.83 -10.72
CA GLY A 662 -16.19 49.28 -11.70
C GLY A 662 -16.85 48.38 -12.77
N LEU A 663 -17.79 47.52 -12.39
CA LEU A 663 -18.53 46.70 -13.36
C LEU A 663 -19.53 47.54 -14.19
N ARG A 664 -20.21 48.51 -13.58
CA ARG A 664 -21.09 49.44 -14.31
C ARG A 664 -20.33 50.21 -15.38
N LEU A 665 -19.16 50.76 -15.05
CA LEU A 665 -18.34 51.51 -16.00
C LEU A 665 -17.93 50.64 -17.20
N GLU A 666 -17.48 49.40 -16.97
CA GLU A 666 -17.04 48.54 -18.07
C GLU A 666 -18.20 47.98 -18.92
N LEU A 667 -19.38 47.76 -18.34
CA LEU A 667 -20.58 47.46 -19.12
C LEU A 667 -21.02 48.67 -19.97
N SER A 668 -20.88 49.89 -19.46
CA SER A 668 -21.11 51.13 -20.24
C SER A 668 -20.07 51.30 -21.35
N ASN A 669 -18.78 51.05 -21.08
CA ASN A 669 -17.68 51.12 -22.05
C ASN A 669 -17.85 50.13 -23.22
N LEU A 670 -18.51 48.99 -22.97
CA LEU A 670 -18.78 47.93 -23.96
C LEU A 670 -20.18 48.03 -24.57
N GLU A 671 -20.87 49.16 -24.39
CA GLU A 671 -22.22 49.44 -24.91
C GLU A 671 -23.30 48.42 -24.49
N ILE A 672 -23.10 47.69 -23.39
CA ILE A 672 -24.04 46.68 -22.89
C ILE A 672 -25.12 47.37 -22.04
N PRO A 673 -26.38 47.44 -22.49
CA PRO A 673 -27.41 48.21 -21.80
C PRO A 673 -27.81 47.55 -20.48
N HIS A 674 -27.83 48.34 -19.40
CA HIS A 674 -28.05 47.87 -18.03
C HIS A 674 -28.94 48.81 -17.22
N GLN A 675 -29.59 48.30 -16.18
CA GLN A 675 -30.41 49.11 -15.26
C GLN A 675 -29.59 49.84 -14.17
N GLY A 676 -28.25 49.78 -14.23
CA GLY A 676 -27.35 50.37 -13.24
C GLY A 676 -27.22 49.52 -11.98
N VAL A 677 -26.73 50.12 -10.90
CA VAL A 677 -26.58 49.44 -9.60
C VAL A 677 -27.91 49.55 -8.84
N GLN A 678 -28.55 48.41 -8.58
CA GLN A 678 -29.79 48.28 -7.85
C GLN A 678 -29.52 47.72 -6.44
N VAL A 679 -30.44 47.97 -5.50
CA VAL A 679 -30.37 47.44 -4.13
C VAL A 679 -31.40 46.33 -3.97
N GLU A 680 -30.98 45.17 -3.47
CA GLU A 680 -31.84 43.99 -3.23
C GLU A 680 -32.02 43.70 -1.73
N GLY A 681 -33.26 43.51 -1.30
CA GLY A 681 -33.61 43.16 0.08
C GLY A 681 -33.40 44.31 1.07
N ASP A 682 -32.91 43.99 2.27
CA ASP A 682 -32.87 44.85 3.47
C ASP A 682 -31.88 46.05 3.40
N GLY A 683 -31.55 46.54 2.21
CA GLY A 683 -30.69 47.72 2.00
C GLY A 683 -29.20 47.45 1.79
N PHE A 684 -28.75 46.19 1.86
CA PHE A 684 -27.32 45.84 1.90
C PHE A 684 -26.78 45.07 0.68
N ASN A 685 -27.62 44.39 -0.09
CA ASN A 685 -27.17 43.68 -1.30
C ASN A 685 -27.27 44.60 -2.52
N HIS A 686 -26.31 44.49 -3.44
CA HIS A 686 -26.32 45.23 -4.69
C HIS A 686 -26.30 44.27 -5.89
N ALA A 687 -26.96 44.68 -6.98
CA ALA A 687 -27.07 43.91 -8.22
C ALA A 687 -26.97 44.83 -9.45
N ILE A 688 -26.60 44.28 -10.61
CA ILE A 688 -26.66 44.96 -11.91
C ILE A 688 -27.42 44.07 -12.90
N ARG A 689 -28.57 44.55 -13.36
CA ARG A 689 -29.44 43.85 -14.31
C ARG A 689 -29.15 44.29 -15.74
N LEU A 690 -28.88 43.35 -16.64
CA LEU A 690 -28.72 43.64 -18.07
C LEU A 690 -30.09 43.71 -18.76
N LEU A 691 -30.23 44.66 -19.69
CA LEU A 691 -31.43 44.84 -20.51
C LEU A 691 -31.36 44.02 -21.81
N LYS A 692 -30.15 43.77 -22.33
CA LYS A 692 -29.89 42.93 -23.50
C LYS A 692 -28.44 42.45 -23.49
N ILE A 693 -28.20 41.21 -23.92
CA ILE A 693 -26.85 40.66 -24.13
C ILE A 693 -26.48 40.83 -25.63
N PRO A 694 -25.21 41.15 -25.97
CA PRO A 694 -24.78 41.22 -27.37
C PRO A 694 -24.97 39.90 -28.14
N PRO A 695 -25.25 39.95 -29.46
CA PRO A 695 -25.39 38.76 -30.29
C PRO A 695 -24.05 38.05 -30.52
N CYS A 696 -24.10 36.72 -30.64
CA CYS A 696 -22.91 35.89 -30.77
C CYS A 696 -22.42 35.79 -32.23
N LYS A 697 -21.10 35.91 -32.44
CA LYS A 697 -20.50 35.74 -33.78
C LYS A 697 -20.54 34.27 -34.22
N GLY A 698 -21.03 34.02 -35.43
CA GLY A 698 -21.03 32.68 -36.05
C GLY A 698 -22.07 31.73 -35.45
N ILE A 699 -23.31 32.20 -35.29
CA ILE A 699 -24.49 31.43 -34.88
C ILE A 699 -25.65 31.88 -35.78
N SER A 700 -26.57 30.97 -36.11
CA SER A 700 -27.72 31.24 -36.99
C SER A 700 -28.70 32.26 -36.39
N GLU A 701 -29.29 33.09 -37.26
CA GLU A 701 -30.20 34.16 -36.83
C GLU A 701 -31.48 33.60 -36.18
N GLU A 702 -31.94 32.42 -36.60
CA GLU A 702 -33.02 31.68 -35.92
C GLU A 702 -32.64 31.32 -34.48
N THR A 703 -31.44 30.77 -34.27
CA THR A 703 -30.94 30.38 -32.96
C THR A 703 -30.80 31.59 -32.05
N GLN A 704 -30.26 32.72 -32.54
CA GLN A 704 -30.19 33.96 -31.76
C GLN A 704 -31.59 34.47 -31.40
N LYS A 705 -32.54 34.53 -32.36
CA LYS A 705 -33.94 34.93 -32.09
C LYS A 705 -34.65 33.99 -31.10
N ALA A 706 -34.37 32.69 -31.15
CA ALA A 706 -34.93 31.71 -30.23
C ALA A 706 -34.29 31.76 -28.83
N LEU A 707 -32.99 32.07 -28.74
CA LEU A 707 -32.28 32.24 -27.47
C LEU A 707 -32.72 33.54 -26.78
N ASP A 708 -32.76 34.66 -27.51
CA ASP A 708 -33.25 35.97 -27.03
C ASP A 708 -34.71 35.89 -26.52
N ARG A 709 -35.56 35.08 -27.16
CA ARG A 709 -36.94 34.80 -26.70
C ARG A 709 -37.04 33.85 -25.51
N SER A 710 -36.00 33.06 -25.25
CA SER A 710 -35.96 32.14 -24.10
C SER A 710 -35.44 32.82 -22.84
N LEU A 711 -34.56 33.83 -22.97
CA LEU A 711 -34.01 34.58 -21.85
C LEU A 711 -35.03 35.58 -21.30
N LEU A 712 -35.43 35.40 -20.04
CA LEU A 712 -36.29 36.33 -19.30
C LEU A 712 -35.51 37.40 -18.53
N ASP A 713 -34.31 37.06 -18.04
CA ASP A 713 -33.54 37.93 -17.15
C ASP A 713 -32.05 37.59 -17.17
N CYS A 714 -31.21 38.60 -16.90
CA CYS A 714 -29.78 38.46 -16.65
C CYS A 714 -29.33 39.44 -15.56
N THR A 715 -28.97 38.93 -14.38
CA THR A 715 -28.58 39.73 -13.21
C THR A 715 -27.21 39.34 -12.67
N PHE A 716 -26.31 40.32 -12.59
CA PHE A 716 -25.00 40.20 -11.92
C PHE A 716 -25.10 40.55 -10.45
N ARG A 717 -24.59 39.68 -9.58
CA ARG A 717 -24.43 39.89 -8.14
C ARG A 717 -22.99 39.61 -7.72
N LEU A 718 -22.52 40.27 -6.68
CA LEU A 718 -21.22 39.98 -6.08
C LEU A 718 -21.42 39.10 -4.84
N GLN A 719 -20.87 37.89 -4.86
CA GLN A 719 -21.00 36.89 -3.79
C GLN A 719 -19.65 36.57 -3.14
N GLY A 720 -19.73 35.90 -1.98
CA GLY A 720 -18.58 35.48 -1.18
C GLY A 720 -18.03 36.60 -0.28
N ARG A 721 -17.54 36.23 0.90
CA ARG A 721 -17.04 37.14 1.96
C ARG A 721 -15.91 38.10 1.55
N ASN A 722 -15.35 37.93 0.36
CA ASN A 722 -14.15 38.61 -0.11
C ASN A 722 -14.43 39.64 -1.21
N ASN A 723 -15.68 39.77 -1.67
CA ASN A 723 -16.10 40.62 -2.80
C ASN A 723 -15.35 40.29 -4.11
N ARG A 724 -15.14 39.00 -4.42
CA ARG A 724 -14.39 38.51 -5.60
C ARG A 724 -15.20 37.68 -6.58
N THR A 725 -16.26 37.03 -6.13
CA THR A 725 -16.96 36.00 -6.88
C THR A 725 -18.22 36.60 -7.49
N TRP A 726 -18.10 37.10 -8.72
CA TRP A 726 -19.25 37.57 -9.48
C TRP A 726 -20.10 36.38 -9.93
N VAL A 727 -21.41 36.47 -9.72
CA VAL A 727 -22.39 35.49 -10.16
C VAL A 727 -23.34 36.18 -11.13
N ALA A 728 -23.36 35.72 -12.38
CA ALA A 728 -24.39 36.08 -13.34
C ALA A 728 -25.49 35.01 -13.30
N GLU A 729 -26.68 35.40 -12.87
CA GLU A 729 -27.89 34.60 -12.98
C GLU A 729 -28.56 34.89 -14.32
N LEU A 730 -28.72 33.86 -15.14
CA LEU A 730 -29.54 33.88 -16.36
C LEU A 730 -30.84 33.11 -16.07
N VAL A 731 -32.00 33.73 -16.27
CA VAL A 731 -33.30 33.06 -16.12
C VAL A 731 -33.86 32.79 -17.51
N PHE A 732 -34.10 31.52 -17.83
CA PHE A 732 -34.68 31.09 -19.10
C PHE A 732 -36.08 30.51 -18.93
N ALA A 733 -36.90 30.57 -19.98
CA ALA A 733 -38.18 29.88 -20.14
C ALA A 733 -38.25 29.19 -21.52
N ASN A 734 -39.34 28.46 -21.79
CA ASN A 734 -39.59 27.80 -23.09
C ASN A 734 -38.46 26.88 -23.55
N CYS A 735 -37.87 26.13 -22.62
CA CYS A 735 -36.73 25.25 -22.87
C CYS A 735 -37.07 24.20 -23.95
N PRO A 736 -36.28 24.07 -25.04
CA PRO A 736 -36.61 23.20 -26.18
C PRO A 736 -36.53 21.70 -25.88
N LEU A 737 -35.98 21.29 -24.72
CA LEU A 737 -35.90 19.90 -24.28
C LEU A 737 -36.40 19.72 -22.84
N ASN A 738 -37.23 18.70 -22.64
CA ASN A 738 -37.64 18.22 -21.32
C ASN A 738 -36.74 17.06 -20.87
N GLY A 739 -36.10 17.20 -19.71
CA GLY A 739 -35.24 16.18 -19.12
C GLY A 739 -35.96 15.33 -18.06
N THR A 740 -35.45 14.13 -17.78
CA THR A 740 -35.96 13.27 -16.69
C THR A 740 -35.55 13.74 -15.27
N SER A 741 -34.77 14.83 -15.16
CA SER A 741 -34.41 15.48 -13.89
C SER A 741 -35.57 16.29 -13.27
N THR A 742 -35.99 15.92 -12.07
CA THR A 742 -37.05 16.62 -11.31
C THR A 742 -36.71 18.08 -10.97
N ARG A 743 -35.43 18.46 -10.97
CA ARG A 743 -34.99 19.87 -10.79
C ARG A 743 -35.22 20.76 -12.02
N GLU A 744 -35.54 20.19 -13.18
CA GLU A 744 -35.62 20.93 -14.45
C GLU A 744 -37.06 21.08 -15.00
N GLN A 745 -38.07 20.60 -14.26
CA GLN A 745 -39.49 20.59 -14.67
C GLN A 745 -40.26 21.88 -14.30
N GLY A 746 -39.56 22.95 -13.92
CA GLY A 746 -40.16 24.27 -13.70
C GLY A 746 -40.47 25.02 -15.01
N PRO A 747 -41.40 25.99 -15.00
CA PRO A 747 -41.68 26.85 -16.15
C PRO A 747 -40.50 27.78 -16.51
N SER A 748 -39.64 28.07 -15.53
CA SER A 748 -38.34 28.72 -15.71
C SER A 748 -37.19 27.80 -15.31
N ARG A 749 -36.00 28.04 -15.88
CA ARG A 749 -34.73 27.41 -15.51
C ARG A 749 -33.68 28.48 -15.22
N HIS A 750 -33.08 28.41 -14.03
CA HIS A 750 -32.05 29.34 -13.59
C HIS A 750 -30.66 28.76 -13.89
N VAL A 751 -29.83 29.52 -14.59
CA VAL A 751 -28.47 29.14 -14.99
C VAL A 751 -27.50 30.12 -14.34
N TYR A 752 -26.76 29.63 -13.34
CA TYR A 752 -25.76 30.42 -12.63
C TYR A 752 -24.39 30.24 -13.29
N LEU A 753 -23.76 31.36 -13.64
CA LEU A 753 -22.40 31.45 -14.11
C LEU A 753 -21.56 32.16 -13.04
N THR A 754 -20.30 31.79 -12.88
CA THR A 754 -19.49 32.20 -11.71
C THR A 754 -18.08 32.57 -12.14
N TYR A 755 -17.65 33.77 -11.78
CA TYR A 755 -16.37 34.36 -12.17
C TYR A 755 -15.64 34.87 -10.93
N GLU A 756 -14.46 34.33 -10.65
CA GLU A 756 -13.61 34.83 -9.57
C GLU A 756 -12.57 35.80 -10.12
N ASN A 757 -12.52 37.02 -9.57
CA ASN A 757 -11.44 37.95 -9.90
C ASN A 757 -10.25 37.81 -8.94
N LEU A 758 -9.04 37.98 -9.48
CA LEU A 758 -7.79 37.86 -8.73
C LEU A 758 -7.51 39.15 -7.93
N LEU A 759 -6.85 38.97 -6.77
CA LEU A 759 -6.56 40.05 -5.81
C LEU A 759 -5.69 41.20 -6.35
N SER A 760 -4.99 40.98 -7.47
CA SER A 760 -3.95 41.85 -8.02
C SER A 760 -4.44 42.80 -9.13
N GLU A 761 -5.64 42.60 -9.66
CA GLU A 761 -6.18 43.44 -10.74
C GLU A 761 -6.97 44.63 -10.17
N PRO A 762 -6.89 45.82 -10.80
CA PRO A 762 -7.69 46.97 -10.40
C PRO A 762 -9.19 46.70 -10.58
N VAL A 763 -10.02 47.56 -10.00
CA VAL A 763 -11.49 47.39 -9.94
C VAL A 763 -12.16 47.73 -11.29
N GLY A 764 -11.78 47.03 -12.35
CA GLY A 764 -12.44 47.03 -13.66
C GLY A 764 -13.18 45.72 -13.89
N GLY A 765 -14.48 45.79 -14.18
CA GLY A 765 -15.30 44.62 -14.47
C GLY A 765 -14.99 43.90 -15.79
N ARG A 766 -14.12 44.46 -16.65
CA ARG A 766 -13.87 44.00 -18.03
C ARG A 766 -13.66 42.49 -18.16
N LYS A 767 -12.78 41.90 -17.35
CA LYS A 767 -12.48 40.46 -17.37
C LYS A 767 -13.70 39.59 -17.07
N VAL A 768 -14.59 40.06 -16.18
CA VAL A 768 -15.85 39.40 -15.84
C VAL A 768 -16.82 39.46 -17.02
N VAL A 769 -16.88 40.60 -17.73
CA VAL A 769 -17.69 40.75 -18.96
C VAL A 769 -17.14 39.87 -20.09
N GLU A 770 -15.82 39.82 -20.28
CA GLU A 770 -15.17 38.96 -21.28
C GLU A 770 -15.40 37.47 -20.99
N MET A 771 -15.31 37.03 -19.73
CA MET A 771 -15.66 35.65 -19.35
C MET A 771 -17.15 35.35 -19.58
N PHE A 772 -18.04 36.30 -19.25
CA PHE A 772 -19.48 36.16 -19.47
C PHE A 772 -19.87 36.05 -20.95
N LEU A 773 -19.27 36.86 -21.83
CA LEU A 773 -19.51 36.77 -23.27
C LEU A 773 -19.01 35.43 -23.85
N ASN A 774 -17.95 34.85 -23.29
CA ASN A 774 -17.46 33.52 -23.66
C ASN A 774 -18.39 32.38 -23.18
N ASP A 775 -18.96 32.48 -21.97
CA ASP A 775 -19.97 31.53 -21.49
C ASP A 775 -21.29 31.66 -22.28
N TRP A 776 -21.71 32.88 -22.61
CA TRP A 776 -22.88 33.14 -23.44
C TRP A 776 -22.74 32.56 -24.86
N SER A 777 -21.56 32.74 -25.48
CA SER A 777 -21.21 32.07 -26.75
C SER A 777 -21.25 30.54 -26.63
N SER A 778 -20.84 29.99 -25.49
CA SER A 778 -20.86 28.55 -25.22
C SER A 778 -22.28 28.00 -25.05
N ILE A 779 -23.15 28.74 -24.35
CA ILE A 779 -24.59 28.45 -24.25
C ILE A 779 -25.22 28.47 -25.64
N ALA A 780 -25.00 29.54 -26.41
CA ALA A 780 -25.62 29.73 -27.71
C ALA A 780 -25.19 28.66 -28.74
N ARG A 781 -23.90 28.26 -28.74
CA ARG A 781 -23.42 27.15 -29.59
C ARG A 781 -24.00 25.79 -29.22
N LEU A 782 -24.27 25.54 -27.93
CA LEU A 782 -25.00 24.33 -27.54
C LEU A 782 -26.50 24.43 -27.85
N TYR A 783 -27.10 25.61 -27.73
CA TYR A 783 -28.51 25.88 -28.03
C TYR A 783 -28.84 25.64 -29.52
N GLU A 784 -27.92 25.96 -30.43
CA GLU A 784 -28.03 25.67 -31.87
C GLU A 784 -28.19 24.16 -32.16
N CYS A 785 -27.25 23.35 -31.66
CA CYS A 785 -27.28 21.89 -31.75
C CYS A 785 -28.53 21.27 -31.06
N VAL A 786 -28.96 21.88 -29.94
CA VAL A 786 -30.16 21.48 -29.21
C VAL A 786 -31.46 21.81 -29.96
N LEU A 787 -31.51 22.94 -30.67
CA LEU A 787 -32.64 23.30 -31.54
C LEU A 787 -32.78 22.32 -32.71
N GLU A 788 -31.67 21.97 -33.37
CA GLU A 788 -31.66 20.96 -34.44
C GLU A 788 -32.16 19.59 -33.93
N PHE A 789 -31.67 19.16 -32.76
CA PHE A 789 -32.14 17.93 -32.12
C PHE A 789 -33.62 17.99 -31.71
N ALA A 790 -34.09 19.09 -31.13
CA ALA A 790 -35.49 19.28 -30.76
C ALA A 790 -36.43 19.29 -31.98
N ARG A 791 -35.99 19.85 -33.12
CA ARG A 791 -36.71 19.78 -34.41
C ARG A 791 -36.81 18.36 -34.93
N SER A 792 -35.74 17.57 -34.81
CA SER A 792 -35.70 16.17 -35.27
C SER A 792 -36.50 15.19 -34.39
N LEU A 793 -36.77 15.55 -33.13
CA LEU A 793 -37.31 14.65 -32.10
C LEU A 793 -38.65 13.96 -32.46
N PRO A 794 -39.61 14.59 -33.17
CA PRO A 794 -40.82 13.94 -33.67
C PRO A 794 -40.57 12.92 -34.79
N GLU A 795 -39.49 13.08 -35.56
CA GLU A 795 -39.13 12.27 -36.72
C GLU A 795 -38.10 11.17 -36.39
N ILE A 796 -37.59 11.13 -35.15
CA ILE A 796 -36.61 10.15 -34.70
C ILE A 796 -37.13 8.71 -34.90
N PRO A 797 -36.36 7.83 -35.56
CA PRO A 797 -36.71 6.41 -35.70
C PRO A 797 -37.07 5.77 -34.36
N ALA A 798 -38.20 5.06 -34.30
CA ALA A 798 -38.76 4.51 -33.06
C ALA A 798 -37.77 3.66 -32.24
N HIS A 799 -36.81 2.98 -32.90
CA HIS A 799 -35.76 2.23 -32.21
C HIS A 799 -34.77 3.11 -31.43
N LEU A 800 -34.42 4.30 -31.94
CA LEU A 800 -33.60 5.28 -31.22
C LEU A 800 -34.36 5.95 -30.06
N ASN A 801 -35.67 6.16 -30.24
CA ASN A 801 -36.56 6.73 -29.22
C ASN A 801 -36.72 5.78 -28.01
N ILE A 802 -36.79 4.46 -28.25
CA ILE A 802 -36.75 3.44 -27.17
C ILE A 802 -35.33 3.34 -26.55
N PHE A 803 -34.29 3.46 -27.37
CA PHE A 803 -32.88 3.29 -26.98
C PHE A 803 -32.32 4.43 -26.13
N SER A 804 -32.94 5.61 -26.08
CA SER A 804 -32.37 6.81 -25.45
C SER A 804 -33.37 7.68 -24.67
N GLU A 805 -32.87 8.62 -23.87
CA GLU A 805 -33.65 9.71 -23.27
C GLU A 805 -32.80 10.94 -23.00
N VAL A 806 -33.42 12.12 -22.98
CA VAL A 806 -32.82 13.35 -22.44
C VAL A 806 -32.92 13.31 -20.91
N ARG A 807 -31.78 13.31 -20.23
CA ARG A 807 -31.74 13.22 -18.76
C ARG A 807 -31.63 14.58 -18.09
N VAL A 808 -30.77 15.45 -18.63
CA VAL A 808 -30.47 16.80 -18.13
C VAL A 808 -30.19 17.71 -19.31
N TYR A 809 -30.74 18.92 -19.30
CA TYR A 809 -30.30 19.99 -20.18
C TYR A 809 -30.38 21.36 -19.47
N ASN A 810 -29.22 21.94 -19.18
CA ASN A 810 -29.08 23.13 -18.35
C ASN A 810 -28.45 24.33 -19.09
N TYR A 811 -28.68 24.44 -20.41
CA TYR A 811 -28.10 25.43 -21.33
C TYR A 811 -26.56 25.38 -21.51
N ARG A 812 -25.79 24.93 -20.52
CA ARG A 812 -24.32 24.71 -20.62
C ARG A 812 -23.94 23.29 -21.03
N LYS A 813 -24.81 22.32 -20.75
CA LYS A 813 -24.55 20.88 -20.95
C LYS A 813 -25.83 20.11 -21.24
N LEU A 814 -25.76 19.24 -22.26
CA LEU A 814 -26.78 18.26 -22.62
C LEU A 814 -26.31 16.87 -22.15
N ILE A 815 -27.15 16.13 -21.43
CA ILE A 815 -26.88 14.74 -21.03
C ILE A 815 -27.98 13.83 -21.57
N LEU A 816 -27.58 12.87 -22.40
CA LEU A 816 -28.44 11.82 -22.91
C LEU A 816 -28.09 10.50 -22.20
N CYS A 817 -29.10 9.76 -21.76
CA CYS A 817 -28.94 8.36 -21.35
C CYS A 817 -29.33 7.44 -22.50
N TYR A 818 -28.68 6.28 -22.62
CA TYR A 818 -28.88 5.38 -23.75
C TYR A 818 -28.51 3.91 -23.46
N GLY A 819 -28.90 3.04 -24.39
CA GLY A 819 -28.80 1.59 -24.29
C GLY A 819 -30.09 0.93 -23.81
N THR A 820 -30.18 -0.40 -23.92
CA THR A 820 -31.39 -1.20 -23.57
C THR A 820 -31.87 -1.03 -22.12
N THR A 821 -30.98 -0.65 -21.21
CA THR A 821 -31.28 -0.35 -19.79
C THR A 821 -31.11 1.13 -19.45
N LYS A 822 -30.85 2.00 -20.44
CA LYS A 822 -30.49 3.43 -20.31
C LYS A 822 -29.33 3.73 -19.35
N GLY A 823 -28.56 2.69 -18.99
CA GLY A 823 -27.45 2.75 -18.02
C GLY A 823 -26.13 3.26 -18.57
N SER A 824 -26.05 3.60 -19.86
CA SER A 824 -24.93 4.39 -20.43
C SER A 824 -25.36 5.83 -20.59
N SER A 825 -24.43 6.78 -20.53
CA SER A 825 -24.70 8.20 -20.71
C SER A 825 -23.61 8.91 -21.50
N ILE A 826 -24.02 9.94 -22.22
CA ILE A 826 -23.16 10.83 -23.02
C ILE A 826 -23.50 12.29 -22.67
N SER A 827 -22.46 13.11 -22.55
CA SER A 827 -22.49 14.49 -22.08
C SER A 827 -21.84 15.39 -23.13
N ILE A 828 -22.62 16.30 -23.71
CA ILE A 828 -22.19 17.25 -24.74
C ILE A 828 -22.16 18.66 -24.12
N GLN A 829 -21.05 19.37 -24.28
CA GLN A 829 -20.85 20.75 -23.83
C GLN A 829 -19.94 21.48 -24.84
N TRP A 830 -20.13 22.79 -25.06
CA TRP A 830 -19.18 23.58 -25.85
C TRP A 830 -17.98 23.99 -25.00
N ASN A 831 -16.77 23.95 -25.57
CA ASN A 831 -15.56 24.48 -24.95
C ASN A 831 -15.09 25.70 -25.78
N SER A 832 -15.23 26.89 -25.20
CA SER A 832 -14.84 28.17 -25.81
C SER A 832 -13.33 28.31 -26.04
N ILE A 833 -12.50 27.74 -25.16
CA ILE A 833 -11.02 27.81 -25.26
C ILE A 833 -10.50 27.00 -26.45
N HIS A 834 -11.08 25.83 -26.72
CA HIS A 834 -10.70 24.97 -27.85
C HIS A 834 -11.58 25.16 -29.10
N GLN A 835 -12.61 26.01 -29.01
CA GLN A 835 -13.68 26.21 -30.00
C GLN A 835 -14.23 24.89 -30.58
N LYS A 836 -14.52 23.94 -29.68
CA LYS A 836 -14.95 22.57 -30.02
C LYS A 836 -16.00 22.07 -29.03
N PHE A 837 -16.89 21.20 -29.50
CA PHE A 837 -17.74 20.39 -28.63
C PHE A 837 -16.89 19.34 -27.90
N HIS A 838 -17.00 19.31 -26.57
CA HIS A 838 -16.39 18.30 -25.73
C HIS A 838 -17.42 17.22 -25.39
N ILE A 839 -17.09 15.96 -25.65
CA ILE A 839 -17.90 14.80 -25.31
C ILE A 839 -17.30 14.08 -24.10
N ALA A 840 -18.14 13.76 -23.12
CA ALA A 840 -17.80 12.88 -22.01
C ALA A 840 -18.79 11.71 -21.94
N LEU A 841 -18.31 10.53 -21.57
CA LEU A 841 -19.11 9.31 -21.42
C LEU A 841 -19.12 8.85 -19.96
N GLY A 842 -20.23 8.27 -19.52
CA GLY A 842 -20.37 7.70 -18.18
C GLY A 842 -21.42 6.60 -18.12
N THR A 843 -21.65 6.05 -16.93
CA THR A 843 -22.66 5.02 -16.65
C THR A 843 -23.57 5.42 -15.48
N VAL A 844 -24.75 4.80 -15.40
CA VAL A 844 -25.88 5.26 -14.58
C VAL A 844 -26.61 4.07 -13.95
N GLY A 845 -27.08 4.24 -12.71
CA GLY A 845 -27.87 3.23 -12.00
C GLY A 845 -27.01 2.06 -11.49
N PRO A 846 -27.54 0.82 -11.41
CA PRO A 846 -26.78 -0.33 -10.90
C PRO A 846 -25.54 -0.67 -11.74
N ASN A 847 -25.46 -0.17 -12.98
CA ASN A 847 -24.32 -0.35 -13.88
C ASN A 847 -23.18 0.66 -13.63
N SER A 848 -23.22 1.48 -12.57
CA SER A 848 -22.19 2.50 -12.30
C SER A 848 -20.80 1.93 -11.97
N GLY A 849 -20.69 0.62 -11.70
CA GLY A 849 -19.40 -0.08 -11.58
C GLY A 849 -18.78 -0.50 -12.93
N CYS A 850 -19.53 -0.38 -14.04
CA CYS A 850 -19.08 -0.74 -15.37
C CYS A 850 -18.61 0.49 -16.16
N SER A 851 -17.56 0.36 -16.96
CA SER A 851 -17.19 1.38 -17.96
C SER A 851 -18.18 1.38 -19.12
N ASN A 852 -18.51 2.57 -19.64
CA ASN A 852 -19.22 2.71 -20.90
C ASN A 852 -18.36 2.12 -22.03
N CYS A 853 -18.94 1.23 -22.87
CA CYS A 853 -18.20 0.56 -23.93
C CYS A 853 -17.73 1.50 -25.06
N HIS A 854 -18.35 2.68 -25.18
CA HIS A 854 -17.98 3.69 -26.15
C HIS A 854 -16.74 4.50 -25.75
N ASN A 855 -16.21 4.34 -24.53
CA ASN A 855 -14.90 4.88 -24.13
C ASN A 855 -13.80 4.42 -25.10
N THR A 856 -13.91 3.19 -25.60
CA THR A 856 -13.02 2.61 -26.63
C THR A 856 -12.97 3.46 -27.90
N ILE A 857 -14.03 4.20 -28.27
CA ILE A 857 -14.09 5.04 -29.48
C ILE A 857 -14.29 6.54 -29.19
N LEU A 858 -14.10 7.00 -27.95
CA LEU A 858 -14.44 8.36 -27.51
C LEU A 858 -13.81 9.47 -28.37
N HIS A 859 -12.51 9.35 -28.71
CA HIS A 859 -11.84 10.32 -29.57
C HIS A 859 -12.49 10.40 -30.96
N GLN A 860 -12.85 9.25 -31.53
CA GLN A 860 -13.48 9.15 -32.85
C GLN A 860 -14.91 9.72 -32.83
N LEU A 861 -15.66 9.52 -31.74
CA LEU A 861 -16.97 10.15 -31.54
C LEU A 861 -16.86 11.68 -31.41
N GLN A 862 -15.89 12.17 -30.65
CA GLN A 862 -15.68 13.60 -30.50
C GLN A 862 -15.22 14.26 -31.81
N GLU A 863 -14.33 13.64 -32.57
CA GLU A 863 -13.90 14.18 -33.86
C GLU A 863 -15.04 14.18 -34.90
N MET A 864 -15.84 13.10 -34.96
CA MET A 864 -17.04 13.01 -35.81
C MET A 864 -18.04 14.13 -35.46
N PHE A 865 -18.40 14.28 -34.19
CA PHE A 865 -19.36 15.29 -33.75
C PHE A 865 -18.85 16.74 -33.89
N ASN A 866 -17.53 16.97 -33.91
CA ASN A 866 -16.96 18.29 -34.22
C ASN A 866 -16.91 18.60 -35.73
N LYS A 867 -17.05 17.59 -36.60
CA LYS A 867 -17.22 17.77 -38.05
C LYS A 867 -18.69 17.95 -38.43
N THR A 868 -19.58 17.19 -37.82
CA THR A 868 -21.04 17.29 -37.98
C THR A 868 -21.74 17.17 -36.61
N PRO A 869 -22.17 18.27 -35.99
CA PRO A 869 -22.70 18.30 -34.61
C PRO A 869 -24.15 17.80 -34.50
N ASN A 870 -24.51 16.75 -35.23
CA ASN A 870 -25.86 16.21 -35.29
C ASN A 870 -26.07 15.11 -34.22
N VAL A 871 -27.01 15.33 -33.31
CA VAL A 871 -27.28 14.44 -32.17
C VAL A 871 -27.94 13.11 -32.61
N VAL A 872 -28.74 13.10 -33.68
CA VAL A 872 -29.39 11.89 -34.19
C VAL A 872 -28.36 10.96 -34.85
N GLN A 873 -27.42 11.52 -35.63
CA GLN A 873 -26.27 10.80 -36.20
C GLN A 873 -25.41 10.19 -35.08
N LEU A 874 -25.16 10.94 -34.01
CA LEU A 874 -24.45 10.45 -32.82
C LEU A 874 -25.21 9.29 -32.14
N LEU A 875 -26.53 9.41 -31.95
CA LEU A 875 -27.37 8.34 -31.39
C LEU A 875 -27.40 7.09 -32.29
N GLN A 876 -27.44 7.24 -33.62
CA GLN A 876 -27.38 6.14 -34.58
C GLN A 876 -26.04 5.39 -34.49
N VAL A 877 -24.92 6.12 -34.39
CA VAL A 877 -23.59 5.53 -34.21
C VAL A 877 -23.50 4.80 -32.87
N LEU A 878 -24.03 5.37 -31.77
CA LEU A 878 -24.10 4.68 -30.48
C LEU A 878 -24.96 3.41 -30.56
N PHE A 879 -26.09 3.43 -31.26
CA PHE A 879 -26.96 2.27 -31.46
C PHE A 879 -26.25 1.14 -32.24
N ASP A 880 -25.67 1.46 -33.39
CA ASP A 880 -25.01 0.46 -34.26
C ASP A 880 -23.70 -0.08 -33.66
N THR A 881 -23.01 0.69 -32.81
CA THR A 881 -21.73 0.27 -32.22
C THR A 881 -21.83 -0.34 -30.82
N GLN A 882 -22.91 -0.11 -30.06
CA GLN A 882 -23.02 -0.60 -28.67
C GLN A 882 -22.87 -2.12 -28.53
N ALA A 883 -23.51 -2.91 -29.40
CA ALA A 883 -23.41 -4.37 -29.34
C ALA A 883 -22.03 -4.90 -29.80
N PRO A 884 -21.45 -4.44 -30.93
CA PRO A 884 -20.06 -4.75 -31.30
C PRO A 884 -19.03 -4.38 -30.24
N LEU A 885 -19.12 -3.19 -29.63
CA LEU A 885 -18.19 -2.75 -28.58
C LEU A 885 -18.34 -3.57 -27.30
N ASN A 886 -19.57 -3.96 -26.93
CA ASN A 886 -19.81 -4.88 -25.81
C ASN A 886 -19.30 -6.30 -26.09
N ALA A 887 -19.15 -6.73 -27.34
CA ALA A 887 -18.50 -7.98 -27.70
C ALA A 887 -16.96 -7.86 -27.68
N ILE A 888 -16.43 -6.76 -28.22
CA ILE A 888 -14.98 -6.48 -28.31
C ILE A 888 -14.35 -6.29 -26.92
N ASN A 889 -15.03 -5.61 -26.00
CA ASN A 889 -14.55 -5.39 -24.63
C ASN A 889 -14.51 -6.67 -23.76
N LYS A 890 -14.85 -7.85 -24.32
CA LYS A 890 -14.67 -9.17 -23.66
C LYS A 890 -13.32 -9.82 -23.97
N LEU A 891 -12.52 -9.25 -24.87
CA LEU A 891 -11.22 -9.78 -25.26
C LEU A 891 -10.13 -9.46 -24.22
N PRO A 892 -9.15 -10.36 -24.00
CA PRO A 892 -8.05 -10.12 -23.07
C PRO A 892 -7.08 -9.05 -23.59
N THR A 893 -7.22 -7.84 -23.06
CA THR A 893 -6.35 -6.67 -23.30
C THR A 893 -5.21 -6.53 -22.28
N VAL A 894 -5.19 -7.34 -21.21
CA VAL A 894 -4.14 -7.30 -20.19
C VAL A 894 -2.83 -7.89 -20.74
N PRO A 895 -1.67 -7.22 -20.58
CA PRO A 895 -0.37 -7.77 -20.97
C PRO A 895 0.03 -9.01 -20.15
N MET A 896 0.48 -10.08 -20.81
CA MET A 896 0.92 -11.32 -20.18
C MET A 896 2.39 -11.64 -20.48
N LEU A 897 3.12 -12.16 -19.48
CA LEU A 897 4.50 -12.63 -19.61
C LEU A 897 4.56 -14.07 -20.17
N GLY A 898 5.71 -14.45 -20.73
CA GLY A 898 5.99 -15.84 -21.14
C GLY A 898 5.18 -16.36 -22.34
N LEU A 899 4.49 -15.51 -23.10
CA LEU A 899 3.76 -15.92 -24.31
C LEU A 899 4.70 -16.18 -25.51
N THR A 900 5.87 -15.56 -25.54
CA THR A 900 6.89 -15.71 -26.59
C THR A 900 8.19 -16.30 -26.05
N GLN A 901 9.18 -16.52 -26.93
CA GLN A 901 10.51 -17.00 -26.53
C GLN A 901 11.23 -16.05 -25.55
N ARG A 902 10.94 -14.73 -25.59
CA ARG A 902 11.43 -13.76 -24.61
C ARG A 902 10.50 -13.73 -23.39
N THR A 903 10.81 -14.55 -22.40
CA THR A 903 10.01 -14.75 -21.18
C THR A 903 9.64 -13.44 -20.46
N ASN A 904 10.60 -12.52 -20.38
CA ASN A 904 10.50 -11.27 -19.62
C ASN A 904 9.81 -10.13 -20.40
N THR A 905 9.38 -10.36 -21.64
CA THR A 905 8.63 -9.38 -22.43
C THR A 905 7.13 -9.63 -22.27
N ALA A 906 6.41 -8.64 -21.74
CA ALA A 906 4.96 -8.71 -21.65
C ALA A 906 4.33 -8.48 -23.03
N TYR A 907 3.41 -9.36 -23.43
CA TYR A 907 2.66 -9.25 -24.67
C TYR A 907 1.16 -9.13 -24.37
N GLN A 908 0.53 -8.11 -24.92
CA GLN A 908 -0.92 -7.97 -24.94
C GLN A 908 -1.52 -8.96 -25.95
N CYS A 909 -2.54 -9.73 -25.55
CA CYS A 909 -3.18 -10.70 -26.44
C CYS A 909 -3.94 -9.99 -27.57
N PHE A 910 -4.86 -9.07 -27.23
CA PHE A 910 -5.56 -8.22 -28.20
C PHE A 910 -5.35 -6.74 -27.92
N SER A 911 -4.89 -6.00 -28.94
CA SER A 911 -4.86 -4.54 -28.96
C SER A 911 -6.02 -4.03 -29.81
N ILE A 912 -6.84 -3.14 -29.24
CA ILE A 912 -8.03 -2.57 -29.88
C ILE A 912 -7.67 -1.18 -30.42
N LEU A 913 -7.85 -0.95 -31.71
CA LEU A 913 -7.37 0.23 -32.44
C LEU A 913 -8.54 0.88 -33.22
N PRO A 914 -9.19 1.92 -32.66
CA PRO A 914 -10.24 2.66 -33.37
C PRO A 914 -9.66 3.36 -34.61
N GLN A 915 -10.23 3.13 -35.77
CA GLN A 915 -9.85 3.79 -37.03
C GLN A 915 -10.87 4.87 -37.43
N SER A 916 -12.14 4.65 -37.10
CA SER A 916 -13.20 5.67 -37.14
C SER A 916 -14.21 5.41 -36.01
N SER A 917 -15.33 6.13 -36.00
CA SER A 917 -16.46 5.86 -35.11
C SER A 917 -17.16 4.52 -35.41
N THR A 918 -16.95 3.92 -36.60
CA THR A 918 -17.59 2.66 -37.04
C THR A 918 -16.61 1.57 -37.50
N HIS A 919 -15.31 1.89 -37.66
CA HIS A 919 -14.26 0.94 -38.01
C HIS A 919 -13.29 0.74 -36.84
N ILE A 920 -13.19 -0.49 -36.38
CA ILE A 920 -12.32 -0.92 -35.28
C ILE A 920 -11.36 -1.99 -35.81
N ARG A 921 -10.07 -1.81 -35.58
CA ARG A 921 -9.02 -2.77 -35.92
C ARG A 921 -8.58 -3.53 -34.68
N LEU A 922 -8.51 -4.86 -34.78
CA LEU A 922 -8.01 -5.74 -33.72
C LEU A 922 -6.66 -6.32 -34.13
N ALA A 923 -5.61 -6.04 -33.36
CA ALA A 923 -4.30 -6.64 -33.53
C ALA A 923 -4.08 -7.74 -32.47
N PHE A 924 -3.87 -8.98 -32.91
CA PHE A 924 -3.57 -10.11 -32.04
C PHE A 924 -2.06 -10.35 -31.96
N ARG A 925 -1.50 -10.19 -30.75
CA ARG A 925 -0.06 -10.27 -30.42
C ARG A 925 0.86 -9.49 -31.37
N ASN A 926 0.36 -8.40 -31.97
CA ASN A 926 1.02 -7.62 -33.03
C ASN A 926 1.55 -8.49 -34.20
N MET A 927 0.85 -9.58 -34.54
CA MET A 927 1.19 -10.47 -35.68
C MET A 927 0.04 -10.61 -36.69
N TYR A 928 -1.20 -10.69 -36.20
CA TYR A 928 -2.40 -10.83 -37.02
C TYR A 928 -3.32 -9.62 -36.82
N CYS A 929 -3.94 -9.15 -37.90
CA CYS A 929 -4.78 -7.95 -37.93
C CYS A 929 -6.17 -8.30 -38.47
N ILE A 930 -7.22 -7.80 -37.83
CA ILE A 930 -8.61 -7.99 -38.26
C ILE A 930 -9.30 -6.64 -38.26
N ASP A 931 -9.88 -6.25 -39.39
CA ASP A 931 -10.72 -5.06 -39.49
C ASP A 931 -12.19 -5.44 -39.29
N ILE A 932 -12.86 -4.77 -38.35
CA ILE A 932 -14.30 -4.89 -38.07
C ILE A 932 -14.98 -3.56 -38.41
N TYR A 933 -15.97 -3.61 -39.29
CA TYR A 933 -16.83 -2.48 -39.64
C TYR A 933 -18.24 -2.70 -39.09
N CYS A 934 -18.64 -1.86 -38.15
CA CYS A 934 -20.02 -1.79 -37.66
C CYS A 934 -20.93 -1.25 -38.77
N ARG A 935 -22.07 -1.88 -39.00
CA ARG A 935 -23.07 -1.46 -39.99
C ARG A 935 -24.47 -1.46 -39.37
N SER A 936 -25.33 -0.61 -39.91
CA SER A 936 -26.74 -0.59 -39.54
C SER A 936 -27.44 -1.92 -39.88
N ARG A 937 -28.60 -2.15 -39.25
CA ARG A 937 -29.36 -3.42 -39.28
C ARG A 937 -28.74 -4.58 -38.50
N GLY A 938 -27.84 -4.31 -37.54
CA GLY A 938 -27.39 -5.30 -36.56
C GLY A 938 -26.35 -6.30 -37.07
N VAL A 939 -25.52 -5.88 -38.04
CA VAL A 939 -24.48 -6.72 -38.67
C VAL A 939 -23.13 -6.02 -38.70
N VAL A 940 -22.06 -6.80 -38.68
CA VAL A 940 -20.69 -6.33 -38.88
C VAL A 940 -20.08 -6.95 -40.13
N ALA A 941 -19.17 -6.24 -40.79
CA ALA A 941 -18.31 -6.79 -41.84
C ALA A 941 -16.89 -6.99 -41.28
N ILE A 942 -16.32 -8.18 -41.46
CA ILE A 942 -15.02 -8.57 -40.91
C ILE A 942 -14.09 -9.00 -42.06
N ARG A 943 -12.87 -8.47 -42.13
CA ARG A 943 -11.84 -8.87 -43.12
C ARG A 943 -10.46 -9.08 -42.47
N ASP A 944 -9.58 -9.78 -43.16
CA ASP A 944 -8.16 -9.83 -42.82
C ASP A 944 -7.54 -8.43 -43.02
N GLY A 945 -7.15 -7.80 -41.91
CA GLY A 945 -6.59 -6.44 -41.89
C GLY A 945 -5.09 -6.40 -42.20
N ALA A 946 -4.46 -7.53 -42.50
CA ALA A 946 -3.09 -7.57 -43.00
C ALA A 946 -2.99 -7.19 -44.49
N TYR A 947 -4.10 -7.19 -45.23
CA TYR A 947 -4.16 -6.65 -46.60
C TYR A 947 -4.53 -5.17 -46.57
N SER A 948 -3.93 -4.35 -47.44
CA SER A 948 -4.24 -2.91 -47.51
C SER A 948 -5.72 -2.67 -47.85
N LEU A 949 -6.22 -1.48 -47.50
CA LEU A 949 -7.55 -1.00 -47.94
C LEU A 949 -7.52 -0.50 -49.39
N PHE A 950 -6.37 -0.01 -49.84
CA PHE A 950 -6.19 0.61 -51.16
C PHE A 950 -5.66 -0.38 -52.22
N ASP A 951 -5.08 -1.49 -51.78
CA ASP A 951 -4.44 -2.48 -52.66
C ASP A 951 -4.47 -3.87 -52.02
N ASN A 952 -5.39 -4.73 -52.47
CA ASN A 952 -5.55 -6.09 -51.95
C ASN A 952 -4.35 -7.02 -52.26
N SER A 953 -3.38 -6.60 -53.08
CA SER A 953 -2.12 -7.33 -53.30
C SER A 953 -1.04 -6.99 -52.27
N LYS A 954 -1.07 -5.79 -51.68
CA LYS A 954 -0.07 -5.31 -50.71
C LYS A 954 -0.44 -5.67 -49.27
N LEU A 955 0.59 -6.08 -48.53
CA LEU A 955 0.50 -6.31 -47.09
C LEU A 955 0.76 -5.03 -46.31
N VAL A 956 0.06 -4.86 -45.19
CA VAL A 956 0.31 -3.80 -44.20
C VAL A 956 1.56 -4.19 -43.41
N GLU A 957 2.52 -3.27 -43.31
CA GLU A 957 3.80 -3.52 -42.65
C GLU A 957 3.63 -3.95 -41.18
N GLY A 958 4.46 -4.88 -40.73
CA GLY A 958 4.38 -5.50 -39.40
C GLY A 958 3.34 -6.63 -39.26
N PHE A 959 2.32 -6.71 -40.12
CA PHE A 959 1.28 -7.73 -40.05
C PHE A 959 1.46 -8.85 -41.07
N TYR A 960 0.90 -10.03 -40.76
CA TYR A 960 0.87 -11.19 -41.63
C TYR A 960 -0.58 -11.63 -41.91
N PRO A 961 -0.91 -12.16 -43.11
CA PRO A 961 -2.22 -12.74 -43.37
C PRO A 961 -2.54 -13.92 -42.45
N ALA A 962 -3.81 -14.08 -42.09
CA ALA A 962 -4.33 -15.15 -41.24
C ALA A 962 -4.87 -16.34 -42.10
N PRO A 963 -4.04 -17.32 -42.48
CA PRO A 963 -4.43 -18.40 -43.40
C PRO A 963 -5.59 -19.23 -42.85
N GLY A 964 -6.72 -19.21 -43.56
CA GLY A 964 -7.96 -19.91 -43.19
C GLY A 964 -9.05 -19.01 -42.60
N LEU A 965 -8.78 -17.72 -42.34
CA LEU A 965 -9.72 -16.82 -41.65
C LEU A 965 -11.13 -16.82 -42.26
N LYS A 966 -11.26 -16.72 -43.58
CA LYS A 966 -12.57 -16.72 -44.25
C LYS A 966 -13.34 -18.04 -44.09
N THR A 967 -12.64 -19.18 -44.14
CA THR A 967 -13.24 -20.50 -43.89
C THR A 967 -13.72 -20.64 -42.44
N PHE A 968 -13.00 -20.05 -41.49
CA PHE A 968 -13.38 -19.98 -40.08
C PHE A 968 -14.56 -19.02 -39.85
N LEU A 969 -14.53 -17.80 -40.40
CA LEU A 969 -15.63 -16.83 -40.25
C LEU A 969 -16.95 -17.34 -40.86
N ASN A 970 -16.89 -18.05 -41.99
CA ASN A 970 -18.07 -18.65 -42.63
C ASN A 970 -18.81 -19.67 -41.74
N MET A 971 -18.20 -20.21 -40.69
CA MET A 971 -18.87 -21.11 -39.74
C MET A 971 -19.84 -20.39 -38.78
N PHE A 972 -19.79 -19.05 -38.73
CA PHE A 972 -20.61 -18.20 -37.86
C PHE A 972 -21.66 -17.39 -38.65
N VAL A 973 -21.81 -17.64 -39.96
CA VAL A 973 -22.81 -16.97 -40.81
C VAL A 973 -24.16 -17.65 -40.63
N ASP A 974 -25.18 -16.89 -40.23
CA ASP A 974 -26.55 -17.39 -40.06
C ASP A 974 -27.19 -17.70 -41.43
N SER A 975 -27.39 -18.99 -41.75
CA SER A 975 -27.89 -19.49 -43.05
C SER A 975 -29.27 -18.97 -43.50
N ASN A 976 -29.97 -18.22 -42.64
CA ASN A 976 -31.31 -17.72 -42.90
C ASN A 976 -31.36 -16.41 -43.73
N GLN A 977 -30.21 -15.89 -44.22
CA GLN A 977 -30.19 -14.69 -45.08
C GLN A 977 -29.92 -14.93 -46.57
N ASP A 978 -29.56 -16.16 -46.99
CA ASP A 978 -29.10 -16.43 -48.37
C ASP A 978 -30.20 -16.41 -49.45
N ALA A 979 -31.46 -16.19 -49.09
CA ALA A 979 -32.62 -16.23 -50.00
C ALA A 979 -32.66 -15.12 -51.09
N ARG A 980 -31.62 -14.29 -51.25
CA ARG A 980 -31.62 -13.11 -52.16
C ARG A 980 -30.37 -12.90 -53.04
N ARG A 981 -29.46 -13.88 -53.18
CA ARG A 981 -28.35 -13.78 -54.16
C ARG A 981 -28.38 -14.88 -55.23
N ARG A 982 -29.06 -14.58 -56.35
CA ARG A 982 -28.85 -15.24 -57.65
C ARG A 982 -27.72 -14.54 -58.43
N SER A 983 -27.34 -15.12 -59.58
CA SER A 983 -26.37 -14.62 -60.57
C SER A 983 -24.99 -14.24 -60.03
N VAL A 984 -24.09 -15.23 -60.03
CA VAL A 984 -22.65 -15.01 -60.19
C VAL A 984 -22.37 -14.96 -61.69
N ASN A 985 -22.14 -13.75 -62.24
CA ASN A 985 -21.58 -13.41 -63.55
C ASN A 985 -21.91 -11.93 -63.84
N GLU A 986 -21.00 -10.98 -63.62
CA GLU A 986 -21.00 -9.60 -64.20
C GLU A 986 -19.69 -8.83 -63.91
N ASP A 987 -19.05 -9.09 -62.76
CA ASP A 987 -17.97 -8.26 -62.17
C ASP A 987 -16.56 -8.44 -62.80
N ASP A 988 -16.46 -8.64 -64.12
CA ASP A 988 -15.22 -8.92 -64.86
C ASP A 988 -14.97 -7.87 -65.98
N ASN A 989 -14.94 -6.59 -65.59
CA ASN A 989 -14.50 -5.48 -66.45
C ASN A 989 -14.06 -4.24 -65.62
N PRO A 990 -12.93 -3.58 -65.95
CA PRO A 990 -12.45 -2.41 -65.20
C PRO A 990 -12.88 -1.06 -65.81
N PRO A 991 -13.36 -0.09 -65.00
CA PRO A 991 -13.47 1.32 -65.41
C PRO A 991 -12.28 2.18 -64.93
N SER A 992 -11.96 3.23 -65.70
CA SER A 992 -10.83 4.16 -65.51
C SER A 992 -11.14 5.32 -64.54
N PRO A 993 -10.12 6.05 -64.02
CA PRO A 993 -10.32 7.02 -62.95
C PRO A 993 -10.72 8.43 -63.42
N ILE A 994 -11.80 8.96 -62.84
CA ILE A 994 -12.11 10.40 -62.75
C ILE A 994 -12.57 10.66 -61.30
N GLY A 995 -12.25 11.84 -60.77
CA GLY A 995 -12.72 12.30 -59.45
C GLY A 995 -13.51 13.61 -59.56
N GLY A 996 -13.92 14.16 -58.42
CA GLY A 996 -14.68 15.40 -58.32
C GLY A 996 -16.09 15.18 -57.78
N ASP A 997 -16.36 15.83 -56.65
CA ASP A 997 -17.63 16.29 -56.09
C ASP A 997 -18.97 15.75 -56.66
N MET A 998 -19.75 15.12 -55.78
CA MET A 998 -21.11 15.59 -55.50
C MET A 998 -21.65 15.07 -54.16
N MET A 999 -22.45 15.90 -53.50
CA MET A 999 -23.25 15.58 -52.32
C MET A 999 -24.72 15.89 -52.63
N ASP A 1000 -25.63 15.18 -51.95
CA ASP A 1000 -27.09 15.33 -51.94
C ASP A 1000 -27.84 15.18 -53.28
N SER A 1001 -28.60 14.08 -53.41
CA SER A 1001 -29.93 14.06 -54.06
C SER A 1001 -30.69 12.75 -53.84
N LEU A 1002 -32.01 12.80 -54.09
CA LEU A 1002 -32.96 11.68 -54.20
C LEU A 1002 -33.41 10.96 -52.92
N ILE A 1003 -34.09 11.71 -52.04
CA ILE A 1003 -35.32 11.19 -51.42
C ILE A 1003 -36.40 11.15 -52.50
N SER A 1004 -36.85 9.96 -52.93
CA SER A 1004 -38.25 9.68 -53.37
C SER A 1004 -38.41 8.30 -54.00
N GLN A 1005 -39.12 7.39 -53.33
CA GLN A 1005 -40.17 6.56 -53.93
C GLN A 1005 -40.95 5.80 -52.83
N LEU A 1006 -42.12 6.33 -52.49
CA LEU A 1006 -43.13 5.67 -51.67
C LEU A 1006 -44.21 5.09 -52.59
N GLN A 1007 -44.57 3.82 -52.38
CA GLN A 1007 -45.98 3.40 -52.29
C GLN A 1007 -46.11 1.96 -51.74
N PRO A 1008 -47.14 1.66 -50.91
CA PRO A 1008 -47.33 0.35 -50.31
C PRO A 1008 -48.47 -0.47 -50.96
N PRO A 1009 -48.47 -1.81 -50.82
CA PRO A 1009 -49.68 -2.62 -50.89
C PRO A 1009 -50.45 -2.58 -49.56
N GLN A 1010 -51.76 -2.35 -49.63
CA GLN A 1010 -52.69 -2.57 -48.51
C GLN A 1010 -53.16 -4.05 -48.47
N GLN A 1011 -54.18 -4.32 -47.64
CA GLN A 1011 -55.05 -5.51 -47.59
C GLN A 1011 -54.58 -6.68 -46.71
N GLN A 1012 -55.45 -7.33 -45.90
CA GLN A 1012 -56.73 -6.90 -45.30
C GLN A 1012 -57.01 -7.79 -44.04
N PRO A 1013 -57.88 -7.38 -43.09
CA PRO A 1013 -58.03 -8.07 -41.79
C PRO A 1013 -59.23 -9.02 -41.71
N PHE A 1014 -59.23 -9.91 -40.71
CA PHE A 1014 -60.45 -10.59 -40.22
C PHE A 1014 -60.57 -10.51 -38.67
N PRO A 1015 -61.70 -10.05 -38.11
CA PRO A 1015 -61.89 -9.83 -36.66
C PRO A 1015 -62.91 -10.83 -36.01
N LYS A 1016 -63.35 -10.51 -34.77
CA LYS A 1016 -64.46 -11.10 -33.93
C LYS A 1016 -64.02 -12.09 -32.82
N GLN A 1017 -64.61 -12.12 -31.61
CA GLN A 1017 -65.42 -11.14 -30.83
C GLN A 1017 -65.39 -11.50 -29.30
N PRO A 1018 -66.27 -11.08 -28.34
CA PRO A 1018 -65.80 -10.59 -27.03
C PRO A 1018 -66.30 -11.35 -25.77
N GLY A 1019 -65.78 -10.95 -24.59
CA GLY A 1019 -66.37 -11.18 -23.25
C GLY A 1019 -65.38 -10.83 -22.13
N THR A 1020 -65.42 -9.67 -21.44
CA THR A 1020 -66.35 -9.18 -20.38
C THR A 1020 -66.27 -9.88 -19.02
N SER A 1021 -65.59 -9.26 -18.02
CA SER A 1021 -66.06 -9.04 -16.62
C SER A 1021 -64.93 -8.62 -15.63
N GLY A 1022 -65.18 -7.63 -14.75
CA GLY A 1022 -64.44 -7.31 -13.50
C GLY A 1022 -62.98 -6.80 -13.62
N ALA A 1023 -62.51 -5.64 -13.16
CA ALA A 1023 -63.02 -4.49 -12.36
C ALA A 1023 -62.87 -4.53 -10.81
N TYR A 1024 -62.05 -3.59 -10.28
CA TYR A 1024 -61.93 -3.10 -8.88
C TYR A 1024 -61.21 -4.04 -7.85
N PRO A 1025 -60.99 -3.65 -6.56
CA PRO A 1025 -59.86 -2.77 -6.19
C PRO A 1025 -59.11 -3.15 -4.86
N LEU A 1026 -58.07 -2.36 -4.51
CA LEU A 1026 -57.57 -2.01 -3.15
C LEU A 1026 -57.22 -3.09 -2.06
N THR A 1027 -56.04 -2.90 -1.44
CA THR A 1027 -55.65 -3.23 -0.02
C THR A 1027 -55.73 -4.67 0.55
N SER A 1028 -54.54 -5.30 0.78
CA SER A 1028 -54.07 -6.07 2.00
C SER A 1028 -54.93 -7.20 2.67
N PRO A 1029 -54.41 -8.05 3.61
CA PRO A 1029 -53.03 -8.43 3.96
C PRO A 1029 -52.64 -9.97 3.84
N PRO A 1030 -52.64 -10.90 4.85
CA PRO A 1030 -51.53 -11.88 4.98
C PRO A 1030 -51.88 -13.39 5.22
N THR A 1031 -50.86 -14.17 5.63
CA THR A 1031 -50.86 -15.49 6.33
C THR A 1031 -51.14 -16.83 5.60
N SER A 1032 -50.05 -17.57 5.36
CA SER A 1032 -49.80 -19.01 5.64
C SER A 1032 -50.93 -20.02 5.85
N TYR A 1033 -50.81 -21.19 5.21
CA TYR A 1033 -51.28 -22.49 5.71
C TYR A 1033 -50.16 -23.56 5.59
N HIS A 1034 -50.39 -24.79 6.10
CA HIS A 1034 -49.33 -25.70 6.58
C HIS A 1034 -49.65 -27.20 6.37
N SER A 1035 -48.63 -28.06 6.25
CA SER A 1035 -48.75 -29.53 6.34
C SER A 1035 -47.63 -30.17 7.16
N THR A 1036 -48.00 -30.67 8.35
CA THR A 1036 -47.69 -31.98 8.98
C THR A 1036 -46.22 -32.50 8.93
N VAL A 1037 -45.54 -32.96 10.00
CA VAL A 1037 -45.83 -33.44 11.39
C VAL A 1037 -44.57 -33.12 12.26
N ASN A 1038 -44.55 -32.73 13.55
CA ASN A 1038 -45.60 -32.56 14.58
C ASN A 1038 -45.34 -31.37 15.56
N GLN A 1039 -46.18 -31.33 16.59
CA GLN A 1039 -46.26 -30.56 17.85
C GLN A 1039 -45.13 -30.80 18.88
N SER A 1040 -45.03 -30.15 20.07
CA SER A 1040 -45.35 -28.81 20.66
C SER A 1040 -44.84 -28.79 22.15
N PRO A 1041 -45.24 -27.95 23.14
CA PRO A 1041 -44.24 -27.09 23.82
C PRO A 1041 -44.32 -27.00 25.37
N SER A 1042 -43.63 -26.00 25.94
CA SER A 1042 -44.02 -25.19 27.13
C SER A 1042 -43.56 -25.54 28.57
N MET A 1043 -43.24 -24.44 29.28
CA MET A 1043 -43.34 -24.14 30.72
C MET A 1043 -42.43 -24.79 31.80
N MET A 1044 -41.59 -23.91 32.37
CA MET A 1044 -41.42 -23.56 33.82
C MET A 1044 -41.17 -24.62 34.91
N HIS A 1045 -40.27 -24.24 35.85
CA HIS A 1045 -40.09 -24.77 37.22
C HIS A 1045 -39.54 -26.23 37.31
N THR A 1046 -38.74 -26.66 38.31
CA THR A 1046 -38.15 -26.01 39.50
C THR A 1046 -36.90 -26.78 40.02
N GLN A 1047 -35.98 -26.08 40.72
CA GLN A 1047 -35.22 -26.55 41.90
C GLN A 1047 -34.47 -27.92 41.90
N SER A 1048 -33.12 -27.87 41.77
CA SER A 1048 -32.07 -28.34 42.75
C SER A 1048 -32.08 -29.76 43.39
N PRO A 1049 -30.98 -30.22 44.04
CA PRO A 1049 -29.53 -30.03 43.80
C PRO A 1049 -28.70 -31.35 43.88
N GLY A 1050 -27.41 -31.28 43.50
CA GLY A 1050 -26.37 -32.31 43.78
C GLY A 1050 -25.37 -32.44 42.63
N ASN A 1051 -24.06 -32.21 42.80
CA ASN A 1051 -23.04 -33.01 43.51
C ASN A 1051 -22.75 -34.37 42.80
N LEU A 1052 -21.53 -34.70 42.36
CA LEU A 1052 -20.20 -34.09 42.54
C LEU A 1052 -19.32 -34.20 41.26
N HIS A 1053 -18.34 -33.27 41.13
CA HIS A 1053 -16.96 -33.45 40.62
C HIS A 1053 -16.71 -34.14 39.24
N ALA A 1054 -15.88 -33.61 38.32
CA ALA A 1054 -15.05 -32.39 38.33
C ALA A 1054 -14.66 -31.92 36.90
N ALA A 1055 -14.14 -30.68 36.82
CA ALA A 1055 -13.22 -30.13 35.80
C ALA A 1055 -13.47 -30.47 34.31
N SER A 1056 -14.21 -29.63 33.56
CA SER A 1056 -13.65 -28.53 32.73
C SER A 1056 -12.82 -28.99 31.51
N SER A 1057 -13.40 -29.26 30.33
CA SER A 1057 -14.01 -28.31 29.36
C SER A 1057 -13.00 -27.54 28.46
N PRO A 1058 -13.12 -27.63 27.12
CA PRO A 1058 -12.54 -26.67 26.17
C PRO A 1058 -13.43 -25.40 26.03
N SER A 1059 -13.04 -24.46 25.14
CA SER A 1059 -13.64 -23.12 24.87
C SER A 1059 -13.14 -21.97 25.76
N GLY A 1060 -12.94 -20.74 25.27
CA GLY A 1060 -13.10 -20.27 23.90
C GLY A 1060 -13.04 -18.74 23.74
N ALA A 1061 -13.18 -18.32 22.48
CA ALA A 1061 -13.92 -17.14 21.98
C ALA A 1061 -14.26 -15.90 22.87
N LEU A 1062 -13.79 -14.74 22.39
CA LEU A 1062 -14.59 -13.55 21.98
C LEU A 1062 -15.37 -12.64 22.98
N ARG A 1063 -15.49 -11.36 22.54
CA ARG A 1063 -16.49 -10.29 22.84
C ARG A 1063 -16.35 -9.39 24.09
N ALA A 1064 -15.99 -8.11 23.83
CA ALA A 1064 -16.87 -6.90 23.76
C ALA A 1064 -17.83 -6.57 24.94
N PRO A 1065 -18.14 -5.26 25.22
CA PRO A 1065 -19.20 -4.56 24.44
C PRO A 1065 -19.14 -3.01 24.30
N SER A 1066 -19.74 -2.47 23.21
CA SER A 1066 -20.67 -1.29 23.09
C SER A 1066 -20.34 0.13 23.64
N PRO A 1067 -21.11 1.22 23.27
CA PRO A 1067 -21.78 1.57 21.99
C PRO A 1067 -21.70 3.08 21.55
N ALA A 1068 -22.19 3.41 20.33
CA ALA A 1068 -22.68 4.73 19.84
C ALA A 1068 -21.68 5.91 19.62
N SER A 1069 -21.84 6.84 18.65
CA SER A 1069 -22.78 6.96 17.51
C SER A 1069 -22.35 7.95 16.37
N PHE A 1070 -22.88 7.70 15.16
CA PHE A 1070 -23.14 8.62 14.00
C PHE A 1070 -22.05 9.13 13.01
N VAL A 1071 -22.46 9.07 11.73
CA VAL A 1071 -21.89 9.64 10.46
C VAL A 1071 -20.61 8.98 9.88
N PRO A 1072 -20.62 8.48 8.61
CA PRO A 1072 -19.50 7.71 8.04
C PRO A 1072 -18.63 8.46 7.02
N THR A 1073 -17.33 8.11 6.99
CA THR A 1073 -16.38 8.44 5.90
C THR A 1073 -15.60 7.19 5.46
N PRO A 1074 -15.66 6.77 4.18
CA PRO A 1074 -14.78 5.73 3.64
C PRO A 1074 -13.35 6.24 3.33
N PRO A 1075 -12.33 5.35 3.27
CA PRO A 1075 -10.92 5.75 3.45
C PRO A 1075 -10.15 6.09 2.15
N PRO A 1076 -8.97 6.71 2.24
CA PRO A 1076 -8.15 7.08 1.08
C PRO A 1076 -7.49 5.86 0.41
N SER A 1077 -7.47 5.85 -0.92
CA SER A 1077 -6.74 4.86 -1.73
C SER A 1077 -5.24 5.14 -1.81
N SER A 1078 -4.47 4.10 -2.14
CA SER A 1078 -3.00 4.09 -2.10
C SER A 1078 -2.35 5.01 -3.13
N HIS A 1079 -1.19 5.58 -2.76
CA HIS A 1079 -0.36 6.40 -3.65
C HIS A 1079 0.26 5.54 -4.78
N GLY A 1080 0.42 6.10 -5.99
CA GLY A 1080 0.83 5.29 -7.16
C GLY A 1080 1.23 6.01 -8.46
N ILE A 1081 1.82 7.21 -8.36
CA ILE A 1081 2.67 7.91 -9.37
C ILE A 1081 2.34 7.69 -10.88
N SER A 1082 1.93 8.78 -11.55
CA SER A 1082 2.35 9.05 -12.93
C SER A 1082 2.69 10.54 -13.09
N ILE A 1083 3.68 10.88 -13.91
CA ILE A 1083 4.21 12.24 -14.08
C ILE A 1083 4.40 12.60 -15.56
N GLY A 1084 3.84 13.76 -15.94
CA GLY A 1084 4.30 14.62 -17.03
C GLY A 1084 3.96 14.21 -18.48
N PRO A 1085 4.48 14.96 -19.49
CA PRO A 1085 5.25 16.21 -19.35
C PRO A 1085 4.82 17.36 -20.30
N GLY A 1086 5.34 18.58 -20.03
CA GLY A 1086 5.33 19.74 -20.95
C GLY A 1086 4.49 20.95 -20.47
N ALA A 1087 4.91 22.21 -20.66
CA ALA A 1087 6.18 22.70 -21.24
C ALA A 1087 6.49 24.18 -20.85
N SER A 1088 7.70 24.62 -21.20
CA SER A 1088 8.13 26.01 -21.48
C SER A 1088 8.61 26.97 -20.36
N PHE A 1089 9.93 27.21 -20.42
CA PHE A 1089 10.62 28.52 -20.51
C PHE A 1089 11.36 29.16 -19.30
N ALA A 1090 12.39 29.93 -19.66
CA ALA A 1090 13.23 30.87 -18.87
C ALA A 1090 14.20 30.31 -17.80
N SER A 1091 15.47 30.12 -18.21
CA SER A 1091 16.69 30.30 -17.39
C SER A 1091 17.20 31.77 -17.55
N PRO A 1092 18.39 32.28 -17.09
CA PRO A 1092 19.66 31.59 -16.75
C PRO A 1092 20.52 32.12 -15.56
N HIS A 1093 21.55 31.33 -15.17
CA HIS A 1093 22.74 31.66 -14.33
C HIS A 1093 22.47 32.11 -12.87
N GLY A 1094 23.26 31.81 -11.82
CA GLY A 1094 24.50 31.02 -11.60
C GLY A 1094 24.67 30.78 -10.07
N THR A 1095 25.81 30.45 -9.44
CA THR A 1095 27.22 30.20 -9.85
C THR A 1095 27.98 29.38 -8.75
N LEU A 1096 29.24 29.06 -9.07
CA LEU A 1096 30.42 28.59 -8.30
C LEU A 1096 30.63 29.24 -6.89
N ASP A 1097 31.45 28.73 -5.93
CA ASP A 1097 32.55 27.72 -5.97
C ASP A 1097 32.81 27.02 -4.58
N PRO A 1098 33.64 25.94 -4.46
CA PRO A 1098 33.73 25.08 -3.24
C PRO A 1098 35.13 24.88 -2.59
N SER A 1099 35.20 24.09 -1.50
CA SER A 1099 36.39 23.38 -0.95
C SER A 1099 35.93 22.14 -0.12
N SER A 1100 36.46 20.90 -0.16
CA SER A 1100 37.80 20.27 -0.43
C SER A 1100 38.75 20.29 0.82
N PRO A 1101 39.78 19.41 1.01
CA PRO A 1101 40.29 18.22 0.27
C PRO A 1101 40.65 16.95 1.16
N TYR A 1102 41.46 15.99 0.63
CA TYR A 1102 42.38 14.99 1.29
C TYR A 1102 41.87 13.58 1.75
N THR A 1103 42.62 12.43 1.71
CA THR A 1103 43.63 11.83 0.77
C THR A 1103 43.99 10.34 1.08
N MET A 1104 44.44 9.56 0.06
CA MET A 1104 45.28 8.31 0.13
C MET A 1104 44.65 7.03 0.78
N VAL A 1105 45.19 5.78 0.75
CA VAL A 1105 46.44 5.14 0.24
C VAL A 1105 46.14 3.75 -0.46
N SER A 1106 47.09 2.80 -0.59
CA SER A 1106 46.93 1.38 -1.03
C SER A 1106 48.10 0.49 -0.51
N PRO A 1107 48.04 -0.87 -0.53
CA PRO A 1107 48.53 -1.71 -1.66
C PRO A 1107 47.60 -2.90 -2.02
N SER A 1108 47.54 -3.54 -3.21
CA SER A 1108 48.54 -4.06 -4.19
C SER A 1108 49.16 -5.42 -3.80
N GLY A 1109 49.34 -6.42 -4.69
CA GLY A 1109 49.00 -6.60 -6.13
C GLY A 1109 48.70 -8.09 -6.44
N ARG A 1110 48.66 -8.64 -7.66
CA ARG A 1110 49.04 -8.32 -9.08
C ARG A 1110 48.15 -9.21 -10.00
N ALA A 1111 47.91 -9.04 -11.31
CA ALA A 1111 48.05 -8.00 -12.35
C ALA A 1111 46.82 -8.18 -13.31
N GLY A 1112 46.67 -7.80 -14.59
CA GLY A 1112 47.52 -7.42 -15.75
C GLY A 1112 47.18 -8.36 -16.94
N ASN A 1113 46.92 -7.96 -18.19
CA ASN A 1113 46.89 -6.66 -18.92
C ASN A 1113 45.78 -6.75 -20.01
N TRP A 1114 44.88 -5.78 -20.21
CA TRP A 1114 44.96 -4.49 -20.97
C TRP A 1114 44.71 -4.61 -22.52
N PRO A 1115 44.34 -3.54 -23.27
CA PRO A 1115 43.19 -3.61 -24.21
C PRO A 1115 43.45 -3.14 -25.68
N GLY A 1116 42.41 -3.16 -26.53
CA GLY A 1116 42.40 -2.43 -27.81
C GLY A 1116 41.14 -2.58 -28.71
N SER A 1117 40.75 -1.48 -29.37
CA SER A 1117 39.82 -1.37 -30.53
C SER A 1117 40.58 -0.63 -31.67
N PRO A 1118 40.06 -0.35 -32.90
CA PRO A 1118 38.74 -0.57 -33.53
C PRO A 1118 38.84 -1.12 -35.00
N GLN A 1119 37.87 -0.77 -35.89
CA GLN A 1119 37.87 -0.91 -37.39
C GLN A 1119 37.68 -2.33 -38.01
N VAL A 1120 37.27 -2.53 -39.28
CA VAL A 1120 36.14 -1.98 -40.11
C VAL A 1120 35.97 -2.82 -41.42
N SER A 1121 34.73 -3.10 -41.86
CA SER A 1121 34.25 -3.51 -43.22
C SER A 1121 34.76 -4.76 -44.01
N GLY A 1122 33.91 -5.82 -44.05
CA GLY A 1122 33.56 -6.64 -45.26
C GLY A 1122 34.53 -7.73 -45.78
N PRO A 1123 34.17 -8.54 -46.81
CA PRO A 1123 32.83 -8.88 -47.36
C PRO A 1123 32.55 -10.42 -47.53
N SER A 1124 31.41 -10.79 -48.12
CA SER A 1124 30.95 -12.17 -48.51
C SER A 1124 31.62 -12.69 -49.82
N PRO A 1125 31.28 -13.85 -50.48
CA PRO A 1125 30.20 -14.86 -50.27
C PRO A 1125 30.53 -16.37 -50.58
N ALA A 1126 29.48 -17.22 -50.71
CA ALA A 1126 29.40 -18.55 -51.38
C ALA A 1126 30.13 -19.76 -50.74
N THR A 1127 29.72 -21.05 -50.86
CA THR A 1127 28.48 -21.79 -51.32
C THR A 1127 28.37 -23.11 -50.48
N ARG A 1128 27.59 -24.21 -50.70
CA ARG A 1128 26.76 -24.77 -51.82
C ARG A 1128 25.65 -25.72 -51.26
N LEU A 1129 25.10 -26.62 -52.12
CA LEU A 1129 24.07 -27.67 -51.93
C LEU A 1129 24.47 -28.87 -52.86
N PRO A 1130 23.69 -29.97 -53.14
CA PRO A 1130 22.40 -30.49 -52.60
C PRO A 1130 22.30 -32.05 -52.38
N GLY A 1131 21.15 -32.55 -51.88
CA GLY A 1131 20.59 -33.91 -52.14
C GLY A 1131 21.01 -35.09 -51.22
N MET A 1132 20.33 -36.26 -51.16
CA MET A 1132 19.03 -36.70 -51.73
C MET A 1132 18.41 -37.93 -50.97
N SER A 1133 17.07 -38.00 -50.99
CA SER A 1133 16.05 -39.03 -50.64
C SER A 1133 16.27 -40.52 -51.08
N PRO A 1134 15.34 -41.53 -50.85
CA PRO A 1134 14.20 -41.75 -49.91
C PRO A 1134 13.98 -43.22 -49.34
N ALA A 1135 12.85 -43.44 -48.62
CA ALA A 1135 12.02 -44.67 -48.43
C ALA A 1135 12.43 -45.74 -47.37
N ASN A 1136 11.58 -46.39 -46.52
CA ASN A 1136 10.11 -46.69 -46.42
C ASN A 1136 9.67 -47.96 -47.22
N PRO A 1137 8.70 -48.85 -46.83
CA PRO A 1137 7.67 -48.81 -45.74
C PRO A 1137 7.35 -50.15 -44.96
N SER A 1138 6.26 -50.14 -44.17
CA SER A 1138 5.18 -51.18 -44.03
C SER A 1138 5.34 -52.44 -43.13
N LEU A 1139 4.29 -53.08 -42.55
CA LEU A 1139 2.84 -52.80 -42.28
C LEU A 1139 2.22 -53.85 -41.29
N HIS A 1140 0.93 -53.68 -40.91
CA HIS A 1140 -0.02 -54.69 -40.34
C HIS A 1140 0.22 -55.27 -38.92
N SER A 1141 -0.70 -55.98 -38.20
CA SER A 1141 -2.19 -56.09 -37.98
C SER A 1141 -2.46 -57.40 -37.17
N PRO A 1142 -3.69 -57.90 -36.81
CA PRO A 1142 -5.01 -57.30 -36.51
C PRO A 1142 -5.70 -57.79 -35.19
N VAL A 1143 -6.95 -57.32 -35.02
CA VAL A 1143 -8.17 -57.83 -34.30
C VAL A 1143 -8.51 -59.33 -34.61
N PRO A 1144 -9.59 -60.03 -34.12
CA PRO A 1144 -11.03 -59.62 -33.92
C PRO A 1144 -11.67 -60.20 -32.60
N ASP A 1145 -12.98 -60.42 -32.34
CA ASP A 1145 -14.30 -60.25 -33.03
C ASP A 1145 -15.46 -60.13 -31.96
N VAL A 1146 -16.74 -60.45 -32.30
CA VAL A 1146 -17.92 -60.71 -31.42
C VAL A 1146 -18.56 -59.45 -30.77
N SER A 1147 -19.88 -59.21 -30.72
CA SER A 1147 -21.13 -59.61 -31.44
C SER A 1147 -22.24 -58.59 -31.02
N HIS A 1148 -23.54 -58.56 -31.41
CA HIS A 1148 -24.50 -59.27 -32.29
C HIS A 1148 -25.50 -58.18 -32.81
N SER A 1149 -26.10 -58.21 -34.02
CA SER A 1149 -27.21 -59.05 -34.57
C SER A 1149 -28.62 -58.76 -34.02
N PRO A 1150 -29.72 -58.81 -34.85
CA PRO A 1150 -29.82 -59.50 -36.16
C PRO A 1150 -30.43 -58.73 -37.37
N ARG A 1151 -30.04 -59.16 -38.60
CA ARG A 1151 -30.85 -59.59 -39.80
C ARG A 1151 -32.03 -58.71 -40.31
N ALA A 1152 -32.31 -58.47 -41.60
CA ALA A 1152 -31.72 -58.68 -42.96
C ALA A 1152 -32.51 -57.79 -43.99
N GLY A 1153 -32.19 -57.63 -45.29
CA GLY A 1153 -31.06 -58.05 -46.14
C GLY A 1153 -31.38 -57.89 -47.66
N THR A 1154 -30.38 -58.12 -48.53
CA THR A 1154 -30.45 -58.32 -50.03
C THR A 1154 -31.06 -57.21 -50.93
N SER A 1155 -30.58 -56.95 -52.17
CA SER A 1155 -29.29 -57.25 -52.84
C SER A 1155 -29.12 -56.49 -54.19
N SER A 1156 -27.85 -56.32 -54.60
CA SER A 1156 -27.31 -56.41 -55.98
C SER A 1156 -27.64 -55.40 -57.12
N GLN A 1157 -26.54 -54.92 -57.73
CA GLN A 1157 -26.27 -54.72 -59.18
C GLN A 1157 -26.59 -53.39 -59.93
N THR A 1158 -25.47 -52.66 -60.20
CA THR A 1158 -24.99 -52.15 -61.52
C THR A 1158 -25.58 -50.90 -62.22
N MET A 1159 -24.62 -50.06 -62.70
CA MET A 1159 -24.67 -49.21 -63.91
C MET A 1159 -25.47 -47.87 -63.80
N PRO A 1160 -25.23 -46.85 -64.68
CA PRO A 1160 -24.53 -45.64 -64.21
C PRO A 1160 -25.20 -44.30 -64.64
N THR A 1161 -24.60 -43.14 -64.29
CA THR A 1161 -24.25 -42.03 -65.24
C THR A 1161 -23.82 -40.73 -64.55
N ASN A 1162 -22.96 -39.98 -65.27
CA ASN A 1162 -22.62 -38.56 -65.21
C ASN A 1162 -23.34 -37.62 -64.20
N MET A 1163 -22.55 -37.03 -63.29
CA MET A 1163 -22.48 -35.56 -63.12
C MET A 1163 -21.07 -35.18 -62.59
N PRO A 1164 -20.40 -34.14 -63.11
CA PRO A 1164 -19.07 -33.76 -62.64
C PRO A 1164 -19.14 -32.96 -61.32
N PRO A 1165 -18.21 -33.19 -60.35
CA PRO A 1165 -18.12 -32.34 -59.17
C PRO A 1165 -17.64 -30.93 -59.56
N PRO A 1166 -18.11 -29.87 -58.88
CA PRO A 1166 -17.76 -28.49 -59.24
C PRO A 1166 -16.25 -28.26 -59.14
N ARG A 1167 -15.68 -27.72 -60.22
CA ARG A 1167 -14.25 -27.45 -60.40
C ARG A 1167 -13.75 -26.46 -59.33
N LYS A 1168 -13.18 -26.97 -58.24
CA LYS A 1168 -12.60 -26.15 -57.16
C LYS A 1168 -11.42 -25.33 -57.70
N LEU A 1169 -11.64 -24.03 -57.90
CA LEU A 1169 -10.56 -23.10 -58.27
C LEU A 1169 -9.46 -23.07 -57.21
N PRO A 1170 -8.19 -22.77 -57.59
CA PRO A 1170 -7.09 -22.68 -56.64
C PRO A 1170 -7.36 -21.61 -55.59
N GLN A 1171 -7.13 -21.96 -54.32
CA GLN A 1171 -7.44 -21.15 -53.15
C GLN A 1171 -6.47 -19.96 -53.01
N ARG A 1172 -6.62 -18.95 -53.88
CA ARG A 1172 -5.75 -17.75 -53.90
C ARG A 1172 -5.81 -17.00 -52.56
N SER A 1173 -4.65 -16.62 -52.05
CA SER A 1173 -4.42 -16.11 -50.69
C SER A 1173 -5.23 -14.84 -50.35
N TRP A 1174 -5.48 -13.97 -51.33
CA TRP A 1174 -6.24 -12.73 -51.17
C TRP A 1174 -7.75 -12.93 -50.92
N ALA A 1175 -8.28 -14.16 -50.98
CA ALA A 1175 -9.70 -14.42 -50.71
C ALA A 1175 -10.17 -13.95 -49.31
N ALA A 1176 -9.25 -13.76 -48.35
CA ALA A 1176 -9.52 -13.27 -47.00
C ALA A 1176 -9.58 -11.73 -46.85
N SER A 1177 -9.20 -10.96 -47.88
CA SER A 1177 -9.38 -9.50 -47.88
C SER A 1177 -10.85 -9.09 -48.15
N ILE A 1178 -11.61 -9.97 -48.81
CA ILE A 1178 -13.03 -9.81 -49.08
C ILE A 1178 -13.83 -9.98 -47.77
N PRO A 1179 -14.57 -8.95 -47.29
CA PRO A 1179 -15.26 -9.02 -46.01
C PRO A 1179 -16.32 -10.12 -45.91
N THR A 1180 -16.38 -10.78 -44.74
CA THR A 1180 -17.45 -11.70 -44.34
C THR A 1180 -18.43 -10.95 -43.43
N ILE A 1181 -19.74 -11.12 -43.64
CA ILE A 1181 -20.79 -10.46 -42.84
C ILE A 1181 -21.23 -11.39 -41.70
N LEU A 1182 -21.29 -10.88 -40.47
CA LEU A 1182 -21.80 -11.59 -39.29
C LEU A 1182 -22.89 -10.76 -38.58
N THR A 1183 -23.84 -11.43 -37.93
CA THR A 1183 -24.80 -10.79 -37.02
C THR A 1183 -24.14 -10.36 -35.71
N HIS A 1184 -24.75 -9.42 -34.98
CA HIS A 1184 -24.27 -9.03 -33.63
C HIS A 1184 -24.25 -10.21 -32.64
N SER A 1185 -25.15 -11.18 -32.78
CA SER A 1185 -25.14 -12.45 -32.04
C SER A 1185 -23.93 -13.33 -32.41
N ALA A 1186 -23.67 -13.53 -33.70
CA ALA A 1186 -22.52 -14.30 -34.18
C ALA A 1186 -21.18 -13.66 -33.75
N LEU A 1187 -21.04 -12.34 -33.85
CA LEU A 1187 -19.88 -11.59 -33.33
C LEU A 1187 -19.72 -11.78 -31.82
N ASN A 1188 -20.81 -11.68 -31.06
CA ASN A 1188 -20.76 -11.89 -29.61
C ASN A 1188 -20.30 -13.32 -29.26
N ILE A 1189 -20.76 -14.35 -29.97
CA ILE A 1189 -20.31 -15.75 -29.77
C ILE A 1189 -18.83 -15.91 -30.15
N LEU A 1190 -18.41 -15.32 -31.28
CA LEU A 1190 -17.03 -15.35 -31.78
C LEU A 1190 -16.00 -14.76 -30.80
N LEU A 1191 -16.41 -13.76 -30.01
CA LEU A 1191 -15.55 -13.04 -29.05
C LEU A 1191 -15.76 -13.46 -27.58
N LEU A 1192 -16.76 -14.29 -27.26
CA LEU A 1192 -17.07 -14.72 -25.89
C LEU A 1192 -16.05 -15.75 -25.35
N PRO A 1193 -15.37 -15.48 -24.22
CA PRO A 1193 -14.57 -16.47 -23.50
C PRO A 1193 -15.39 -17.72 -23.15
N SER A 1194 -14.89 -18.90 -23.51
CA SER A 1194 -15.62 -20.17 -23.35
C SER A 1194 -14.68 -21.34 -23.04
N PRO A 1195 -15.18 -22.46 -22.50
CA PRO A 1195 -14.44 -23.72 -22.46
C PRO A 1195 -14.14 -24.22 -23.87
N THR A 1196 -12.98 -24.81 -24.10
CA THR A 1196 -12.64 -25.40 -25.41
C THR A 1196 -13.52 -26.64 -25.67
N PRO A 1197 -14.29 -26.69 -26.77
CA PRO A 1197 -15.20 -27.82 -27.03
C PRO A 1197 -14.48 -29.16 -27.06
N GLY A 1198 -15.00 -30.14 -26.31
CA GLY A 1198 -14.45 -31.49 -26.23
C GLY A 1198 -13.37 -31.73 -25.15
N LEU A 1199 -12.92 -30.70 -24.42
CA LEU A 1199 -12.10 -30.90 -23.22
C LEU A 1199 -12.94 -31.19 -21.98
N VAL A 1200 -12.41 -32.03 -21.09
CA VAL A 1200 -13.00 -32.36 -19.79
C VAL A 1200 -12.80 -31.17 -18.82
N PRO A 1201 -13.85 -30.61 -18.19
CA PRO A 1201 -13.71 -29.61 -17.15
C PRO A 1201 -13.01 -30.20 -15.91
N GLY A 1202 -12.07 -29.45 -15.31
CA GLY A 1202 -11.41 -29.82 -14.05
C GLY A 1202 -9.88 -29.89 -14.10
N LEU A 1203 -9.28 -29.96 -15.29
CA LEU A 1203 -7.82 -29.87 -15.46
C LEU A 1203 -7.30 -28.48 -15.03
N ALA A 1204 -6.36 -28.46 -14.07
CA ALA A 1204 -5.78 -27.24 -13.54
C ALA A 1204 -5.07 -26.43 -14.65
N GLY A 1205 -5.56 -25.20 -14.89
CA GLY A 1205 -5.05 -24.28 -15.92
C GLY A 1205 -6.03 -23.92 -17.05
N SER A 1206 -7.34 -24.14 -16.89
CA SER A 1206 -8.38 -23.79 -17.88
C SER A 1206 -8.56 -22.28 -18.13
N TYR A 1207 -7.60 -21.64 -18.81
CA TYR A 1207 -7.74 -20.29 -19.37
C TYR A 1207 -8.86 -20.28 -20.44
N LEU A 1208 -9.91 -19.47 -20.22
CA LEU A 1208 -11.07 -19.39 -21.10
C LEU A 1208 -10.76 -18.51 -22.32
N CYS A 1209 -10.52 -19.13 -23.47
CA CYS A 1209 -10.36 -18.42 -24.75
C CYS A 1209 -11.69 -18.11 -25.43
N SER A 1210 -11.72 -17.04 -26.24
CA SER A 1210 -12.76 -16.88 -27.26
C SER A 1210 -12.49 -17.79 -28.48
N PRO A 1211 -13.52 -18.17 -29.27
CA PRO A 1211 -13.32 -18.89 -30.52
C PRO A 1211 -12.31 -18.22 -31.46
N LEU A 1212 -12.30 -16.89 -31.54
CA LEU A 1212 -11.31 -16.14 -32.32
C LEU A 1212 -9.88 -16.28 -31.77
N GLU A 1213 -9.70 -16.21 -30.46
CA GLU A 1213 -8.39 -16.40 -29.82
C GLU A 1213 -7.86 -17.83 -30.05
N ARG A 1214 -8.73 -18.85 -30.05
CA ARG A 1214 -8.34 -20.23 -30.38
C ARG A 1214 -7.87 -20.38 -31.82
N PHE A 1215 -8.60 -19.83 -32.79
CA PHE A 1215 -8.19 -19.84 -34.21
C PHE A 1215 -6.83 -19.17 -34.40
N LEU A 1216 -6.67 -17.92 -33.94
CA LEU A 1216 -5.43 -17.15 -34.11
C LEU A 1216 -4.26 -17.77 -33.32
N GLY A 1217 -4.53 -18.30 -32.11
CA GLY A 1217 -3.56 -19.04 -31.31
C GLY A 1217 -3.06 -20.31 -32.00
N SER A 1218 -3.97 -21.10 -32.58
CA SER A 1218 -3.62 -22.30 -33.37
C SER A 1218 -2.82 -21.96 -34.66
N VAL A 1219 -3.14 -20.84 -35.31
CA VAL A 1219 -2.37 -20.35 -36.48
C VAL A 1219 -0.96 -19.87 -36.08
N ILE A 1220 -0.82 -19.14 -34.97
CA ILE A 1220 0.48 -18.81 -34.36
C ILE A 1220 1.26 -20.10 -34.05
N MET A 1221 0.62 -21.08 -33.39
CA MET A 1221 1.23 -22.35 -33.02
C MET A 1221 1.80 -23.10 -34.22
N ARG A 1222 1.01 -23.25 -35.30
CA ARG A 1222 1.48 -23.88 -36.54
C ARG A 1222 2.73 -23.19 -37.11
N ARG A 1223 2.77 -21.85 -37.10
CA ARG A 1223 3.92 -21.07 -37.60
C ARG A 1223 5.14 -21.09 -36.66
N HIS A 1224 4.97 -21.38 -35.37
CA HIS A 1224 6.11 -21.67 -34.48
C HIS A 1224 6.62 -23.09 -34.68
N LEU A 1225 5.74 -24.10 -34.72
CA LEU A 1225 6.11 -25.49 -34.93
C LEU A 1225 6.94 -25.68 -36.22
N GLN A 1226 6.52 -25.06 -37.32
CA GLN A 1226 7.27 -25.10 -38.59
C GLN A 1226 8.71 -24.57 -38.46
N ARG A 1227 8.93 -23.51 -37.65
CA ARG A 1227 10.26 -22.93 -37.40
C ARG A 1227 11.10 -23.75 -36.42
N ILE A 1228 10.48 -24.41 -35.44
CA ILE A 1228 11.18 -25.27 -34.47
C ILE A 1228 11.68 -26.55 -35.16
N ILE A 1229 10.86 -27.16 -36.04
CA ILE A 1229 11.28 -28.33 -36.85
C ILE A 1229 12.44 -27.97 -37.80
N GLN A 1230 12.56 -26.70 -38.23
CA GLN A 1230 13.69 -26.21 -39.03
C GLN A 1230 14.95 -25.91 -38.20
N GLN A 1231 14.91 -26.06 -36.87
CA GLN A 1231 16.00 -25.73 -35.95
C GLN A 1231 16.47 -26.90 -35.07
N GLU A 1232 15.59 -27.88 -34.80
CA GLU A 1232 15.91 -29.10 -34.06
C GLU A 1232 16.11 -30.30 -35.00
N THR A 1233 16.60 -31.43 -34.49
CA THR A 1233 17.03 -32.61 -35.27
C THR A 1233 15.89 -33.43 -35.90
N LEU A 1234 14.69 -32.88 -36.05
CA LEU A 1234 13.52 -33.58 -36.61
C LEU A 1234 13.44 -33.44 -38.13
N GLN A 1235 13.08 -34.53 -38.81
CA GLN A 1235 13.03 -34.55 -40.27
C GLN A 1235 11.67 -34.05 -40.75
N LEU A 1236 11.64 -32.84 -41.34
CA LEU A 1236 10.47 -32.27 -41.99
C LEU A 1236 10.07 -33.11 -43.22
N ILE A 1237 8.78 -33.37 -43.37
CA ILE A 1237 8.21 -34.09 -44.53
C ILE A 1237 7.42 -33.08 -45.36
N ASN A 1238 7.80 -32.89 -46.62
CA ASN A 1238 7.07 -32.03 -47.55
C ASN A 1238 5.65 -32.57 -47.76
N SER A 1239 4.65 -31.71 -47.53
CA SER A 1239 3.24 -32.02 -47.71
C SER A 1239 2.67 -31.21 -48.88
N ASN A 1240 1.89 -31.87 -49.74
CA ASN A 1240 1.11 -31.22 -50.79
C ASN A 1240 -0.25 -30.71 -50.29
N GLU A 1241 -0.64 -31.00 -49.04
CA GLU A 1241 -1.85 -30.46 -48.43
C GLU A 1241 -1.60 -29.04 -47.87
N PRO A 1242 -2.24 -27.98 -48.41
CA PRO A 1242 -1.99 -26.62 -47.96
C PRO A 1242 -2.46 -26.41 -46.51
N GLY A 1243 -1.54 -25.94 -45.66
CA GLY A 1243 -1.82 -25.68 -44.24
C GLY A 1243 -1.62 -26.87 -43.30
N VAL A 1244 -1.12 -28.00 -43.79
CA VAL A 1244 -0.71 -29.17 -43.00
C VAL A 1244 0.81 -29.19 -42.84
N ILE A 1245 1.31 -29.50 -41.64
CA ILE A 1245 2.72 -29.81 -41.39
C ILE A 1245 2.86 -31.31 -41.22
N MET A 1246 3.87 -31.92 -41.84
CA MET A 1246 4.29 -33.29 -41.55
C MET A 1246 5.77 -33.32 -41.15
N PHE A 1247 6.13 -34.16 -40.20
CA PHE A 1247 7.50 -34.38 -39.75
C PHE A 1247 7.64 -35.78 -39.16
N LYS A 1248 8.89 -36.24 -38.94
CA LYS A 1248 9.15 -37.48 -38.22
C LYS A 1248 10.30 -37.40 -37.22
N THR A 1249 10.27 -38.35 -36.31
CA THR A 1249 11.28 -38.74 -35.32
C THR A 1249 11.81 -40.13 -35.70
N ASP A 1250 12.73 -40.69 -34.92
CA ASP A 1250 13.26 -42.05 -35.15
C ASP A 1250 12.25 -43.18 -34.90
N ALA A 1251 11.09 -42.89 -34.29
CA ALA A 1251 10.05 -43.87 -33.95
C ALA A 1251 8.65 -43.53 -34.46
N LEU A 1252 8.34 -42.24 -34.68
CA LEU A 1252 7.00 -41.71 -34.94
C LEU A 1252 6.99 -40.72 -36.13
N LYS A 1253 6.05 -40.92 -37.05
CA LYS A 1253 5.59 -39.94 -38.05
C LYS A 1253 4.44 -39.09 -37.44
N CYS A 1254 4.46 -37.79 -37.68
CA CYS A 1254 3.52 -36.83 -37.13
C CYS A 1254 2.90 -35.95 -38.22
N ARG A 1255 1.56 -35.85 -38.26
CA ARG A 1255 0.81 -34.91 -39.12
C ARG A 1255 0.06 -33.92 -38.25
N VAL A 1256 0.25 -32.63 -38.48
CA VAL A 1256 -0.36 -31.54 -37.70
C VAL A 1256 -1.17 -30.62 -38.60
N ALA A 1257 -2.45 -30.42 -38.27
CA ALA A 1257 -3.41 -29.63 -39.04
C ALA A 1257 -4.38 -28.87 -38.11
N LEU A 1258 -5.09 -27.86 -38.64
CA LEU A 1258 -6.26 -27.30 -37.95
C LEU A 1258 -7.40 -28.33 -37.93
N SER A 1259 -8.17 -28.41 -36.84
CA SER A 1259 -9.30 -29.33 -36.74
C SER A 1259 -10.38 -29.00 -37.79
N PRO A 1260 -10.71 -29.90 -38.72
CA PRO A 1260 -11.65 -29.60 -39.81
C PRO A 1260 -13.10 -29.45 -39.33
N LYS A 1261 -13.41 -29.83 -38.09
CA LYS A 1261 -14.75 -29.68 -37.48
C LYS A 1261 -14.98 -28.29 -36.87
N THR A 1262 -13.93 -27.61 -36.42
CA THR A 1262 -14.07 -26.40 -35.58
C THR A 1262 -13.16 -25.24 -35.98
N ASN A 1263 -12.13 -25.50 -36.80
CA ASN A 1263 -11.02 -24.60 -37.14
C ASN A 1263 -10.34 -23.91 -35.92
N GLN A 1264 -10.56 -24.39 -34.69
CA GLN A 1264 -10.14 -23.71 -33.46
C GLN A 1264 -8.96 -24.38 -32.77
N THR A 1265 -8.81 -25.70 -32.89
CA THR A 1265 -7.71 -26.45 -32.27
C THR A 1265 -6.72 -26.93 -33.33
N LEU A 1266 -5.45 -27.05 -32.92
CA LEU A 1266 -4.39 -27.64 -33.71
C LEU A 1266 -4.27 -29.12 -33.33
N GLN A 1267 -4.61 -30.02 -34.25
CA GLN A 1267 -4.65 -31.46 -34.02
C GLN A 1267 -3.38 -32.13 -34.54
N LEU A 1268 -2.74 -32.89 -33.66
CA LEU A 1268 -1.67 -33.83 -33.98
C LEU A 1268 -2.31 -35.19 -34.26
N LYS A 1269 -1.87 -35.85 -35.33
CA LYS A 1269 -2.06 -37.28 -35.57
C LYS A 1269 -0.71 -37.98 -35.61
N VAL A 1270 -0.57 -39.07 -34.87
CA VAL A 1270 0.69 -39.82 -34.71
C VAL A 1270 0.54 -41.22 -35.32
N THR A 1271 1.54 -41.64 -36.10
CA THR A 1271 1.67 -43.03 -36.55
C THR A 1271 3.09 -43.53 -36.30
N PRO A 1272 3.29 -44.78 -35.84
CA PRO A 1272 4.63 -45.33 -35.65
C PRO A 1272 5.31 -45.59 -37.01
N GLU A 1273 6.64 -45.47 -37.09
CA GLU A 1273 7.39 -45.98 -38.26
C GLU A 1273 7.44 -47.52 -38.25
N ASN A 1274 7.65 -48.12 -37.07
CA ASN A 1274 7.79 -49.57 -36.88
C ASN A 1274 6.54 -50.19 -36.24
N ALA A 1275 5.98 -51.23 -36.86
CA ALA A 1275 4.86 -51.98 -36.30
C ALA A 1275 5.24 -52.64 -34.95
N GLY A 1276 4.27 -52.78 -34.05
CA GLY A 1276 4.45 -53.41 -32.73
C GLY A 1276 5.16 -52.56 -31.65
N GLN A 1277 5.79 -51.42 -31.99
CA GLN A 1277 6.52 -50.62 -31.01
C GLN A 1277 5.67 -49.67 -30.14
N TRP A 1278 4.38 -49.47 -30.43
CA TRP A 1278 3.50 -48.54 -29.70
C TRP A 1278 2.07 -49.08 -29.60
N LYS A 1279 1.44 -48.93 -28.43
CA LYS A 1279 0.02 -49.25 -28.23
C LYS A 1279 -0.87 -48.12 -28.75
N PRO A 1280 -2.09 -48.40 -29.26
CA PRO A 1280 -3.02 -47.35 -29.68
C PRO A 1280 -3.37 -46.38 -28.54
N ASP A 1281 -3.48 -46.87 -27.31
CA ASP A 1281 -3.62 -46.08 -26.07
C ASP A 1281 -2.51 -45.03 -25.89
N GLU A 1282 -1.25 -45.42 -26.10
CA GLU A 1282 -0.08 -44.55 -25.91
C GLU A 1282 -0.04 -43.43 -26.97
N LEU A 1283 -0.43 -43.76 -28.20
CA LEU A 1283 -0.57 -42.79 -29.29
C LEU A 1283 -1.74 -41.82 -29.03
N GLN A 1284 -2.88 -42.31 -28.56
CA GLN A 1284 -4.04 -41.47 -28.24
C GLN A 1284 -3.74 -40.51 -27.06
N VAL A 1285 -2.93 -40.94 -26.08
CA VAL A 1285 -2.43 -40.06 -25.01
C VAL A 1285 -1.54 -38.94 -25.59
N LEU A 1286 -0.62 -39.23 -26.51
CA LEU A 1286 0.20 -38.22 -27.19
C LEU A 1286 -0.64 -37.21 -27.98
N GLU A 1287 -1.59 -37.68 -28.79
CA GLU A 1287 -2.50 -36.84 -29.58
C GLU A 1287 -3.33 -35.91 -28.67
N LYS A 1288 -3.95 -36.47 -27.62
CA LYS A 1288 -4.74 -35.72 -26.64
C LYS A 1288 -3.88 -34.75 -25.83
N PHE A 1289 -2.67 -35.13 -25.42
CA PHE A 1289 -1.77 -34.22 -24.69
C PHE A 1289 -1.35 -33.03 -25.55
N PHE A 1290 -1.10 -33.24 -26.84
CA PHE A 1290 -0.79 -32.15 -27.77
C PHE A 1290 -1.94 -31.13 -27.88
N GLU A 1291 -3.17 -31.58 -28.18
CA GLU A 1291 -4.33 -30.70 -28.34
C GLU A 1291 -4.71 -29.97 -27.04
N THR A 1292 -4.53 -30.61 -25.88
CA THR A 1292 -4.98 -30.08 -24.58
C THR A 1292 -3.93 -29.29 -23.79
N ARG A 1293 -2.62 -29.58 -23.95
CA ARG A 1293 -1.54 -29.01 -23.11
C ARG A 1293 -0.41 -28.35 -23.88
N VAL A 1294 -0.10 -28.81 -25.10
CA VAL A 1294 1.02 -28.29 -25.89
C VAL A 1294 0.60 -27.11 -26.77
N ALA A 1295 -0.41 -27.33 -27.61
CA ALA A 1295 -0.94 -26.36 -28.58
C ALA A 1295 -2.22 -25.66 -28.10
N GLY A 1296 -2.63 -25.88 -26.85
CA GLY A 1296 -3.78 -25.23 -26.22
C GLY A 1296 -3.46 -23.86 -25.56
N PRO A 1297 -4.46 -23.23 -24.92
CA PRO A 1297 -4.29 -21.98 -24.19
C PRO A 1297 -3.25 -22.08 -23.05
N PRO A 1298 -2.46 -21.01 -22.76
CA PRO A 1298 -2.47 -19.69 -23.38
C PRO A 1298 -1.52 -19.59 -24.61
N PHE A 1299 -1.31 -20.68 -25.35
CA PHE A 1299 -0.53 -20.70 -26.60
C PHE A 1299 0.90 -20.10 -26.46
N LYS A 1300 1.75 -20.67 -25.60
CA LYS A 1300 3.14 -20.21 -25.40
C LYS A 1300 4.11 -20.87 -26.39
N ALA A 1301 4.95 -20.12 -27.10
CA ALA A 1301 5.91 -20.71 -28.04
C ALA A 1301 6.86 -21.76 -27.40
N ASN A 1302 7.14 -21.65 -26.09
CA ASN A 1302 8.04 -22.53 -25.35
C ASN A 1302 7.43 -23.90 -24.99
N THR A 1303 6.10 -24.08 -25.01
CA THR A 1303 5.49 -25.42 -24.80
C THR A 1303 5.72 -26.34 -25.98
N LEU A 1304 5.67 -25.80 -27.21
CA LEU A 1304 6.10 -26.52 -28.41
C LEU A 1304 7.54 -26.99 -28.28
N ILE A 1305 8.50 -26.10 -27.97
CA ILE A 1305 9.92 -26.45 -27.87
C ILE A 1305 10.14 -27.58 -26.86
N ALA A 1306 9.48 -27.54 -25.69
CA ALA A 1306 9.59 -28.61 -24.70
C ALA A 1306 9.02 -29.96 -25.21
N PHE A 1307 7.91 -29.93 -25.95
CA PHE A 1307 7.30 -31.13 -26.53
C PHE A 1307 8.07 -31.67 -27.73
N THR A 1308 8.63 -30.81 -28.60
CA THR A 1308 9.44 -31.22 -29.75
C THR A 1308 10.72 -31.92 -29.31
N LYS A 1309 11.40 -31.41 -28.27
CA LYS A 1309 12.53 -32.09 -27.62
C LYS A 1309 12.15 -33.44 -26.99
N LEU A 1310 10.96 -33.53 -26.42
CA LEU A 1310 10.46 -34.75 -25.79
C LEU A 1310 10.10 -35.81 -26.86
N LEU A 1311 9.53 -35.41 -27.99
CA LEU A 1311 9.37 -36.28 -29.17
C LEU A 1311 10.71 -36.74 -29.77
N GLY A 1312 11.77 -35.94 -29.62
CA GLY A 1312 13.14 -36.30 -29.98
C GLY A 1312 13.90 -37.14 -28.94
N ALA A 1313 13.25 -37.58 -27.85
CA ALA A 1313 13.88 -38.43 -26.85
C ALA A 1313 13.86 -39.93 -27.24
N PRO A 1314 14.85 -40.73 -26.79
CA PRO A 1314 14.84 -42.18 -26.98
C PRO A 1314 13.52 -42.85 -26.58
N THR A 1315 13.08 -43.84 -27.38
CA THR A 1315 11.75 -44.46 -27.29
C THR A 1315 11.34 -44.92 -25.89
N HIS A 1316 12.29 -45.45 -25.10
CA HIS A 1316 12.04 -45.88 -23.72
C HIS A 1316 11.79 -44.70 -22.76
N ILE A 1317 12.50 -43.57 -22.91
CA ILE A 1317 12.27 -42.33 -22.16
C ILE A 1317 10.92 -41.71 -22.55
N LEU A 1318 10.61 -41.68 -23.85
CA LEU A 1318 9.35 -41.11 -24.34
C LEU A 1318 8.14 -41.90 -23.83
N ARG A 1319 8.18 -43.25 -23.82
CA ARG A 1319 7.11 -44.08 -23.25
C ARG A 1319 6.85 -43.75 -21.78
N ASP A 1320 7.88 -43.62 -20.95
CA ASP A 1320 7.71 -43.26 -19.54
C ASP A 1320 7.05 -41.89 -19.36
N CYS A 1321 7.46 -40.91 -20.18
CA CYS A 1321 6.83 -39.59 -20.20
C CYS A 1321 5.35 -39.68 -20.59
N VAL A 1322 4.99 -40.50 -21.58
CA VAL A 1322 3.60 -40.76 -21.99
C VAL A 1322 2.77 -41.40 -20.87
N HIS A 1323 3.36 -42.29 -20.06
CA HIS A 1323 2.68 -42.84 -18.89
C HIS A 1323 2.40 -41.78 -17.80
N ILE A 1324 3.31 -40.80 -17.61
CA ILE A 1324 3.04 -39.63 -16.75
C ILE A 1324 1.94 -38.73 -17.36
N MET A 1325 1.95 -38.50 -18.67
CA MET A 1325 0.89 -37.75 -19.37
C MET A 1325 -0.48 -38.42 -19.24
N LYS A 1326 -0.54 -39.77 -19.20
CA LYS A 1326 -1.80 -40.50 -18.97
C LYS A 1326 -2.35 -40.25 -17.56
N LEU A 1327 -1.49 -40.16 -16.53
CA LEU A 1327 -1.90 -39.80 -15.16
C LEU A 1327 -2.42 -38.35 -15.07
N GLU A 1328 -1.84 -37.41 -15.82
CA GLU A 1328 -2.33 -36.02 -15.88
C GLU A 1328 -3.69 -35.93 -16.60
N LEU A 1329 -3.85 -36.59 -17.75
CA LEU A 1329 -5.06 -36.49 -18.59
C LEU A 1329 -6.27 -37.29 -18.10
N PHE A 1330 -6.07 -38.24 -17.18
CA PHE A 1330 -7.09 -39.16 -16.66
C PHE A 1330 -6.92 -39.38 -15.14
N PRO A 1331 -7.04 -38.33 -14.30
CA PRO A 1331 -6.75 -38.40 -12.86
C PRO A 1331 -7.64 -39.38 -12.08
N ASP A 1332 -8.81 -39.73 -12.63
CA ASP A 1332 -9.74 -40.72 -12.10
C ASP A 1332 -9.21 -42.16 -12.22
N GLN A 1333 -8.30 -42.44 -13.16
CA GLN A 1333 -7.59 -43.72 -13.23
C GLN A 1333 -6.51 -43.86 -12.14
N ALA A 1334 -6.23 -42.79 -11.39
CA ALA A 1334 -5.19 -42.71 -10.37
C ALA A 1334 -5.77 -42.62 -8.94
N THR A 1335 -6.91 -43.25 -8.66
CA THR A 1335 -7.58 -43.25 -7.33
C THR A 1335 -6.68 -43.73 -6.18
N GLN A 1336 -5.73 -44.63 -6.43
CA GLN A 1336 -4.79 -45.15 -5.43
C GLN A 1336 -3.62 -44.20 -5.10
N LEU A 1337 -3.42 -43.11 -5.86
CA LEU A 1337 -2.31 -42.17 -5.65
C LEU A 1337 -2.76 -40.95 -4.83
N LYS A 1338 -1.95 -40.55 -3.85
CA LYS A 1338 -2.23 -39.43 -2.91
C LYS A 1338 -2.10 -38.04 -3.56
N TRP A 1339 -1.42 -37.97 -4.70
CA TRP A 1339 -1.12 -36.75 -5.43
C TRP A 1339 -1.63 -36.85 -6.88
N ASN A 1340 -2.11 -35.73 -7.41
CA ASN A 1340 -2.24 -35.49 -8.85
C ASN A 1340 -0.88 -35.02 -9.40
N VAL A 1341 -0.54 -35.42 -10.64
CA VAL A 1341 0.66 -34.98 -11.34
C VAL A 1341 0.31 -34.09 -12.53
N GLN A 1342 1.16 -33.10 -12.78
CA GLN A 1342 1.08 -32.20 -13.92
C GLN A 1342 2.48 -32.00 -14.52
N PHE A 1343 2.65 -32.35 -15.79
CA PHE A 1343 3.93 -32.27 -16.49
C PHE A 1343 4.20 -30.82 -16.92
N CYS A 1344 5.19 -30.17 -16.34
CA CYS A 1344 5.48 -28.77 -16.67
C CYS A 1344 6.23 -28.69 -18.00
N LEU A 1345 5.62 -28.08 -19.03
CA LEU A 1345 6.28 -27.79 -20.31
C LEU A 1345 7.06 -26.46 -20.29
N THR A 1346 6.73 -25.54 -19.39
CA THR A 1346 7.48 -24.30 -19.13
C THR A 1346 7.72 -24.13 -17.65
N ILE A 1347 8.89 -23.64 -17.24
CA ILE A 1347 9.23 -23.48 -15.81
C ILE A 1347 8.22 -22.53 -15.14
N PRO A 1348 7.47 -22.95 -14.11
CA PRO A 1348 6.49 -22.10 -13.43
C PRO A 1348 7.17 -21.03 -12.53
N PRO A 1349 6.49 -19.92 -12.19
CA PRO A 1349 7.08 -18.85 -11.35
C PRO A 1349 7.54 -19.33 -9.98
N SER A 1350 6.83 -20.29 -9.38
CA SER A 1350 7.14 -20.88 -8.08
C SER A 1350 8.17 -22.03 -8.13
N ALA A 1351 8.85 -22.22 -9.26
CA ALA A 1351 9.92 -23.20 -9.37
C ALA A 1351 11.21 -22.72 -8.67
N PRO A 1352 12.07 -23.64 -8.21
CA PRO A 1352 13.41 -23.27 -7.75
C PRO A 1352 14.23 -22.59 -8.87
N PRO A 1353 15.12 -21.64 -8.54
CA PRO A 1353 15.75 -20.72 -9.51
C PRO A 1353 16.90 -21.35 -10.34
N ILE A 1354 16.60 -22.42 -11.08
CA ILE A 1354 17.54 -23.06 -12.02
C ILE A 1354 17.65 -22.24 -13.31
N ALA A 1355 16.53 -21.68 -13.79
CA ALA A 1355 16.43 -20.82 -14.97
C ALA A 1355 15.18 -19.92 -14.88
N PRO A 1356 15.08 -18.84 -15.68
CA PRO A 1356 13.96 -17.89 -15.59
C PRO A 1356 12.59 -18.54 -15.84
N PRO A 1357 11.53 -18.14 -15.09
CA PRO A 1357 10.17 -18.60 -15.34
C PRO A 1357 9.72 -18.40 -16.80
N GLY A 1358 9.02 -19.39 -17.34
CA GLY A 1358 8.52 -19.41 -18.71
C GLY A 1358 9.48 -20.00 -19.74
N THR A 1359 10.75 -20.29 -19.42
CA THR A 1359 11.63 -21.04 -20.34
C THR A 1359 11.12 -22.47 -20.55
N PRO A 1360 11.49 -23.17 -21.64
CA PRO A 1360 11.15 -24.58 -21.83
C PRO A 1360 11.68 -25.42 -20.65
N ALA A 1361 10.80 -26.20 -20.02
CA ALA A 1361 11.15 -26.97 -18.82
C ALA A 1361 11.83 -28.31 -19.13
N VAL A 1362 11.78 -28.78 -20.39
CA VAL A 1362 12.46 -29.99 -20.84
C VAL A 1362 13.80 -29.63 -21.48
N VAL A 1363 14.88 -30.19 -20.93
CA VAL A 1363 16.24 -30.08 -21.47
C VAL A 1363 16.82 -31.48 -21.61
N LEU A 1364 17.22 -31.84 -22.84
CA LEU A 1364 17.82 -33.12 -23.19
C LEU A 1364 19.25 -32.88 -23.69
N LYS A 1365 20.24 -33.51 -23.04
CA LYS A 1365 21.66 -33.58 -23.47
C LYS A 1365 22.20 -34.99 -23.21
N SER A 1366 23.23 -35.15 -22.37
CA SER A 1366 23.64 -36.45 -21.79
C SER A 1366 22.78 -36.86 -20.58
N LYS A 1367 22.12 -35.88 -19.95
CA LYS A 1367 21.05 -36.07 -18.95
C LYS A 1367 19.79 -35.37 -19.45
N MET A 1368 18.63 -35.81 -18.94
CA MET A 1368 17.34 -35.16 -19.14
C MET A 1368 16.93 -34.44 -17.86
N LEU A 1369 16.70 -33.12 -17.93
CA LEU A 1369 16.07 -32.33 -16.87
C LEU A 1369 14.62 -32.04 -17.27
N PHE A 1370 13.68 -32.28 -16.36
CA PHE A 1370 12.26 -31.92 -16.50
C PHE A 1370 11.65 -31.54 -15.15
N PHE A 1371 10.46 -30.95 -15.18
CA PHE A 1371 9.76 -30.45 -13.98
C PHE A 1371 8.36 -31.06 -13.91
N LEU A 1372 7.98 -31.54 -12.73
CA LEU A 1372 6.61 -31.97 -12.41
C LEU A 1372 6.03 -31.07 -11.32
N GLN A 1373 4.75 -30.71 -11.45
CA GLN A 1373 3.97 -30.15 -10.37
C GLN A 1373 3.11 -31.28 -9.75
N LEU A 1374 3.19 -31.43 -8.44
CA LEU A 1374 2.41 -32.40 -7.67
C LEU A 1374 1.41 -31.65 -6.79
N THR A 1375 0.12 -32.00 -6.86
CA THR A 1375 -0.94 -31.38 -6.05
C THR A 1375 -1.68 -32.44 -5.24
N GLN A 1376 -1.79 -32.24 -3.93
CA GLN A 1376 -2.35 -33.21 -2.99
C GLN A 1376 -3.85 -33.45 -3.24
N LYS A 1377 -4.31 -34.71 -3.20
CA LYS A 1377 -5.74 -35.04 -3.21
C LYS A 1377 -6.30 -34.85 -1.80
N THR A 1378 -7.16 -33.84 -1.62
CA THR A 1378 -7.84 -33.53 -0.35
C THR A 1378 -9.33 -33.89 -0.42
N SER A 1379 -9.79 -34.71 0.52
CA SER A 1379 -11.20 -35.18 0.58
C SER A 1379 -12.14 -34.24 1.35
N VAL A 1380 -11.65 -33.14 1.91
CA VAL A 1380 -12.41 -32.25 2.82
C VAL A 1380 -12.37 -30.80 2.34
N PRO A 1381 -13.44 -30.30 1.69
CA PRO A 1381 -13.66 -28.86 1.54
C PRO A 1381 -13.83 -28.21 2.93
N PRO A 1382 -13.34 -26.99 3.19
CA PRO A 1382 -12.82 -26.02 2.23
C PRO A 1382 -11.29 -25.83 2.28
N GLN A 1383 -10.49 -26.86 2.63
CA GLN A 1383 -9.02 -26.69 2.63
C GLN A 1383 -8.46 -26.61 1.20
N GLU A 1384 -7.65 -25.59 0.95
CA GLU A 1384 -6.88 -25.47 -0.30
C GLU A 1384 -5.85 -26.63 -0.42
N PRO A 1385 -5.77 -27.31 -1.57
CA PRO A 1385 -4.86 -28.44 -1.75
C PRO A 1385 -3.41 -27.97 -1.90
N VAL A 1386 -2.50 -28.58 -1.13
CA VAL A 1386 -1.07 -28.25 -1.18
C VAL A 1386 -0.48 -28.66 -2.53
N SER A 1387 0.33 -27.79 -3.14
CA SER A 1387 1.02 -28.05 -4.40
C SER A 1387 2.51 -27.78 -4.28
N ILE A 1388 3.34 -28.64 -4.87
CA ILE A 1388 4.81 -28.51 -4.90
C ILE A 1388 5.35 -28.72 -6.32
N ILE A 1389 6.54 -28.18 -6.60
CA ILE A 1389 7.22 -28.33 -7.89
C ILE A 1389 8.52 -29.12 -7.69
N VAL A 1390 8.67 -30.21 -8.43
CA VAL A 1390 9.78 -31.16 -8.35
C VAL A 1390 10.58 -31.13 -9.64
N PRO A 1391 11.85 -30.65 -9.61
CA PRO A 1391 12.78 -30.77 -10.73
C PRO A 1391 13.50 -32.12 -10.68
N ILE A 1392 13.35 -32.91 -11.74
CA ILE A 1392 13.88 -34.27 -11.85
C ILE A 1392 14.98 -34.32 -12.92
N ILE A 1393 16.09 -34.95 -12.59
CA ILE A 1393 17.17 -35.30 -13.51
C ILE A 1393 17.15 -36.81 -13.72
N TYR A 1394 17.08 -37.23 -14.97
CA TYR A 1394 17.37 -38.60 -15.39
C TYR A 1394 18.72 -38.64 -16.11
N ASP A 1395 19.64 -39.46 -15.64
CA ASP A 1395 20.96 -39.65 -16.24
C ASP A 1395 20.90 -40.84 -17.22
N MET A 1396 21.20 -40.60 -18.50
CA MET A 1396 21.07 -41.63 -19.54
C MET A 1396 22.28 -42.57 -19.63
N ALA A 1397 23.39 -42.25 -18.95
CA ALA A 1397 24.58 -43.09 -18.91
C ALA A 1397 24.54 -44.07 -17.72
N SER A 1398 24.00 -43.65 -16.57
CA SER A 1398 23.78 -44.53 -15.41
C SER A 1398 22.38 -45.14 -15.35
N GLY A 1399 21.39 -44.59 -16.05
CA GLY A 1399 19.99 -45.03 -16.00
C GLY A 1399 19.25 -44.61 -14.71
N THR A 1400 19.72 -43.60 -13.99
CA THR A 1400 19.21 -43.25 -12.64
C THR A 1400 18.32 -42.00 -12.65
N THR A 1401 17.16 -42.07 -11.98
CA THR A 1401 16.29 -40.93 -11.69
C THR A 1401 16.63 -40.28 -10.33
N GLN A 1402 16.90 -38.98 -10.30
CA GLN A 1402 17.19 -38.22 -9.06
C GLN A 1402 16.56 -36.82 -9.08
N GLN A 1403 16.56 -36.13 -7.94
CA GLN A 1403 16.21 -34.70 -7.88
C GLN A 1403 17.36 -33.83 -8.40
N ALA A 1404 17.05 -32.64 -8.92
CA ALA A 1404 18.06 -31.62 -9.21
C ALA A 1404 18.54 -30.92 -7.91
N ASP A 1405 19.85 -30.90 -7.68
CA ASP A 1405 20.46 -30.05 -6.65
C ASP A 1405 20.37 -28.57 -7.05
N ILE A 1406 20.00 -27.72 -6.09
CA ILE A 1406 19.75 -26.30 -6.29
C ILE A 1406 20.38 -25.52 -5.14
N PRO A 1407 21.23 -24.51 -5.40
CA PRO A 1407 21.70 -23.60 -4.34
C PRO A 1407 20.50 -22.78 -3.83
N ARG A 1408 20.16 -22.92 -2.54
CA ARG A 1408 19.00 -22.26 -1.92
C ARG A 1408 19.39 -21.02 -1.13
N GLN A 1409 18.55 -20.00 -1.21
CA GLN A 1409 18.54 -18.89 -0.27
C GLN A 1409 17.92 -19.35 1.07
N GLN A 1410 18.36 -18.75 2.17
CA GLN A 1410 18.18 -19.26 3.53
C GLN A 1410 16.71 -19.28 4.04
N ASN A 1411 15.79 -18.58 3.36
CA ASN A 1411 14.41 -18.35 3.84
C ASN A 1411 13.36 -19.25 3.14
N SER A 1412 13.69 -20.50 2.79
CA SER A 1412 12.77 -21.42 2.08
C SER A 1412 12.52 -22.74 2.82
N SER A 1413 11.27 -23.23 2.78
CA SER A 1413 10.84 -24.44 3.51
C SER A 1413 11.65 -25.68 3.12
N VAL A 1414 12.45 -26.19 4.07
CA VAL A 1414 13.46 -27.22 3.82
C VAL A 1414 12.86 -28.63 3.69
N ALA A 1415 11.72 -28.89 4.34
CA ALA A 1415 11.18 -30.24 4.54
C ALA A 1415 10.76 -30.94 3.24
N ALA A 1416 9.87 -30.33 2.44
CA ALA A 1416 9.29 -30.99 1.26
C ALA A 1416 10.36 -31.43 0.24
N PRO A 1417 11.36 -30.59 -0.14
CA PRO A 1417 12.39 -31.02 -1.07
C PRO A 1417 13.32 -32.12 -0.53
N MET A 1418 13.62 -32.15 0.78
CA MET A 1418 14.42 -33.24 1.34
C MET A 1418 13.66 -34.57 1.35
N MET A 1419 12.35 -34.54 1.62
CA MET A 1419 11.50 -35.73 1.53
C MET A 1419 11.44 -36.31 0.11
N VAL A 1420 11.33 -35.46 -0.91
CA VAL A 1420 11.36 -35.88 -2.32
C VAL A 1420 12.70 -36.54 -2.69
N SER A 1421 13.83 -35.91 -2.36
CA SER A 1421 15.16 -36.47 -2.61
C SER A 1421 15.36 -37.82 -1.90
N ASN A 1422 14.94 -37.92 -0.64
CA ASN A 1422 15.01 -39.17 0.14
C ASN A 1422 14.09 -40.28 -0.38
N ILE A 1423 13.04 -39.98 -1.14
CA ILE A 1423 12.21 -41.00 -1.83
C ILE A 1423 12.91 -41.45 -3.11
N LEU A 1424 13.33 -40.51 -3.97
CA LEU A 1424 14.00 -40.83 -5.24
C LEU A 1424 15.33 -41.58 -5.02
N LYS A 1425 16.11 -41.23 -4.00
CA LYS A 1425 17.36 -41.95 -3.65
C LYS A 1425 17.08 -43.39 -3.24
N ARG A 1426 16.12 -43.62 -2.33
CA ARG A 1426 15.71 -44.98 -1.92
C ARG A 1426 15.13 -45.77 -3.09
N PHE A 1427 14.39 -45.14 -4.00
CA PHE A 1427 13.92 -45.79 -5.22
C PHE A 1427 15.10 -46.29 -6.06
N ALA A 1428 16.12 -45.45 -6.29
CA ALA A 1428 17.32 -45.83 -7.07
C ALA A 1428 18.19 -46.90 -6.37
N GLU A 1429 18.27 -46.87 -5.04
CA GLU A 1429 18.96 -47.90 -4.23
C GLU A 1429 18.24 -49.26 -4.30
N MET A 1430 16.90 -49.27 -4.35
CA MET A 1430 16.08 -50.49 -4.40
C MET A 1430 15.83 -51.02 -5.82
N ASN A 1431 15.95 -50.18 -6.86
CA ASN A 1431 15.66 -50.52 -8.25
C ASN A 1431 16.89 -50.19 -9.14
N PRO A 1432 17.98 -50.96 -9.04
CA PRO A 1432 19.16 -50.74 -9.88
C PRO A 1432 18.79 -50.86 -11.37
N PRO A 1433 19.21 -49.91 -12.21
CA PRO A 1433 18.74 -49.83 -13.59
C PRO A 1433 19.24 -51.00 -14.45
N ARG A 1434 18.29 -51.64 -15.14
CA ARG A 1434 18.57 -52.73 -16.07
C ARG A 1434 18.82 -52.18 -17.47
N GLN A 1435 19.72 -52.82 -18.22
CA GLN A 1435 20.05 -52.39 -19.58
C GLN A 1435 18.81 -52.38 -20.48
N GLY A 1436 18.39 -51.19 -20.92
CA GLY A 1436 17.24 -50.97 -21.80
C GLY A 1436 15.92 -50.61 -21.10
N GLU A 1437 15.84 -50.66 -19.76
CA GLU A 1437 14.68 -50.19 -19.00
C GLU A 1437 14.83 -48.70 -18.62
N CYS A 1438 13.71 -47.98 -18.52
CA CYS A 1438 13.66 -46.59 -18.04
C CYS A 1438 13.10 -46.55 -16.62
N THR A 1439 13.66 -45.71 -15.75
CA THR A 1439 13.27 -45.60 -14.33
C THR A 1439 12.38 -44.39 -14.02
N ILE A 1440 11.97 -43.61 -15.04
CA ILE A 1440 11.30 -42.32 -14.84
C ILE A 1440 9.89 -42.51 -14.30
N PHE A 1441 9.05 -43.31 -14.98
CA PHE A 1441 7.66 -43.51 -14.59
C PHE A 1441 7.53 -44.24 -13.26
N ALA A 1442 8.37 -45.26 -13.04
CA ALA A 1442 8.38 -46.02 -11.79
C ALA A 1442 8.75 -45.14 -10.58
N ALA A 1443 9.82 -44.34 -10.68
CA ALA A 1443 10.23 -43.41 -9.62
C ALA A 1443 9.18 -42.32 -9.34
N VAL A 1444 8.54 -41.79 -10.39
CA VAL A 1444 7.46 -40.79 -10.24
C VAL A 1444 6.21 -41.40 -9.62
N ARG A 1445 5.83 -42.63 -9.99
CA ARG A 1445 4.69 -43.34 -9.38
C ARG A 1445 4.92 -43.64 -7.91
N ASP A 1446 6.14 -44.06 -7.54
CA ASP A 1446 6.53 -44.27 -6.15
C ASP A 1446 6.45 -42.97 -5.34
N LEU A 1447 7.00 -41.87 -5.88
CA LEU A 1447 6.91 -40.54 -5.29
C LEU A 1447 5.46 -40.09 -5.05
N MET A 1448 4.55 -40.30 -6.01
CA MET A 1448 3.12 -39.98 -5.88
C MET A 1448 2.36 -40.85 -4.86
N ALA A 1449 2.87 -42.05 -4.54
CA ALA A 1449 2.31 -42.94 -3.53
C ALA A 1449 2.88 -42.67 -2.12
N ASN A 1450 4.17 -42.37 -2.01
CA ASN A 1450 4.92 -42.34 -0.75
C ASN A 1450 5.13 -40.94 -0.18
N LEU A 1451 5.07 -39.88 -0.99
CA LEU A 1451 5.21 -38.50 -0.51
C LEU A 1451 4.08 -38.14 0.47
N THR A 1452 4.46 -37.72 1.66
CA THR A 1452 3.58 -37.17 2.70
C THR A 1452 4.24 -35.94 3.31
N LEU A 1453 3.50 -34.84 3.46
CA LEU A 1453 3.99 -33.59 4.05
C LEU A 1453 3.33 -33.37 5.43
N PRO A 1454 4.07 -32.85 6.43
CA PRO A 1454 3.51 -32.56 7.74
C PRO A 1454 2.54 -31.35 7.65
N PRO A 1455 1.48 -31.29 8.48
CA PRO A 1455 0.46 -30.24 8.38
C PRO A 1455 0.97 -28.82 8.66
N GLY A 1456 2.09 -28.67 9.36
CA GLY A 1456 2.80 -27.39 9.55
C GLY A 1456 3.78 -27.02 8.44
N GLY A 1457 3.95 -27.86 7.40
CA GLY A 1457 4.95 -27.72 6.35
C GLY A 1457 4.47 -27.06 5.06
N ARG A 1458 3.51 -26.12 5.13
CA ARG A 1458 3.06 -25.36 3.95
C ARG A 1458 4.23 -24.54 3.37
N PRO A 1459 4.43 -24.53 2.04
CA PRO A 1459 5.46 -23.71 1.37
C PRO A 1459 5.06 -22.23 1.27
#